data_AF-A0A9N9PYB9-F1
#
_entry.id   AF-A0A9N9PYB9-F1
#
_cell.length_a   1.000
_cell.length_b   1.000
_cell.length_c   1.000
_cell.angle_alpha   90.00
_cell.angle_beta   90.00
_cell.angle_gamma   90.00
#
_symmetry.space_group_name_H-M   'P 1'
#
loop_
_entity.id
_entity.type
_entity.pdbx_description
1 polymer ?
#
loop_
_entity_poly.entity_id
_entity_poly.type
_entity_poly.pdbx_seq_one_letter_code
_entity_poly.pdbx_strand_id
1 'polypeptide(L)'
;MAELGIAGSVVGIVSLGIQVCDGLIRYYSSWKDAPNKVKSMCQSVKSLEESLNRLKLSIREDGEATQAEAGVQEGIISCKAGIDKLQQELNKVQEIQGSSVWSKIHGQGRRLLYPFRDSTLSTLKEIIADIRENLSLAVELLHLNRTTEHGEQLGHLADQFHSLALSTKAHHNAQERETIIEWLSSMNFLAAQNDIHRRRQEGTGEWLFKTPEYEAWLNGNERILWCSGSRKHTLVIHLQKTKLKSLTAGAGKTILASAIVNHFEISTTNAGIGLAFIYCNYKERDSQTFINLISSLIQQLVSRLEVISDEVRTIYQKHNSQKTRPSEKELSALFNTLVTKFPHIYVVIDALDESHVDTRDELVATLRLSSPNVRLLCTSRHLGDIEDLFKDAPHLEIRASDEDITKYLTLQIQQVPKLRRFCHKSKDLETCIVDKLVEKANGMFLLAELHLESLKSKTDIKRLRKSLDILPEARDDVYNEAMERIQRQPEDEARLAMTVLSWITHAVRPLKVGEIQHAVAVTNFEPDDTTIDEEGLTDESDITTACGGLVVIDQDSRIVRLVHYTTQEYFEKHRSELFPTAHTDIAIASIRYLSMDQFRNGACQTESEFRSWLSDLALSQYAVEYWGDHVVNALNAAVEEYAFEFLNDGNLTSAAAQIAKYASSPYSFSWEYEEPSRVPGIIRAANFGLDSLIQRLLKLGNSVEGKGYDGETALYVATAKGNVSTVSLLLKSDADMTVTSFEGRTPLYCAAANGHDQVVQLLLENGADFQAKVDWFGQTALHGASQEGHLTTLKLLVQKGADLEAKDARGETVLCVASGAGHLAIVQLLLENGADLEAEYASGQTALFAASEAGHLAIVQLLLENGADFEPKNKYCETALHVASRKGHLAIVQLLLENGADSEAKDACGRTVLYAAVANGHLATVQLLLENRPDFEAKDTRGKTVLVTAIEKGHLAIVQLLLENGADSEAKDTCGRTVLYKAVANGHLATTVQLLLENGADVHATCNQGKTALFRVKYDDVTELLLKYGANINHQDELGRTPLHLAARLEPLYGVYDGFKIISLLLDQGADLDAVDSEGKTAGYFTCVEAAMKLMVSRGLNIDHADENGKTILHCFSDRRRRNSIGIIGLLLNEGADIHVRDTKGRTALYYAETGDVVQLLLKHGAQVQVRDNAGDTPLHVAASRVGREYRHGVRESVKELTILLEAGADVSARNNFNQTALYNVRSTEILQLLVRHGAGIKDWIDYKDGLVIEESPGAFDSGSGSGSVGRPKSLT
;
A
#
# COMPACT_ATOMS: atom_id res chain seq x y z
N MET A 1 3.71 -53.75 5.67
CA MET A 1 4.62 -53.43 6.80
C MET A 1 5.16 -51.99 6.70
N ALA A 2 5.58 -51.51 5.51
CA ALA A 2 5.95 -50.10 5.31
C ALA A 2 4.77 -49.11 5.47
N GLU A 3 3.57 -49.46 4.94
CA GLU A 3 2.33 -48.67 5.11
C GLU A 3 1.90 -48.50 6.58
N LEU A 4 2.18 -49.48 7.44
CA LEU A 4 1.92 -49.43 8.89
C LEU A 4 2.87 -48.45 9.62
N GLY A 5 4.08 -48.25 9.09
CA GLY A 5 5.09 -47.33 9.63
C GLY A 5 4.82 -45.87 9.30
N ILE A 6 4.39 -45.58 8.06
CA ILE A 6 4.04 -44.22 7.61
C ILE A 6 2.78 -43.75 8.32
N ALA A 7 1.71 -44.56 8.36
CA ALA A 7 0.48 -44.20 9.07
C ALA A 7 0.68 -44.00 10.59
N GLY A 8 1.57 -44.78 11.22
CA GLY A 8 1.92 -44.61 12.64
C GLY A 8 2.72 -43.33 12.93
N SER A 9 3.56 -42.90 11.99
CA SER A 9 4.30 -41.64 12.09
C SER A 9 3.41 -40.44 11.76
N VAL A 10 2.44 -40.57 10.84
CA VAL A 10 1.46 -39.52 10.54
C VAL A 10 0.55 -39.24 11.75
N VAL A 11 -0.07 -40.28 12.33
CA VAL A 11 -0.90 -40.13 13.54
C VAL A 11 -0.10 -39.57 14.71
N GLY A 12 1.17 -39.96 14.84
CA GLY A 12 2.10 -39.42 15.84
C GLY A 12 2.38 -37.92 15.66
N ILE A 13 2.63 -37.46 14.43
CA ILE A 13 2.91 -36.05 14.10
C ILE A 13 1.68 -35.18 14.32
N VAL A 14 0.49 -35.66 13.91
CA VAL A 14 -0.73 -34.89 14.06
C VAL A 14 -1.23 -34.87 15.51
N SER A 15 -1.08 -35.99 16.25
CA SER A 15 -1.33 -36.02 17.70
C SER A 15 -0.40 -35.07 18.47
N LEU A 16 0.87 -34.99 18.07
CA LEU A 16 1.82 -34.01 18.61
C LEU A 16 1.37 -32.57 18.32
N GLY A 17 0.87 -32.29 17.11
CA GLY A 17 0.32 -30.99 16.73
C GLY A 17 -0.89 -30.57 17.56
N ILE A 18 -1.83 -31.48 17.79
CA ILE A 18 -2.99 -31.26 18.67
C ILE A 18 -2.53 -31.02 20.12
N GLN A 19 -1.54 -31.78 20.61
CA GLN A 19 -0.97 -31.55 21.96
C GLN A 19 -0.27 -30.20 22.10
N VAL A 20 0.42 -29.72 21.06
CA VAL A 20 1.02 -28.38 21.03
C VAL A 20 -0.07 -27.30 21.05
N CYS A 21 -1.14 -27.46 20.28
CA CYS A 21 -2.29 -26.54 20.27
C CYS A 21 -3.04 -26.53 21.61
N ASP A 22 -3.28 -27.68 22.23
CA ASP A 22 -3.87 -27.79 23.57
C ASP A 22 -2.97 -27.19 24.65
N GLY A 23 -1.66 -27.39 24.52
CA GLY A 23 -0.64 -26.75 25.37
C GLY A 23 -0.67 -25.23 25.24
N LEU A 24 -0.82 -24.70 24.03
CA LEU A 24 -0.99 -23.27 23.74
C LEU A 24 -2.28 -22.73 24.37
N ILE A 25 -3.42 -23.39 24.16
CA ILE A 25 -4.72 -23.00 24.74
C ILE A 25 -4.66 -22.98 26.28
N ARG A 26 -4.06 -24.00 26.91
CA ARG A 26 -3.86 -24.08 28.37
C ARG A 26 -2.87 -23.03 28.88
N TYR A 27 -1.81 -22.77 28.12
CA TYR A 27 -0.84 -21.74 28.45
C TYR A 27 -1.51 -20.37 28.48
N TYR A 28 -2.19 -19.96 27.40
CA TYR A 28 -2.91 -18.69 27.31
C TYR A 28 -4.02 -18.54 28.36
N SER A 29 -4.57 -19.64 28.86
CA SER A 29 -5.55 -19.63 29.96
C SER A 29 -4.94 -19.64 31.38
N SER A 30 -3.63 -19.89 31.56
CA SER A 30 -2.99 -19.99 32.89
C SER A 30 -1.64 -19.21 33.05
N TRP A 31 -1.58 -17.97 32.57
CA TRP A 31 -0.35 -17.15 32.45
C TRP A 31 0.28 -16.63 33.77
N LYS A 32 0.67 -17.52 34.70
CA LYS A 32 1.41 -17.16 35.93
C LYS A 32 2.95 -17.29 35.84
N ASP A 33 3.51 -18.00 34.85
CA ASP A 33 4.97 -18.24 34.71
C ASP A 33 5.44 -18.07 33.25
N ALA A 34 5.75 -16.84 32.82
CA ALA A 34 5.76 -16.47 31.40
C ALA A 34 7.09 -16.66 30.58
N PRO A 35 8.32 -16.44 31.07
CA PRO A 35 9.46 -16.31 30.12
C PRO A 35 9.99 -17.64 29.56
N ASN A 36 10.18 -18.65 30.41
CA ASN A 36 10.78 -19.93 30.01
C ASN A 36 9.81 -20.80 29.19
N LYS A 37 8.50 -20.59 29.38
CA LYS A 37 7.45 -21.32 28.65
C LYS A 37 7.32 -20.81 27.20
N VAL A 38 7.41 -19.51 26.92
CA VAL A 38 7.42 -18.97 25.53
C VAL A 38 8.57 -19.56 24.71
N LYS A 39 9.78 -19.65 25.26
CA LYS A 39 10.94 -20.20 24.54
C LYS A 39 10.77 -21.69 24.22
N SER A 40 10.26 -22.47 25.17
CA SER A 40 9.89 -23.88 24.97
C SER A 40 8.78 -24.02 23.91
N MET A 41 7.82 -23.11 23.90
CA MET A 41 6.71 -23.12 22.96
C MET A 41 7.13 -22.76 21.53
N CYS A 42 8.00 -21.77 21.33
CA CYS A 42 8.59 -21.50 20.01
C CYS A 42 9.39 -22.69 19.47
N GLN A 43 10.01 -23.49 20.36
CA GLN A 43 10.68 -24.73 19.97
C GLN A 43 9.68 -25.82 19.58
N SER A 44 8.57 -25.95 20.30
CA SER A 44 7.51 -26.92 19.97
C SER A 44 6.80 -26.59 18.64
N VAL A 45 6.54 -25.32 18.35
CA VAL A 45 5.94 -24.88 17.07
C VAL A 45 6.89 -25.15 15.90
N LYS A 46 8.18 -24.83 16.05
CA LYS A 46 9.21 -25.19 15.04
C LYS A 46 9.33 -26.70 14.85
N SER A 47 9.30 -27.47 15.93
CA SER A 47 9.34 -28.94 15.86
C SER A 47 8.10 -29.52 15.16
N LEU A 48 6.92 -28.89 15.31
CA LEU A 48 5.71 -29.26 14.60
C LEU A 48 5.84 -28.93 13.11
N GLU A 49 6.35 -27.75 12.77
CA GLU A 49 6.60 -27.32 11.38
C GLU A 49 7.59 -28.26 10.67
N GLU A 50 8.71 -28.59 11.31
CA GLU A 50 9.71 -29.55 10.81
C GLU A 50 9.11 -30.95 10.62
N SER A 51 8.18 -31.34 11.48
CA SER A 51 7.52 -32.65 11.39
C SER A 51 6.44 -32.70 10.32
N LEU A 52 5.66 -31.63 10.13
CA LEU A 52 4.72 -31.47 9.02
C LEU A 52 5.44 -31.40 7.66
N ASN A 53 6.60 -30.74 7.60
CA ASN A 53 7.44 -30.70 6.41
C ASN A 53 8.00 -32.09 6.05
N ARG A 54 8.42 -32.88 7.06
CA ARG A 54 8.82 -34.28 6.86
C ARG A 54 7.65 -35.16 6.41
N LEU A 55 6.46 -34.92 6.96
CA LEU A 55 5.24 -35.63 6.56
C LEU A 55 4.90 -35.38 5.09
N LYS A 56 4.92 -34.11 4.66
CA LYS A 56 4.69 -33.69 3.26
C LYS A 56 5.65 -34.38 2.27
N LEU A 57 6.88 -34.60 2.68
CA LEU A 57 7.89 -35.29 1.87
C LEU A 57 7.61 -36.79 1.76
N SER A 58 7.06 -37.44 2.80
CA SER A 58 6.78 -38.89 2.76
C SER A 58 5.53 -39.29 1.98
N ILE A 59 4.56 -38.39 1.78
CA ILE A 59 3.31 -38.66 1.02
C ILE A 59 3.57 -38.69 -0.51
N ARG A 60 4.79 -38.42 -0.97
CA ARG A 60 5.10 -38.25 -2.41
C ARG A 60 5.79 -39.43 -3.10
N GLU A 61 5.92 -40.61 -2.48
CA GLU A 61 6.80 -41.65 -3.02
C GLU A 61 6.17 -42.87 -3.71
N ASP A 62 4.86 -43.09 -3.75
CA ASP A 62 4.28 -44.20 -4.55
C ASP A 62 3.03 -43.75 -5.33
N GLY A 63 2.85 -44.30 -6.54
CA GLY A 63 2.03 -43.77 -7.63
C GLY A 63 0.52 -43.53 -7.38
N GLU A 64 -0.09 -42.74 -8.30
CA GLU A 64 -1.48 -42.26 -8.33
C GLU A 64 -2.10 -41.96 -6.95
N ALA A 65 -1.83 -40.74 -6.45
CA ALA A 65 -2.35 -40.24 -5.19
C ALA A 65 -3.89 -40.36 -5.12
N THR A 66 -4.38 -41.06 -4.10
CA THR A 66 -5.82 -41.15 -3.82
C THR A 66 -6.37 -39.77 -3.42
N GLN A 67 -7.68 -39.52 -3.65
CA GLN A 67 -8.34 -38.24 -3.31
C GLN A 67 -8.14 -37.84 -1.82
N ALA A 68 -7.95 -38.83 -0.94
CA ALA A 68 -7.64 -38.63 0.48
C ALA A 68 -6.21 -38.11 0.73
N GLU A 69 -5.21 -38.52 -0.07
CA GLU A 69 -3.82 -38.05 0.04
C GLU A 69 -3.64 -36.64 -0.50
N ALA A 70 -4.39 -36.28 -1.55
CA ALA A 70 -4.50 -34.92 -2.06
C ALA A 70 -5.14 -33.98 -1.01
N GLY A 71 -6.21 -34.44 -0.37
CA GLY A 71 -6.81 -33.78 0.80
C GLY A 71 -5.74 -33.51 1.86
N VAL A 72 -5.13 -34.54 2.43
CA VAL A 72 -4.12 -34.41 3.50
C VAL A 72 -2.97 -33.46 3.13
N GLN A 73 -2.51 -33.43 1.87
CA GLN A 73 -1.48 -32.47 1.42
C GLN A 73 -1.94 -31.00 1.49
N GLU A 74 -3.19 -30.70 1.17
CA GLU A 74 -3.72 -29.33 1.21
C GLU A 74 -3.89 -28.79 2.63
N GLY A 75 -4.33 -29.62 3.57
CA GLY A 75 -4.41 -29.19 4.97
C GLY A 75 -3.07 -29.11 5.67
N ILE A 76 -2.04 -29.84 5.22
CA ILE A 76 -0.66 -29.58 5.66
C ILE A 76 -0.21 -28.20 5.19
N ILE A 77 -0.57 -27.79 3.96
CA ILE A 77 -0.27 -26.45 3.43
C ILE A 77 -1.04 -25.37 4.22
N SER A 78 -2.33 -25.59 4.51
CA SER A 78 -3.15 -24.67 5.31
C SER A 78 -2.64 -24.54 6.75
N CYS A 79 -2.35 -25.66 7.43
CA CYS A 79 -1.74 -25.67 8.77
C CYS A 79 -0.41 -24.92 8.81
N LYS A 80 0.39 -25.01 7.74
CA LYS A 80 1.69 -24.33 7.67
C LYS A 80 1.55 -22.81 7.61
N ALA A 81 0.61 -22.28 6.83
CA ALA A 81 0.33 -20.85 6.79
C ALA A 81 -0.15 -20.33 8.16
N GLY A 82 -0.97 -21.10 8.88
CA GLY A 82 -1.39 -20.78 10.25
C GLY A 82 -0.23 -20.81 11.25
N ILE A 83 0.67 -21.80 11.14
CA ILE A 83 1.88 -21.92 11.97
C ILE A 83 2.85 -20.76 11.73
N ASP A 84 3.05 -20.34 10.49
CA ASP A 84 3.92 -19.21 10.15
C ASP A 84 3.41 -17.89 10.75
N LYS A 85 2.09 -17.67 10.72
CA LYS A 85 1.43 -16.51 11.35
C LYS A 85 1.52 -16.57 12.88
N LEU A 86 1.31 -17.75 13.48
CA LEU A 86 1.50 -17.97 14.92
C LEU A 86 2.96 -17.68 15.34
N GLN A 87 3.93 -18.10 14.51
CA GLN A 87 5.35 -17.89 14.74
C GLN A 87 5.71 -16.39 14.64
N GLN A 88 5.15 -15.65 13.67
CA GLN A 88 5.33 -14.19 13.56
C GLN A 88 4.80 -13.46 14.80
N GLU A 89 3.59 -13.79 15.27
CA GLU A 89 3.02 -13.18 16.48
C GLU A 89 3.82 -13.55 17.73
N LEU A 90 4.25 -14.82 17.88
CA LEU A 90 5.12 -15.25 18.98
C LEU A 90 6.50 -14.55 18.97
N ASN A 91 7.03 -14.22 17.78
CA ASN A 91 8.29 -13.50 17.64
C ASN A 91 8.14 -12.03 18.09
N LYS A 92 7.01 -11.37 17.79
CA LYS A 92 6.69 -10.04 18.33
C LYS A 92 6.68 -10.05 19.88
N VAL A 93 6.20 -11.14 20.49
CA VAL A 93 6.27 -11.32 21.96
C VAL A 93 7.70 -11.46 22.47
N GLN A 94 8.60 -12.11 21.71
CA GLN A 94 10.02 -12.21 22.06
C GLN A 94 10.78 -10.89 21.89
N GLU A 95 10.42 -10.06 20.91
CA GLU A 95 11.02 -8.74 20.72
C GLU A 95 10.68 -7.77 21.86
N ILE A 96 9.43 -7.80 22.36
CA ILE A 96 9.01 -7.01 23.53
C ILE A 96 9.81 -7.40 24.80
N GLN A 97 10.26 -8.66 24.92
CA GLN A 97 11.12 -9.14 26.01
C GLN A 97 12.57 -8.60 25.95
N GLY A 98 13.03 -8.11 24.80
CA GLY A 98 14.38 -7.57 24.61
C GLY A 98 14.57 -6.11 25.04
N SER A 99 13.48 -5.39 25.36
CA SER A 99 13.52 -3.97 25.73
C SER A 99 13.78 -3.76 27.24
N SER A 100 14.40 -2.63 27.61
CA SER A 100 14.73 -2.23 28.99
C SER A 100 13.53 -2.01 29.92
N VAL A 101 12.32 -2.29 29.44
CA VAL A 101 11.03 -2.14 30.13
C VAL A 101 10.83 -3.28 31.14
N TRP A 102 11.31 -4.50 30.85
CA TRP A 102 11.09 -5.67 31.70
C TRP A 102 11.71 -5.59 33.11
N SER A 103 12.83 -4.87 33.26
CA SER A 103 13.50 -4.72 34.56
C SER A 103 12.76 -3.80 35.55
N LYS A 104 11.83 -2.96 35.08
CA LYS A 104 11.04 -2.04 35.95
C LYS A 104 9.77 -2.68 36.51
N ILE A 105 9.35 -3.84 36.00
CA ILE A 105 8.02 -4.45 36.26
C ILE A 105 8.01 -5.36 37.51
N HIS A 106 9.15 -5.59 38.17
CA HIS A 106 9.24 -6.49 39.33
C HIS A 106 8.56 -6.00 40.62
N GLY A 107 8.00 -4.78 40.64
CA GLY A 107 7.57 -4.10 41.86
C GLY A 107 6.15 -4.37 42.34
N GLN A 108 5.11 -4.08 41.55
CA GLN A 108 3.74 -4.03 42.07
C GLN A 108 2.70 -4.33 40.98
N GLY A 109 1.69 -5.14 41.31
CA GLY A 109 0.47 -5.30 40.49
C GLY A 109 0.43 -6.52 39.56
N ARG A 110 0.42 -7.75 40.11
CA ARG A 110 0.27 -9.03 39.36
C ARG A 110 -1.11 -9.24 38.67
N ARG A 111 -1.89 -8.20 38.38
CA ARG A 111 -3.25 -8.34 37.79
C ARG A 111 -3.69 -7.26 36.79
N LEU A 112 -2.92 -6.21 36.53
CA LEU A 112 -3.38 -5.02 35.78
C LEU A 112 -2.70 -4.77 34.42
N LEU A 113 -1.82 -5.66 33.96
CA LEU A 113 -1.08 -5.47 32.71
C LEU A 113 -1.18 -6.72 31.85
N TYR A 114 -2.14 -6.72 30.95
CA TYR A 114 -2.25 -7.67 29.86
C TYR A 114 -1.80 -6.98 28.56
N PRO A 115 -0.68 -7.39 27.93
CA PRO A 115 -0.10 -6.66 26.79
C PRO A 115 -0.76 -6.97 25.43
N PHE A 116 -1.81 -7.78 25.38
CA PHE A 116 -2.51 -8.11 24.13
C PHE A 116 -3.96 -7.63 24.18
N ARG A 117 -4.47 -7.08 23.08
CA ARG A 117 -5.91 -6.76 22.98
C ARG A 117 -6.72 -8.06 23.05
N ASP A 118 -7.94 -8.02 23.60
CA ASP A 118 -8.85 -9.18 23.58
C ASP A 118 -9.11 -9.65 22.13
N SER A 119 -9.10 -8.74 21.17
CA SER A 119 -9.14 -9.06 19.74
C SER A 119 -7.94 -9.89 19.28
N THR A 120 -6.71 -9.53 19.62
CA THR A 120 -5.49 -10.30 19.27
C THR A 120 -5.50 -11.68 19.92
N LEU A 121 -5.94 -11.76 21.17
CA LEU A 121 -6.15 -13.02 21.87
C LEU A 121 -7.21 -13.90 21.19
N SER A 122 -8.28 -13.28 20.70
CA SER A 122 -9.39 -13.97 20.02
C SER A 122 -8.96 -14.45 18.64
N THR A 123 -8.24 -13.63 17.87
CA THR A 123 -7.62 -14.01 16.60
C THR A 123 -6.60 -15.13 16.78
N LEU A 124 -5.78 -15.10 17.84
CA LEU A 124 -4.85 -16.20 18.14
C LEU A 124 -5.60 -17.48 18.55
N LYS A 125 -6.69 -17.37 19.31
CA LYS A 125 -7.54 -18.52 19.66
C LYS A 125 -8.24 -19.10 18.42
N GLU A 126 -8.70 -18.27 17.51
CA GLU A 126 -9.30 -18.66 16.22
C GLU A 126 -8.26 -19.37 15.34
N ILE A 127 -7.07 -18.78 15.14
CA ILE A 127 -5.98 -19.42 14.39
C ILE A 127 -5.61 -20.79 15.00
N ILE A 128 -5.53 -20.89 16.33
CA ILE A 128 -5.21 -22.16 17.01
C ILE A 128 -6.38 -23.15 16.89
N ALA A 129 -7.63 -22.68 16.93
CA ALA A 129 -8.81 -23.52 16.73
C ALA A 129 -8.87 -24.08 15.31
N ASP A 130 -8.62 -23.24 14.30
CA ASP A 130 -8.57 -23.61 12.89
C ASP A 130 -7.46 -24.63 12.61
N ILE A 131 -6.25 -24.42 13.15
CA ILE A 131 -5.15 -25.39 13.04
C ILE A 131 -5.54 -26.71 13.72
N ARG A 132 -6.17 -26.66 14.90
CA ARG A 132 -6.60 -27.85 15.63
C ARG A 132 -7.69 -28.63 14.88
N GLU A 133 -8.66 -27.94 14.29
CA GLU A 133 -9.76 -28.55 13.53
C GLU A 133 -9.23 -29.19 12.25
N ASN A 134 -8.38 -28.48 11.49
CA ASN A 134 -7.69 -29.02 10.31
C ASN A 134 -6.83 -30.26 10.65
N LEU A 135 -6.10 -30.23 11.77
CA LEU A 135 -5.31 -31.38 12.23
C LEU A 135 -6.21 -32.55 12.70
N SER A 136 -7.34 -32.27 13.34
CA SER A 136 -8.28 -33.30 13.81
C SER A 136 -8.97 -34.02 12.63
N LEU A 137 -9.43 -33.26 11.63
CA LEU A 137 -10.02 -33.80 10.40
C LEU A 137 -9.01 -34.61 9.58
N ALA A 138 -7.75 -34.17 9.54
CA ALA A 138 -6.68 -34.95 8.91
C ALA A 138 -6.49 -36.32 9.60
N VAL A 139 -6.58 -36.38 10.94
CA VAL A 139 -6.50 -37.64 11.71
C VAL A 139 -7.67 -38.57 11.42
N GLU A 140 -8.90 -38.03 11.31
CA GLU A 140 -10.09 -38.82 10.98
C GLU A 140 -10.02 -39.40 9.56
N LEU A 141 -9.60 -38.61 8.57
CA LEU A 141 -9.36 -39.06 7.19
C LEU A 141 -8.33 -40.19 7.12
N LEU A 142 -7.23 -40.07 7.86
CA LEU A 142 -6.17 -41.08 7.94
C LEU A 142 -6.61 -42.34 8.68
N HIS A 143 -7.51 -42.22 9.65
CA HIS A 143 -8.10 -43.36 10.34
C HIS A 143 -9.12 -44.12 9.47
N LEU A 144 -9.93 -43.43 8.67
CA LEU A 144 -10.91 -44.03 7.76
C LEU A 144 -10.25 -44.74 6.57
N ASN A 145 -9.11 -44.23 6.08
CA ASN A 145 -8.32 -44.88 5.02
C ASN A 145 -7.74 -46.26 5.44
N ARG A 146 -7.75 -46.59 6.75
CA ARG A 146 -7.35 -47.91 7.29
C ARG A 146 -8.47 -48.96 7.31
N THR A 147 -9.74 -48.56 7.19
CA THR A 147 -10.90 -49.48 7.21
C THR A 147 -11.48 -49.57 5.80
N THR A 148 -11.06 -50.55 5.02
CA THR A 148 -11.33 -50.73 3.58
C THR A 148 -12.79 -50.98 3.17
N GLU A 149 -13.80 -50.49 3.90
CA GLU A 149 -15.22 -50.77 3.61
C GLU A 149 -16.09 -49.55 3.27
N HIS A 150 -15.65 -48.30 3.41
CA HIS A 150 -16.54 -47.13 3.31
C HIS A 150 -16.02 -46.01 2.38
N GLY A 151 -15.92 -46.29 1.08
CA GLY A 151 -15.41 -45.35 0.07
C GLY A 151 -16.23 -44.07 -0.14
N GLU A 152 -17.55 -44.09 0.10
CA GLU A 152 -18.40 -42.89 -0.05
C GLU A 152 -18.19 -41.84 1.06
N GLN A 153 -17.87 -42.27 2.29
CA GLN A 153 -17.55 -41.34 3.38
C GLN A 153 -16.19 -40.66 3.20
N LEU A 154 -15.22 -41.36 2.58
CA LEU A 154 -13.89 -40.84 2.29
C LEU A 154 -13.90 -39.70 1.25
N GLY A 155 -14.75 -39.79 0.23
CA GLY A 155 -14.93 -38.71 -0.75
C GLY A 155 -15.53 -37.45 -0.12
N HIS A 156 -16.58 -37.62 0.69
CA HIS A 156 -17.30 -36.49 1.29
C HIS A 156 -16.46 -35.68 2.31
N LEU A 157 -15.53 -36.36 2.99
CA LEU A 157 -14.64 -35.76 3.98
C LEU A 157 -13.38 -35.15 3.32
N ALA A 158 -12.92 -35.70 2.20
CA ALA A 158 -11.87 -35.09 1.37
C ALA A 158 -12.36 -33.79 0.71
N ASP A 159 -13.61 -33.76 0.24
CA ASP A 159 -14.24 -32.55 -0.31
C ASP A 159 -14.43 -31.44 0.75
N GLN A 160 -14.78 -31.83 1.99
CA GLN A 160 -14.81 -30.89 3.12
C GLN A 160 -13.43 -30.29 3.40
N PHE A 161 -12.36 -31.08 3.29
CA PHE A 161 -11.00 -30.62 3.55
C PHE A 161 -10.47 -29.67 2.45
N HIS A 162 -10.74 -29.98 1.19
CA HIS A 162 -10.43 -29.10 0.05
C HIS A 162 -11.16 -27.75 0.21
N SER A 163 -12.42 -27.77 0.63
CA SER A 163 -13.20 -26.55 0.88
C SER A 163 -12.62 -25.68 2.01
N LEU A 164 -12.07 -26.31 3.06
CA LEU A 164 -11.49 -25.62 4.21
C LEU A 164 -10.12 -25.00 3.88
N ALA A 165 -9.29 -25.69 3.09
CA ALA A 165 -7.99 -25.18 2.63
C ALA A 165 -8.13 -24.00 1.64
N LEU A 166 -9.13 -24.05 0.75
CA LEU A 166 -9.49 -22.92 -0.12
C LEU A 166 -9.99 -21.72 0.69
N SER A 167 -10.76 -21.95 1.75
CA SER A 167 -11.23 -20.91 2.67
C SER A 167 -10.07 -20.17 3.36
N THR A 168 -9.03 -20.88 3.83
CA THR A 168 -7.89 -20.26 4.52
C THR A 168 -7.03 -19.39 3.59
N LYS A 169 -6.83 -19.82 2.34
CA LYS A 169 -6.09 -19.04 1.32
C LYS A 169 -6.89 -17.83 0.84
N ALA A 170 -8.22 -17.98 0.70
CA ALA A 170 -9.12 -16.88 0.40
C ALA A 170 -9.09 -15.80 1.51
N HIS A 171 -9.03 -16.23 2.78
CA HIS A 171 -8.96 -15.32 3.91
C HIS A 171 -7.70 -14.44 3.94
N HIS A 172 -6.54 -14.98 3.53
CA HIS A 172 -5.30 -14.20 3.45
C HIS A 172 -5.31 -13.16 2.32
N ASN A 173 -5.75 -13.55 1.13
CA ASN A 173 -5.90 -12.63 -0.01
C ASN A 173 -6.96 -11.56 0.26
N ALA A 174 -7.99 -11.87 1.05
CA ALA A 174 -8.99 -10.90 1.47
C ALA A 174 -8.39 -9.79 2.36
N GLN A 175 -7.48 -10.14 3.28
CA GLN A 175 -6.90 -9.16 4.22
C GLN A 175 -5.93 -8.17 3.53
N GLU A 176 -5.07 -8.62 2.60
CA GLU A 176 -4.24 -7.72 1.79
C GLU A 176 -5.11 -6.82 0.91
N ARG A 177 -6.16 -7.40 0.32
CA ARG A 177 -7.11 -6.71 -0.54
C ARG A 177 -7.81 -5.57 0.18
N GLU A 178 -8.32 -5.80 1.39
CA GLU A 178 -8.93 -4.75 2.22
C GLU A 178 -7.96 -3.61 2.50
N THR A 179 -6.71 -3.93 2.86
CA THR A 179 -5.68 -2.93 3.18
C THR A 179 -5.39 -1.99 2.00
N ILE A 180 -5.30 -2.54 0.78
CA ILE A 180 -5.04 -1.74 -0.43
C ILE A 180 -6.25 -0.90 -0.82
N ILE A 181 -7.46 -1.46 -0.71
CA ILE A 181 -8.71 -0.75 -1.01
C ILE A 181 -8.90 0.43 -0.06
N GLU A 182 -8.66 0.26 1.24
CA GLU A 182 -8.71 1.35 2.23
C GLU A 182 -7.62 2.40 2.00
N TRP A 183 -6.43 1.97 1.59
CA TRP A 183 -5.35 2.91 1.28
C TRP A 183 -5.68 3.79 0.07
N LEU A 184 -6.32 3.27 -0.99
CA LEU A 184 -6.62 4.03 -2.21
C LEU A 184 -7.46 5.28 -1.94
N SER A 185 -8.50 5.17 -1.12
CA SER A 185 -9.37 6.29 -0.78
C SER A 185 -10.06 6.05 0.56
N SER A 186 -10.09 7.07 1.42
CA SER A 186 -10.95 7.08 2.60
C SER A 186 -12.40 7.50 2.28
N MET A 187 -12.64 8.05 1.09
CA MET A 187 -13.95 8.50 0.63
C MET A 187 -14.74 7.34 0.01
N ASN A 188 -15.78 6.89 0.72
CA ASN A 188 -16.63 5.77 0.32
C ASN A 188 -18.11 6.19 0.25
N PHE A 189 -18.71 6.02 -0.93
CA PHE A 189 -20.12 6.38 -1.19
C PHE A 189 -21.10 5.21 -0.99
N LEU A 190 -20.64 4.00 -0.67
CA LEU A 190 -21.48 2.81 -0.56
C LEU A 190 -22.55 2.95 0.55
N ALA A 191 -22.16 3.50 1.71
CA ALA A 191 -23.10 3.78 2.78
C ALA A 191 -24.19 4.76 2.32
N ALA A 192 -23.79 5.84 1.64
CA ALA A 192 -24.74 6.80 1.06
C ALA A 192 -25.66 6.15 0.02
N GLN A 193 -25.14 5.29 -0.87
CA GLN A 193 -25.93 4.53 -1.85
C GLN A 193 -27.00 3.69 -1.16
N ASN A 194 -26.63 2.91 -0.14
CA ASN A 194 -27.54 2.05 0.59
C ASN A 194 -28.62 2.87 1.32
N ASP A 195 -28.21 3.97 1.98
CA ASP A 195 -29.12 4.87 2.70
C ASP A 195 -30.10 5.59 1.77
N ILE A 196 -29.67 5.99 0.56
CA ILE A 196 -30.55 6.56 -0.46
C ILE A 196 -31.49 5.48 -1.00
N HIS A 197 -30.97 4.29 -1.29
CA HIS A 197 -31.76 3.20 -1.86
C HIS A 197 -32.88 2.74 -0.93
N ARG A 198 -32.58 2.55 0.37
CA ARG A 198 -33.57 2.14 1.39
C ARG A 198 -34.72 3.14 1.55
N ARG A 199 -34.51 4.42 1.21
CA ARG A 199 -35.57 5.44 1.23
C ARG A 199 -36.51 5.35 0.03
N ARG A 200 -36.13 4.67 -1.05
CA ARG A 200 -36.99 4.48 -2.21
C ARG A 200 -38.14 3.53 -1.84
N GLN A 201 -39.37 3.97 -2.11
CA GLN A 201 -40.53 3.08 -2.01
C GLN A 201 -40.54 2.10 -3.19
N GLU A 202 -40.71 0.82 -2.91
CA GLU A 202 -40.79 -0.24 -3.93
C GLU A 202 -41.87 0.08 -4.97
N GLY A 203 -41.56 -0.12 -6.26
CA GLY A 203 -42.46 0.16 -7.39
C GLY A 203 -42.51 1.62 -7.87
N THR A 204 -41.72 2.54 -7.31
CA THR A 204 -41.63 3.95 -7.75
C THR A 204 -40.45 4.20 -8.69
N GLY A 205 -40.59 5.08 -9.69
CA GLY A 205 -39.48 5.45 -10.58
C GLY A 205 -39.13 4.43 -11.67
N GLU A 206 -39.95 3.39 -11.85
CA GLU A 206 -39.75 2.36 -12.88
C GLU A 206 -39.94 2.89 -14.31
N TRP A 207 -40.67 4.00 -14.45
CA TRP A 207 -40.89 4.66 -15.74
C TRP A 207 -39.58 5.09 -16.41
N LEU A 208 -38.55 5.41 -15.61
CA LEU A 208 -37.24 5.86 -16.11
C LEU A 208 -36.60 4.81 -17.03
N PHE A 209 -36.69 3.53 -16.64
CA PHE A 209 -36.07 2.43 -17.38
C PHE A 209 -36.74 2.15 -18.73
N LYS A 210 -37.91 2.75 -19.00
CA LYS A 210 -38.67 2.61 -20.26
C LYS A 210 -38.52 3.82 -21.18
N THR A 211 -37.69 4.79 -20.80
CA THR A 211 -37.47 6.00 -21.61
C THR A 211 -36.47 5.72 -22.73
N PRO A 212 -36.71 6.23 -23.96
CA PRO A 212 -35.81 5.97 -25.09
C PRO A 212 -34.41 6.55 -24.86
N GLU A 213 -34.29 7.65 -24.12
CA GLU A 213 -33.00 8.27 -23.77
C GLU A 213 -32.17 7.35 -22.86
N TYR A 214 -32.81 6.75 -21.84
CA TYR A 214 -32.13 5.80 -20.95
C TYR A 214 -31.76 4.50 -21.68
N GLU A 215 -32.65 3.98 -22.54
CA GLU A 215 -32.35 2.80 -23.36
C GLU A 215 -31.18 3.07 -24.34
N ALA A 216 -31.10 4.25 -24.95
CA ALA A 216 -30.00 4.63 -25.83
C ALA A 216 -28.66 4.69 -25.08
N TRP A 217 -28.64 5.24 -23.87
CA TRP A 217 -27.47 5.27 -22.99
C TRP A 217 -27.06 3.88 -22.51
N LEU A 218 -28.02 3.06 -22.08
CA LEU A 218 -27.79 1.69 -21.62
C LEU A 218 -27.25 0.79 -22.73
N ASN A 219 -27.75 0.93 -23.95
CA ASN A 219 -27.32 0.14 -25.10
C ASN A 219 -25.99 0.64 -25.72
N GLY A 220 -25.50 1.81 -25.30
CA GLY A 220 -24.24 2.39 -25.77
C GLY A 220 -24.34 3.18 -27.07
N ASN A 221 -25.55 3.56 -27.49
CA ASN A 221 -25.75 4.50 -28.60
C ASN A 221 -25.30 5.91 -28.21
N GLU A 222 -25.49 6.26 -26.94
CA GLU A 222 -25.11 7.55 -26.36
C GLU A 222 -24.17 7.34 -25.17
N ARG A 223 -23.04 8.05 -25.15
CA ARG A 223 -22.02 7.88 -24.10
C ARG A 223 -22.37 8.62 -22.80
N ILE A 224 -23.12 9.70 -22.90
CA ILE A 224 -23.43 10.61 -21.79
C ILE A 224 -24.93 10.81 -21.73
N LEU A 225 -25.51 10.76 -20.53
CA LEU A 225 -26.90 11.13 -20.29
C LEU A 225 -26.97 12.17 -19.16
N TRP A 226 -27.52 13.35 -19.47
CA TRP A 226 -27.72 14.40 -18.47
C TRP A 226 -29.18 14.47 -18.02
N CYS A 227 -29.40 14.30 -16.72
CA CYS A 227 -30.72 14.28 -16.11
C CYS A 227 -30.96 15.51 -15.25
N SER A 228 -31.91 16.39 -15.63
CA SER A 228 -32.21 17.62 -14.87
C SER A 228 -33.62 17.68 -14.31
N GLY A 229 -33.83 18.53 -13.30
CA GLY A 229 -35.18 18.92 -12.85
C GLY A 229 -35.91 19.85 -13.83
N SER A 230 -37.18 20.18 -13.55
CA SER A 230 -38.10 20.70 -14.57
C SER A 230 -37.98 22.17 -14.99
N ARG A 231 -38.02 22.46 -16.30
CA ARG A 231 -38.15 23.85 -16.80
C ARG A 231 -39.63 24.24 -16.79
N LYS A 232 -40.10 25.07 -15.86
CA LYS A 232 -41.40 25.74 -16.07
C LYS A 232 -41.26 26.76 -17.20
N HIS A 233 -41.57 26.33 -18.43
CA HIS A 233 -42.11 27.20 -19.46
C HIS A 233 -43.50 27.69 -18.98
N THR A 234 -43.53 28.73 -18.16
CA THR A 234 -44.70 29.61 -18.13
C THR A 234 -44.43 30.67 -19.19
N LEU A 235 -45.31 30.72 -20.20
CA LEU A 235 -45.39 31.76 -21.22
C LEU A 235 -45.04 33.14 -20.62
N VAL A 236 -43.95 33.71 -21.11
CA VAL A 236 -43.55 35.09 -20.84
C VAL A 236 -44.62 36.00 -21.44
N ILE A 237 -45.47 36.57 -20.59
CA ILE A 237 -45.88 37.96 -20.77
C ILE A 237 -45.04 38.76 -19.78
N HIS A 238 -44.29 39.72 -20.34
CA HIS A 238 -43.43 40.71 -19.70
C HIS A 238 -43.77 41.00 -18.22
N LEU A 239 -42.82 40.73 -17.31
CA LEU A 239 -42.25 41.70 -16.36
C LEU A 239 -41.24 41.04 -15.40
N GLN A 240 -40.14 41.75 -15.17
CA GLN A 240 -39.14 41.63 -14.08
C GLN A 240 -38.19 40.40 -14.07
N LYS A 241 -36.99 40.63 -14.63
CA LYS A 241 -35.74 39.96 -14.25
C LYS A 241 -35.37 40.32 -12.80
N THR A 242 -35.79 39.53 -11.82
CA THR A 242 -35.12 39.35 -10.50
C THR A 242 -35.97 38.42 -9.62
N LYS A 243 -35.79 37.10 -9.79
CA LYS A 243 -36.14 35.97 -8.88
C LYS A 243 -36.38 34.71 -9.72
N LEU A 244 -35.33 34.19 -10.33
CA LEU A 244 -35.31 32.86 -10.95
C LEU A 244 -34.20 32.03 -10.26
N LYS A 245 -34.43 31.66 -9.00
CA LYS A 245 -33.69 30.60 -8.29
C LYS A 245 -34.72 29.82 -7.47
N SER A 246 -34.71 28.50 -7.58
CA SER A 246 -35.52 27.52 -6.81
C SER A 246 -37.01 27.40 -7.18
N LEU A 247 -37.31 26.49 -8.11
CA LEU A 247 -38.66 25.91 -8.27
C LEU A 247 -38.63 24.39 -8.59
N THR A 248 -37.46 23.72 -8.53
CA THR A 248 -37.26 22.35 -9.07
C THR A 248 -36.60 21.35 -8.12
N ALA A 249 -36.47 21.71 -6.84
CA ALA A 249 -35.95 20.80 -5.82
C ALA A 249 -37.09 19.91 -5.29
N GLY A 250 -36.87 18.59 -5.16
CA GLY A 250 -37.88 17.63 -4.67
C GLY A 250 -38.40 16.60 -5.68
N ALA A 251 -37.90 16.61 -6.92
CA ALA A 251 -38.36 15.73 -8.00
C ALA A 251 -37.89 14.26 -7.93
N GLY A 252 -37.06 13.89 -6.95
CA GLY A 252 -36.56 12.51 -6.77
C GLY A 252 -35.29 12.13 -7.53
N LYS A 253 -34.49 13.11 -8.00
CA LYS A 253 -33.25 12.87 -8.78
C LYS A 253 -32.28 11.89 -8.10
N THR A 254 -31.91 12.14 -6.85
CA THR A 254 -31.01 11.29 -6.05
C THR A 254 -31.56 9.88 -5.85
N ILE A 255 -32.88 9.74 -5.64
CA ILE A 255 -33.54 8.43 -5.53
C ILE A 255 -33.46 7.67 -6.86
N LEU A 256 -33.59 8.36 -7.99
CA LEU A 256 -33.48 7.75 -9.32
C LEU A 256 -32.03 7.38 -9.66
N ALA A 257 -31.04 8.23 -9.34
CA ALA A 257 -29.63 7.90 -9.49
C ALA A 257 -29.28 6.61 -8.72
N SER A 258 -29.73 6.51 -7.47
CA SER A 258 -29.57 5.30 -6.66
C SER A 258 -30.34 4.09 -7.21
N ALA A 259 -31.52 4.31 -7.79
CA ALA A 259 -32.28 3.24 -8.47
C ALA A 259 -31.54 2.68 -9.69
N ILE A 260 -30.82 3.53 -10.44
CA ILE A 260 -29.98 3.10 -11.57
C ILE A 260 -28.78 2.31 -11.06
N VAL A 261 -28.07 2.80 -10.05
CA VAL A 261 -26.95 2.07 -9.42
C VAL A 261 -27.42 0.70 -8.94
N ASN A 262 -28.55 0.65 -8.22
CA ASN A 262 -29.11 -0.60 -7.73
C ASN A 262 -29.64 -1.52 -8.85
N HIS A 263 -30.14 -0.96 -9.95
CA HIS A 263 -30.51 -1.76 -11.13
C HIS A 263 -29.28 -2.52 -11.66
N PHE A 264 -28.12 -1.86 -11.73
CA PHE A 264 -26.87 -2.54 -12.09
C PHE A 264 -26.41 -3.53 -11.02
N GLU A 265 -26.53 -3.21 -9.73
CA GLU A 265 -26.16 -4.10 -8.62
C GLU A 265 -27.04 -5.36 -8.52
N ILE A 266 -28.34 -5.28 -8.83
CA ILE A 266 -29.26 -6.45 -8.85
C ILE A 266 -29.10 -7.25 -10.14
N SER A 267 -28.78 -6.61 -11.27
CA SER A 267 -28.58 -7.28 -12.57
C SER A 267 -27.24 -8.06 -12.68
N THR A 268 -26.57 -8.33 -11.56
CA THR A 268 -25.24 -8.96 -11.39
C THR A 268 -25.18 -10.45 -11.76
N THR A 269 -25.80 -10.82 -12.88
CA THR A 269 -25.43 -12.01 -13.66
C THR A 269 -24.39 -11.70 -14.75
N ASN A 270 -24.07 -10.43 -15.01
CA ASN A 270 -23.03 -10.05 -15.98
C ASN A 270 -21.67 -9.80 -15.27
N ALA A 271 -20.92 -10.88 -15.05
CA ALA A 271 -19.52 -10.81 -14.64
C ALA A 271 -18.71 -10.00 -15.67
N GLY A 272 -18.29 -8.77 -15.32
CA GLY A 272 -17.44 -7.92 -16.15
C GLY A 272 -17.86 -6.45 -16.31
N ILE A 273 -18.98 -6.00 -15.73
CA ILE A 273 -19.34 -4.56 -15.78
C ILE A 273 -18.63 -3.78 -14.68
N GLY A 274 -17.97 -2.68 -15.03
CA GLY A 274 -17.47 -1.70 -14.07
C GLY A 274 -18.59 -0.74 -13.68
N LEU A 275 -18.88 -0.60 -12.40
CA LEU A 275 -19.84 0.37 -11.89
C LEU A 275 -19.13 1.25 -10.86
N ALA A 276 -19.30 2.56 -10.96
CA ALA A 276 -18.81 3.50 -9.97
C ALA A 276 -19.79 4.66 -9.84
N PHE A 277 -19.88 5.25 -8.65
CA PHE A 277 -20.81 6.33 -8.39
C PHE A 277 -20.28 7.35 -7.38
N ILE A 278 -20.76 8.58 -7.51
CA ILE A 278 -20.43 9.73 -6.64
C ILE A 278 -21.73 10.41 -6.23
N TYR A 279 -21.85 10.73 -4.95
CA TYR A 279 -22.91 11.59 -4.40
C TYR A 279 -22.30 12.93 -3.99
N CYS A 280 -22.41 13.94 -4.85
CA CYS A 280 -21.88 15.26 -4.54
C CYS A 280 -22.66 15.88 -3.36
N ASN A 281 -21.94 16.55 -2.45
CA ASN A 281 -22.52 17.16 -1.26
C ASN A 281 -21.87 18.52 -1.01
N TYR A 282 -22.68 19.57 -1.00
CA TYR A 282 -22.17 20.94 -0.88
C TYR A 282 -21.51 21.24 0.49
N LYS A 283 -21.82 20.48 1.55
CA LYS A 283 -21.18 20.61 2.87
C LYS A 283 -19.79 19.97 2.96
N GLU A 284 -19.42 19.19 1.95
CA GLU A 284 -18.16 18.44 1.92
C GLU A 284 -17.26 18.89 0.75
N ARG A 285 -17.47 20.10 0.23
CA ARG A 285 -16.73 20.62 -0.92
C ARG A 285 -15.21 20.59 -0.73
N ASP A 286 -14.75 20.86 0.50
CA ASP A 286 -13.33 20.90 0.82
C ASP A 286 -12.70 19.51 0.84
N SER A 287 -13.48 18.45 1.11
CA SER A 287 -13.01 17.06 1.04
C SER A 287 -13.24 16.43 -0.33
N GLN A 288 -14.27 16.87 -1.07
CA GLN A 288 -14.58 16.45 -2.44
C GLN A 288 -13.70 17.15 -3.48
N THR A 289 -12.38 17.07 -3.30
CA THR A 289 -11.38 17.50 -4.28
C THR A 289 -11.29 16.50 -5.44
N PHE A 290 -10.71 16.92 -6.57
CA PHE A 290 -10.54 16.04 -7.74
C PHE A 290 -9.82 14.74 -7.38
N ILE A 291 -8.70 14.84 -6.64
CA ILE A 291 -7.88 13.70 -6.19
C ILE A 291 -8.70 12.70 -5.38
N ASN A 292 -9.54 13.16 -4.45
CA ASN A 292 -10.33 12.28 -3.60
C ASN A 292 -11.48 11.62 -4.39
N LEU A 293 -12.13 12.37 -5.29
CA LEU A 293 -13.21 11.85 -6.13
C LEU A 293 -12.70 10.79 -7.12
N ILE A 294 -11.60 11.05 -7.82
CA ILE A 294 -11.02 10.07 -8.75
C ILE A 294 -10.47 8.85 -8.01
N SER A 295 -9.88 9.04 -6.82
CA SER A 295 -9.42 7.93 -5.97
C SER A 295 -10.58 7.04 -5.51
N SER A 296 -11.73 7.65 -5.18
CA SER A 296 -12.95 6.90 -4.85
C SER A 296 -13.48 6.10 -6.04
N LEU A 297 -13.48 6.66 -7.26
CA LEU A 297 -13.86 5.92 -8.47
C LEU A 297 -12.92 4.74 -8.73
N ILE A 298 -11.61 4.94 -8.60
CA ILE A 298 -10.60 3.89 -8.71
C ILE A 298 -10.85 2.79 -7.67
N GLN A 299 -11.04 3.16 -6.41
CA GLN A 299 -11.32 2.24 -5.32
C GLN A 299 -12.56 1.36 -5.62
N GLN A 300 -13.64 1.96 -6.13
CA GLN A 300 -14.87 1.26 -6.50
C GLN A 300 -14.71 0.32 -7.70
N LEU A 301 -13.85 0.65 -8.66
CA LEU A 301 -13.53 -0.25 -9.77
C LEU A 301 -12.63 -1.40 -9.31
N VAL A 302 -11.62 -1.13 -8.49
CA VAL A 302 -10.71 -2.15 -7.93
C VAL A 302 -11.46 -3.13 -7.03
N SER A 303 -12.43 -2.67 -6.24
CA SER A 303 -13.25 -3.54 -5.38
C SER A 303 -14.12 -4.53 -6.16
N ARG A 304 -14.37 -4.28 -7.45
CA ARG A 304 -15.11 -5.16 -8.37
C ARG A 304 -14.23 -6.18 -9.10
N LEU A 305 -12.91 -6.06 -8.98
CA LEU A 305 -11.98 -7.06 -9.47
C LEU A 305 -11.84 -8.18 -8.42
N GLU A 306 -11.86 -9.44 -8.88
CA GLU A 306 -11.60 -10.60 -8.03
C GLU A 306 -10.13 -10.63 -7.56
N VAL A 307 -9.22 -10.13 -8.39
CA VAL A 307 -7.77 -10.07 -8.11
C VAL A 307 -7.27 -8.65 -8.30
N ILE A 308 -6.62 -8.09 -7.27
CA ILE A 308 -5.95 -6.79 -7.36
C ILE A 308 -4.79 -6.90 -8.36
N SER A 309 -4.79 -6.01 -9.33
CA SER A 309 -3.78 -6.00 -10.38
C SER A 309 -2.44 -5.45 -9.92
N ASP A 310 -1.38 -5.86 -10.61
CA ASP A 310 -0.01 -5.51 -10.23
C ASP A 310 0.28 -4.01 -10.34
N GLU A 311 -0.44 -3.27 -11.19
CA GLU A 311 -0.29 -1.82 -11.29
C GLU A 311 -0.74 -1.12 -10.01
N VAL A 312 -1.87 -1.55 -9.44
CA VAL A 312 -2.37 -1.03 -8.15
C VAL A 312 -1.41 -1.40 -7.03
N ARG A 313 -0.90 -2.64 -7.02
CA ARG A 313 0.06 -3.13 -6.03
C ARG A 313 1.40 -2.36 -6.10
N THR A 314 1.84 -2.00 -7.31
CA THR A 314 3.09 -1.24 -7.54
C THR A 314 2.96 0.19 -7.01
N ILE A 315 1.86 0.88 -7.31
CA ILE A 315 1.62 2.24 -6.81
C ILE A 315 1.48 2.20 -5.27
N TYR A 316 0.76 1.21 -4.73
CA TYR A 316 0.68 0.99 -3.28
C TYR A 316 2.07 0.83 -2.65
N GLN A 317 2.90 -0.07 -3.15
CA GLN A 317 4.24 -0.31 -2.60
C GLN A 317 5.16 0.92 -2.69
N LYS A 318 5.11 1.65 -3.81
CA LYS A 318 5.90 2.88 -4.03
C LYS A 318 5.57 3.94 -2.98
N HIS A 319 4.29 4.23 -2.79
CA HIS A 319 3.85 5.33 -1.93
C HIS A 319 3.78 4.93 -0.45
N ASN A 320 3.42 3.68 -0.14
CA ASN A 320 3.36 3.19 1.24
C ASN A 320 4.76 3.13 1.89
N SER A 321 5.79 2.73 1.13
CA SER A 321 7.18 2.74 1.63
C SER A 321 7.74 4.15 1.88
N GLN A 322 7.23 5.14 1.14
CA GLN A 322 7.65 6.55 1.24
C GLN A 322 6.74 7.41 2.13
N LYS A 323 5.64 6.85 2.65
CA LYS A 323 4.57 7.57 3.36
C LYS A 323 4.00 8.77 2.59
N THR A 324 3.88 8.67 1.27
CA THR A 324 3.32 9.72 0.40
C THR A 324 1.99 9.28 -0.22
N ARG A 325 1.27 10.21 -0.86
CA ARG A 325 0.04 9.92 -1.65
C ARG A 325 0.34 9.98 -3.16
N PRO A 326 -0.38 9.22 -4.00
CA PRO A 326 -0.28 9.34 -5.45
C PRO A 326 -0.67 10.74 -5.92
N SER A 327 0.04 11.25 -6.91
CA SER A 327 -0.29 12.51 -7.58
C SER A 327 -1.53 12.37 -8.47
N GLU A 328 -2.13 13.49 -8.83
CA GLU A 328 -3.26 13.56 -9.76
C GLU A 328 -2.99 12.82 -11.08
N LYS A 329 -1.80 13.04 -11.68
CA LYS A 329 -1.39 12.38 -12.92
C LYS A 329 -1.29 10.86 -12.76
N GLU A 330 -0.76 10.38 -11.64
CA GLU A 330 -0.65 8.94 -11.35
C GLU A 330 -2.04 8.30 -11.19
N LEU A 331 -2.97 8.98 -10.52
CA LEU A 331 -4.35 8.51 -10.35
C LEU A 331 -5.11 8.50 -11.67
N SER A 332 -5.02 9.55 -12.48
CA SER A 332 -5.65 9.61 -13.80
C SER A 332 -5.10 8.53 -14.74
N ALA A 333 -3.79 8.27 -14.69
CA ALA A 333 -3.16 7.17 -15.45
C ALA A 333 -3.63 5.79 -14.95
N LEU A 334 -3.71 5.61 -13.63
CA LEU A 334 -4.22 4.37 -13.03
C LEU A 334 -5.68 4.14 -13.40
N PHE A 335 -6.53 5.16 -13.33
CA PHE A 335 -7.93 5.09 -13.74
C PHE A 335 -8.06 4.67 -15.20
N ASN A 336 -7.34 5.33 -16.12
CA ASN A 336 -7.37 4.98 -17.54
C ASN A 336 -6.87 3.55 -17.80
N THR A 337 -5.90 3.07 -17.02
CA THR A 337 -5.42 1.67 -17.11
C THR A 337 -6.50 0.69 -16.64
N LEU A 338 -7.14 0.95 -15.49
CA LEU A 338 -8.20 0.11 -14.95
C LEU A 338 -9.43 0.08 -15.86
N VAL A 339 -9.73 1.19 -16.54
CA VAL A 339 -10.84 1.30 -17.48
C VAL A 339 -10.74 0.27 -18.61
N THR A 340 -9.52 -0.11 -19.03
CA THR A 340 -9.31 -1.13 -20.07
C THR A 340 -9.67 -2.56 -19.63
N LYS A 341 -9.79 -2.80 -18.31
CA LYS A 341 -10.06 -4.14 -17.76
C LYS A 341 -11.55 -4.49 -17.74
N PHE A 342 -12.42 -3.52 -18.01
CA PHE A 342 -13.86 -3.73 -18.08
C PHE A 342 -14.37 -3.50 -19.50
N PRO A 343 -15.18 -4.40 -20.08
CA PRO A 343 -15.84 -4.18 -21.37
C PRO A 343 -16.72 -2.93 -21.38
N HIS A 344 -17.45 -2.67 -20.29
CA HIS A 344 -18.32 -1.51 -20.14
C HIS A 344 -18.20 -0.95 -18.73
N ILE A 345 -18.11 0.38 -18.61
CA ILE A 345 -18.07 1.08 -17.33
C ILE A 345 -19.19 2.10 -17.27
N TYR A 346 -19.97 2.06 -16.19
CA TYR A 346 -21.02 3.01 -15.91
C TYR A 346 -20.62 3.86 -14.70
N VAL A 347 -20.55 5.17 -14.91
CA VAL A 347 -20.27 6.15 -13.86
C VAL A 347 -21.51 7.00 -13.64
N VAL A 348 -22.06 6.95 -12.42
CA VAL A 348 -23.25 7.73 -12.02
C VAL A 348 -22.82 8.83 -11.05
N ILE A 349 -23.01 10.10 -11.44
CA ILE A 349 -22.71 11.25 -10.58
C ILE A 349 -24.02 11.96 -10.22
N ASP A 350 -24.41 11.89 -8.96
CA ASP A 350 -25.58 12.58 -8.46
C ASP A 350 -25.25 13.99 -7.95
N ALA A 351 -26.19 14.92 -8.15
CA ALA A 351 -26.15 16.28 -7.63
C ALA A 351 -24.90 17.06 -8.04
N LEU A 352 -24.52 17.00 -9.33
CA LEU A 352 -23.30 17.63 -9.85
C LEU A 352 -23.23 19.15 -9.56
N ASP A 353 -24.38 19.81 -9.38
CA ASP A 353 -24.46 21.22 -8.98
C ASP A 353 -24.05 21.52 -7.53
N GLU A 354 -23.84 20.49 -6.71
CA GLU A 354 -23.39 20.62 -5.33
C GLU A 354 -21.85 20.60 -5.19
N SER A 355 -21.13 20.16 -6.22
CA SER A 355 -19.66 20.14 -6.27
C SER A 355 -19.04 21.54 -6.48
N HIS A 356 -17.75 21.70 -6.19
CA HIS A 356 -16.99 22.91 -6.53
C HIS A 356 -16.83 23.01 -8.05
N VAL A 357 -16.95 24.22 -8.61
CA VAL A 357 -16.98 24.44 -10.07
C VAL A 357 -15.72 23.90 -10.75
N ASP A 358 -14.53 24.21 -10.22
CA ASP A 358 -13.27 23.77 -10.81
C ASP A 358 -13.12 22.24 -10.79
N THR A 359 -13.33 21.63 -9.61
CA THR A 359 -13.30 20.16 -9.43
C THR A 359 -14.31 19.45 -10.34
N ARG A 360 -15.52 20.01 -10.45
CA ARG A 360 -16.60 19.46 -11.27
C ARG A 360 -16.19 19.42 -12.73
N ASP A 361 -15.72 20.54 -13.25
CA ASP A 361 -15.38 20.70 -14.67
C ASP A 361 -14.20 19.79 -15.03
N GLU A 362 -13.20 19.70 -14.15
CA GLU A 362 -12.04 18.84 -14.30
C GLU A 362 -12.39 17.34 -14.25
N LEU A 363 -13.24 16.92 -13.31
CA LEU A 363 -13.71 15.53 -13.20
C LEU A 363 -14.52 15.12 -14.44
N VAL A 364 -15.45 15.96 -14.87
CA VAL A 364 -16.27 15.70 -16.06
C VAL A 364 -15.40 15.69 -17.32
N ALA A 365 -14.43 16.60 -17.45
CA ALA A 365 -13.48 16.62 -18.55
C ALA A 365 -12.64 15.33 -18.60
N THR A 366 -12.11 14.90 -17.44
CA THR A 366 -11.33 13.65 -17.33
C THR A 366 -12.15 12.45 -17.76
N LEU A 367 -13.37 12.30 -17.26
CA LEU A 367 -14.26 11.18 -17.60
C LEU A 367 -14.73 11.21 -19.07
N ARG A 368 -14.88 12.40 -19.66
CA ARG A 368 -15.17 12.58 -21.10
C ARG A 368 -13.97 12.20 -21.97
N LEU A 369 -12.75 12.48 -21.53
CA LEU A 369 -11.51 12.15 -22.27
C LEU A 369 -11.07 10.69 -22.10
N SER A 370 -11.60 9.95 -21.13
CA SER A 370 -11.36 8.52 -20.95
C SER A 370 -11.85 7.67 -22.14
N SER A 371 -11.48 6.38 -22.15
CA SER A 371 -11.87 5.38 -23.16
C SER A 371 -13.38 5.42 -23.50
N PRO A 372 -13.78 5.13 -24.76
CA PRO A 372 -15.18 5.10 -25.18
C PRO A 372 -16.05 4.09 -24.40
N ASN A 373 -15.44 3.16 -23.66
CA ASN A 373 -16.15 2.19 -22.83
C ASN A 373 -16.73 2.81 -21.54
N VAL A 374 -16.36 4.05 -21.20
CA VAL A 374 -16.89 4.79 -20.04
C VAL A 374 -18.16 5.54 -20.42
N ARG A 375 -19.27 5.20 -19.76
CA ARG A 375 -20.59 5.81 -19.93
C ARG A 375 -20.94 6.62 -18.70
N LEU A 376 -21.27 7.89 -18.91
CA LEU A 376 -21.48 8.86 -17.83
C LEU A 376 -22.97 9.18 -17.72
N LEU A 377 -23.51 9.14 -16.51
CA LEU A 377 -24.83 9.67 -16.17
C LEU A 377 -24.68 10.71 -15.07
N CYS A 378 -25.18 11.92 -15.31
CA CYS A 378 -25.12 13.00 -14.34
C CYS A 378 -26.50 13.51 -13.99
N THR A 379 -26.81 13.67 -12.70
CA THR A 379 -27.99 14.43 -12.26
C THR A 379 -27.59 15.82 -11.79
N SER A 380 -28.42 16.82 -12.09
CA SER A 380 -28.20 18.17 -11.56
C SER A 380 -29.47 19.02 -11.55
N ARG A 381 -29.40 20.20 -10.94
CA ARG A 381 -30.30 21.32 -11.24
C ARG A 381 -30.01 21.91 -12.61
N HIS A 382 -31.01 22.61 -13.14
CA HIS A 382 -30.93 23.36 -14.38
C HIS A 382 -30.19 24.70 -14.12
N LEU A 383 -28.87 24.69 -14.26
CA LEU A 383 -27.97 25.85 -14.09
C LEU A 383 -27.22 26.11 -15.40
N GLY A 384 -27.04 27.38 -15.77
CA GLY A 384 -26.51 27.75 -17.09
C GLY A 384 -25.10 27.24 -17.37
N ASP A 385 -24.22 27.22 -16.37
CA ASP A 385 -22.87 26.67 -16.47
C ASP A 385 -22.86 25.14 -16.67
N ILE A 386 -23.81 24.42 -16.09
CA ILE A 386 -23.98 22.98 -16.31
C ILE A 386 -24.62 22.68 -17.67
N GLU A 387 -25.55 23.53 -18.13
CA GLU A 387 -26.09 23.43 -19.49
C GLU A 387 -24.97 23.52 -20.54
N ASP A 388 -24.02 24.44 -20.34
CA ASP A 388 -22.88 24.61 -21.25
C ASP A 388 -21.95 23.37 -21.26
N LEU A 389 -21.79 22.69 -20.13
CA LEU A 389 -21.02 21.44 -20.01
C LEU A 389 -21.66 20.27 -20.76
N PHE A 390 -23.00 20.22 -20.87
CA PHE A 390 -23.74 19.09 -21.46
C PHE A 390 -24.53 19.44 -22.72
N LYS A 391 -24.23 20.57 -23.38
CA LYS A 391 -24.90 21.02 -24.61
C LYS A 391 -24.89 20.01 -25.76
N ASP A 392 -23.93 19.09 -25.73
CA ASP A 392 -23.66 18.05 -26.73
C ASP A 392 -24.23 16.68 -26.35
N ALA A 393 -24.86 16.55 -25.17
CA ALA A 393 -25.37 15.28 -24.66
C ALA A 393 -26.93 15.22 -24.66
N PRO A 394 -27.53 14.04 -24.81
CA PRO A 394 -28.95 13.80 -24.56
C PRO A 394 -29.38 14.29 -23.18
N HIS A 395 -30.53 14.95 -23.14
CA HIS A 395 -31.13 15.51 -21.93
C HIS A 395 -32.41 14.77 -21.57
N LEU A 396 -32.53 14.35 -20.31
CA LEU A 396 -33.74 13.73 -19.75
C LEU A 396 -34.27 14.53 -18.56
N GLU A 397 -35.55 14.89 -18.61
CA GLU A 397 -36.19 15.64 -17.55
C GLU A 397 -36.77 14.71 -16.46
N ILE A 398 -36.31 14.87 -15.22
CA ILE A 398 -36.80 14.12 -14.07
C ILE A 398 -37.93 14.89 -13.36
N ARG A 399 -39.10 14.24 -13.23
CA ARG A 399 -40.26 14.70 -12.46
C ARG A 399 -40.88 13.54 -11.68
N ALA A 400 -41.47 13.81 -10.51
CA ALA A 400 -42.28 12.81 -9.82
C ALA A 400 -43.59 12.62 -10.60
N SER A 401 -43.90 11.38 -10.97
CA SER A 401 -45.17 11.07 -11.63
C SER A 401 -46.31 11.03 -10.60
N ASP A 402 -47.50 11.51 -10.98
CA ASP A 402 -48.69 11.44 -10.11
C ASP A 402 -49.01 10.00 -9.70
N GLU A 403 -48.68 9.03 -10.57
CA GLU A 403 -48.84 7.60 -10.28
C GLU A 403 -47.88 7.12 -9.18
N ASP A 404 -46.61 7.53 -9.21
CA ASP A 404 -45.66 7.15 -8.17
C ASP A 404 -45.98 7.82 -6.83
N ILE A 405 -46.41 9.10 -6.83
CA ILE A 405 -46.87 9.80 -5.61
C ILE A 405 -48.10 9.11 -5.03
N THR A 406 -49.05 8.71 -5.88
CA THR A 406 -50.24 7.95 -5.49
C THR A 406 -49.86 6.64 -4.79
N LYS A 407 -48.99 5.83 -5.42
CA LYS A 407 -48.49 4.58 -4.84
C LYS A 407 -47.82 4.78 -3.49
N TYR A 408 -46.95 5.80 -3.40
CA TYR A 408 -46.28 6.17 -2.16
C TYR A 408 -47.29 6.51 -1.05
N LEU A 409 -48.24 7.42 -1.32
CA LEU A 409 -49.23 7.87 -0.33
C LEU A 409 -50.13 6.72 0.14
N THR A 410 -50.62 5.87 -0.77
CA THR A 410 -51.46 4.73 -0.41
C THR A 410 -50.74 3.78 0.55
N LEU A 411 -49.47 3.46 0.28
CA LEU A 411 -48.66 2.60 1.15
C LEU A 411 -48.43 3.24 2.52
N GLN A 412 -48.09 4.53 2.55
CA GLN A 412 -47.84 5.26 3.80
C GLN A 412 -49.11 5.41 4.66
N ILE A 413 -50.28 5.62 4.06
CA ILE A 413 -51.57 5.67 4.77
C ILE A 413 -51.87 4.33 5.45
N GLN A 414 -51.54 3.21 4.81
CA GLN A 414 -51.73 1.87 5.37
C GLN A 414 -50.78 1.57 6.55
N GLN A 415 -49.57 2.13 6.52
CA GLN A 415 -48.58 1.97 7.58
C GLN A 415 -48.94 2.74 8.85
N VAL A 416 -49.66 3.87 8.75
CA VAL A 416 -50.08 4.68 9.91
C VAL A 416 -51.35 4.09 10.56
N PRO A 417 -51.29 3.54 11.80
CA PRO A 417 -52.42 2.81 12.38
C PRO A 417 -53.68 3.66 12.57
N LYS A 418 -53.53 4.96 12.86
CA LYS A 418 -54.66 5.90 13.01
C LYS A 418 -55.34 6.20 11.67
N LEU A 419 -54.57 6.50 10.63
CA LEU A 419 -55.12 6.79 9.29
C LEU A 419 -55.74 5.54 8.69
N ARG A 420 -55.10 4.36 8.85
CA ARG A 420 -55.68 3.07 8.47
C ARG A 420 -57.04 2.84 9.13
N ARG A 421 -57.16 3.08 10.45
CA ARG A 421 -58.44 2.97 11.18
C ARG A 421 -59.49 3.96 10.67
N PHE A 422 -59.12 5.17 10.27
CA PHE A 422 -60.05 6.15 9.70
C PHE A 422 -60.52 5.74 8.29
N CYS A 423 -59.62 5.23 7.45
CA CYS A 423 -59.95 4.75 6.11
C CYS A 423 -60.84 3.49 6.16
N HIS A 424 -60.66 2.60 7.15
CA HIS A 424 -61.57 1.46 7.36
C HIS A 424 -62.98 1.90 7.77
N LYS A 425 -63.12 3.05 8.44
CA LYS A 425 -64.43 3.61 8.86
C LYS A 425 -65.14 4.38 7.73
N SER A 426 -64.43 4.89 6.74
CA SER A 426 -64.97 5.66 5.61
C SER A 426 -64.22 5.30 4.34
N LYS A 427 -64.86 4.48 3.47
CA LYS A 427 -64.23 3.97 2.24
C LYS A 427 -63.80 5.08 1.27
N ASP A 428 -64.49 6.21 1.26
CA ASP A 428 -64.18 7.35 0.37
C ASP A 428 -63.05 8.26 0.91
N LEU A 429 -62.60 8.04 2.15
CA LEU A 429 -61.61 8.92 2.79
C LEU A 429 -60.20 8.71 2.25
N GLU A 430 -59.84 7.47 1.93
CA GLU A 430 -58.52 7.13 1.40
C GLU A 430 -58.28 7.79 0.04
N THR A 431 -59.22 7.63 -0.89
CA THR A 431 -59.20 8.29 -2.21
C THR A 431 -59.18 9.81 -2.06
N CYS A 432 -59.99 10.36 -1.15
CA CYS A 432 -60.05 11.81 -0.91
C CYS A 432 -58.73 12.39 -0.34
N ILE A 433 -58.01 11.65 0.51
CA ILE A 433 -56.69 12.06 1.00
C ILE A 433 -55.69 12.03 -0.16
N VAL A 434 -55.63 10.93 -0.89
CA VAL A 434 -54.67 10.73 -1.98
C VAL A 434 -54.85 11.77 -3.08
N ASP A 435 -56.06 11.95 -3.61
CA ASP A 435 -56.32 12.89 -4.71
C ASP A 435 -55.91 14.32 -4.35
N LYS A 436 -56.26 14.78 -3.14
CA LYS A 436 -55.91 16.13 -2.68
C LYS A 436 -54.42 16.29 -2.42
N LEU A 437 -53.76 15.27 -1.87
CA LEU A 437 -52.32 15.33 -1.62
C LEU A 437 -51.52 15.29 -2.92
N VAL A 438 -51.94 14.51 -3.93
CA VAL A 438 -51.34 14.50 -5.27
C VAL A 438 -51.49 15.86 -5.94
N GLU A 439 -52.70 16.43 -5.92
CA GLU A 439 -52.97 17.78 -6.46
C GLU A 439 -52.07 18.84 -5.81
N LYS A 440 -51.96 18.82 -4.48
CA LYS A 440 -51.18 19.80 -3.71
C LYS A 440 -49.67 19.56 -3.78
N ALA A 441 -49.22 18.33 -4.00
CA ALA A 441 -47.81 17.98 -4.11
C ALA A 441 -47.13 18.56 -5.36
N ASN A 442 -47.89 18.86 -6.43
CA ASN A 442 -47.42 19.49 -7.67
C ASN A 442 -46.10 18.87 -8.20
N GLY A 443 -46.04 17.52 -8.25
CA GLY A 443 -44.88 16.78 -8.75
C GLY A 443 -43.66 16.73 -7.82
N MET A 444 -43.85 16.95 -6.50
CA MET A 444 -42.80 16.82 -5.48
C MET A 444 -43.21 15.83 -4.38
N PHE A 445 -42.52 14.68 -4.28
CA PHE A 445 -42.79 13.67 -3.25
C PHE A 445 -42.74 14.21 -1.82
N LEU A 446 -41.77 15.10 -1.56
CA LEU A 446 -41.58 15.64 -0.22
C LEU A 446 -42.79 16.47 0.26
N LEU A 447 -43.41 17.23 -0.64
CA LEU A 447 -44.57 18.03 -0.27
C LEU A 447 -45.75 17.13 0.10
N ALA A 448 -45.91 16.00 -0.61
CA ALA A 448 -46.89 14.96 -0.28
C ALA A 448 -46.62 14.34 1.10
N GLU A 449 -45.35 14.05 1.42
CA GLU A 449 -44.91 13.49 2.72
C GLU A 449 -45.17 14.46 3.89
N LEU A 450 -44.78 15.73 3.76
CA LEU A 450 -44.99 16.74 4.80
C LEU A 450 -46.48 16.99 5.08
N HIS A 451 -47.30 17.04 4.03
CA HIS A 451 -48.74 17.13 4.20
C HIS A 451 -49.32 15.87 4.84
N LEU A 452 -48.81 14.67 4.52
CA LEU A 452 -49.24 13.44 5.18
C LEU A 452 -48.88 13.45 6.67
N GLU A 453 -47.68 13.94 7.03
CA GLU A 453 -47.22 14.11 8.41
C GLU A 453 -48.14 15.04 9.22
N SER A 454 -48.59 16.16 8.63
CA SER A 454 -49.52 17.06 9.31
C SER A 454 -50.85 16.38 9.64
N LEU A 455 -51.28 15.41 8.83
CA LEU A 455 -52.52 14.64 9.01
C LEU A 455 -52.39 13.53 10.08
N LYS A 456 -51.19 12.99 10.34
CA LYS A 456 -50.97 11.94 11.37
C LYS A 456 -51.38 12.41 12.77
N SER A 457 -51.27 13.71 13.03
CA SER A 457 -51.57 14.34 14.33
C SER A 457 -53.07 14.52 14.62
N LYS A 458 -53.96 14.41 13.61
CA LYS A 458 -55.38 14.77 13.76
C LYS A 458 -56.18 13.68 14.48
N THR A 459 -57.04 14.09 15.41
CA THR A 459 -57.73 13.20 16.37
C THR A 459 -59.05 12.63 15.86
N ASP A 460 -59.72 13.27 14.91
CA ASP A 460 -61.02 12.83 14.39
C ASP A 460 -61.18 13.09 12.88
N ILE A 461 -62.10 12.36 12.24
CA ILE A 461 -62.34 12.39 10.78
C ILE A 461 -62.83 13.77 10.31
N LYS A 462 -63.58 14.52 11.14
CA LYS A 462 -64.10 15.85 10.75
C LYS A 462 -62.98 16.89 10.69
N ARG A 463 -62.09 16.91 11.69
CA ARG A 463 -60.89 17.74 11.73
C ARG A 463 -59.90 17.35 10.64
N LEU A 464 -59.79 16.06 10.33
CA LEU A 464 -58.97 15.58 9.22
C LEU A 464 -59.49 16.11 7.88
N ARG A 465 -60.79 15.97 7.58
CA ARG A 465 -61.39 16.55 6.35
C ARG A 465 -61.24 18.06 6.28
N LYS A 466 -61.47 18.78 7.39
CA LYS A 466 -61.26 20.23 7.44
C LYS A 466 -59.79 20.62 7.21
N SER A 467 -58.84 19.82 7.68
CA SER A 467 -57.41 20.07 7.45
C SER A 467 -57.02 19.82 5.99
N LEU A 468 -57.61 18.82 5.33
CA LEU A 468 -57.45 18.57 3.90
C LEU A 468 -57.99 19.71 3.01
N ASP A 469 -58.93 20.52 3.51
CA ASP A 469 -59.46 21.70 2.79
C ASP A 469 -58.55 22.94 2.93
N ILE A 470 -57.65 22.97 3.92
CA ILE A 470 -56.84 24.15 4.30
C ILE A 470 -55.33 23.85 4.12
N LEU A 471 -54.96 22.84 3.33
CA LEU A 471 -53.55 22.51 3.11
C LEU A 471 -52.84 23.66 2.35
N PRO A 472 -51.68 24.15 2.85
CA PRO A 472 -50.92 25.18 2.16
C PRO A 472 -50.43 24.69 0.79
N GLU A 473 -50.42 25.57 -0.22
CA GLU A 473 -49.85 25.26 -1.54
C GLU A 473 -48.38 25.69 -1.67
N ALA A 474 -47.95 26.68 -0.88
CA ALA A 474 -46.59 27.21 -0.92
C ALA A 474 -45.67 26.41 0.00
N ARG A 475 -44.46 26.08 -0.50
CA ARG A 475 -43.45 25.29 0.23
C ARG A 475 -43.10 25.88 1.61
N ASP A 476 -42.89 27.19 1.70
CA ASP A 476 -42.49 27.86 2.94
C ASP A 476 -43.59 27.76 4.02
N ASP A 477 -44.86 27.84 3.64
CA ASP A 477 -45.99 27.76 4.58
C ASP A 477 -46.11 26.37 5.22
N VAL A 478 -45.76 25.31 4.48
CA VAL A 478 -45.73 23.94 5.00
C VAL A 478 -44.63 23.75 6.03
N TYR A 479 -43.46 24.33 5.79
CA TYR A 479 -42.36 24.30 6.77
C TYR A 479 -42.65 25.16 7.99
N ASN A 480 -43.29 26.32 7.83
CA ASN A 480 -43.77 27.15 8.95
C ASN A 480 -44.73 26.35 9.85
N GLU A 481 -45.73 25.66 9.26
CA GLU A 481 -46.65 24.81 10.04
C GLU A 481 -45.91 23.65 10.74
N ALA A 482 -44.91 23.05 10.09
CA ALA A 482 -44.08 22.01 10.68
C ALA A 482 -43.27 22.53 11.88
N MET A 483 -42.67 23.72 11.78
CA MET A 483 -41.92 24.37 12.87
C MET A 483 -42.83 24.76 14.03
N GLU A 484 -44.02 25.32 13.77
CA GLU A 484 -45.00 25.59 14.82
C GLU A 484 -45.44 24.32 15.55
N ARG A 485 -45.55 23.19 14.84
CA ARG A 485 -45.88 21.90 15.46
C ARG A 485 -44.75 21.42 16.37
N ILE A 486 -43.50 21.59 15.96
CA ILE A 486 -42.33 21.25 16.79
C ILE A 486 -42.30 22.09 18.06
N GLN A 487 -42.55 23.39 17.95
CA GLN A 487 -42.57 24.30 19.10
C GLN A 487 -43.74 24.09 20.07
N ARG A 488 -44.84 23.47 19.62
CA ARG A 488 -46.01 23.13 20.46
C ARG A 488 -45.87 21.81 21.23
N GLN A 489 -44.78 21.06 21.03
CA GLN A 489 -44.47 19.85 21.79
C GLN A 489 -44.20 20.18 23.27
N PRO A 490 -44.17 19.17 24.18
CA PRO A 490 -43.66 19.36 25.54
C PRO A 490 -42.31 20.06 25.54
N GLU A 491 -42.03 20.85 26.58
CA GLU A 491 -40.88 21.77 26.63
C GLU A 491 -39.53 21.06 26.36
N ASP A 492 -39.31 19.88 26.93
CA ASP A 492 -38.08 19.10 26.71
C ASP A 492 -37.94 18.57 25.27
N GLU A 493 -39.03 18.07 24.68
CA GLU A 493 -39.03 17.57 23.29
C GLU A 493 -38.84 18.73 22.30
N ALA A 494 -39.50 19.86 22.54
CA ALA A 494 -39.35 21.06 21.73
C ALA A 494 -37.90 21.60 21.82
N ARG A 495 -37.32 21.64 23.01
CA ARG A 495 -35.92 22.05 23.22
C ARG A 495 -34.94 21.12 22.52
N LEU A 496 -35.11 19.80 22.66
CA LEU A 496 -34.30 18.80 21.97
C LEU A 496 -34.35 19.00 20.45
N ALA A 497 -35.56 19.11 19.89
CA ALA A 497 -35.75 19.30 18.45
C ALA A 497 -35.09 20.58 17.93
N MET A 498 -35.23 21.69 18.66
CA MET A 498 -34.63 22.97 18.27
C MET A 498 -33.10 22.93 18.35
N THR A 499 -32.52 22.29 19.36
CA THR A 499 -31.05 22.09 19.47
C THR A 499 -30.53 21.24 18.31
N VAL A 500 -31.16 20.09 18.03
CA VAL A 500 -30.76 19.21 16.93
C VAL A 500 -30.84 19.93 15.58
N LEU A 501 -31.95 20.65 15.31
CA LEU A 501 -32.11 21.41 14.07
C LEU A 501 -31.08 22.54 13.97
N SER A 502 -30.76 23.23 15.06
CA SER A 502 -29.72 24.27 15.10
C SER A 502 -28.37 23.70 14.66
N TRP A 503 -27.94 22.58 15.27
CA TRP A 503 -26.68 21.91 14.94
C TRP A 503 -26.65 21.40 13.50
N ILE A 504 -27.66 20.67 13.03
CA ILE A 504 -27.67 20.13 11.66
C ILE A 504 -27.66 21.24 10.61
N THR A 505 -28.34 22.35 10.87
CA THR A 505 -28.44 23.45 9.90
C THR A 505 -27.20 24.35 9.90
N HIS A 506 -26.50 24.50 11.03
CA HIS A 506 -25.37 25.43 11.18
C HIS A 506 -23.99 24.78 11.22
N ALA A 507 -23.92 23.47 11.42
CA ALA A 507 -22.64 22.77 11.42
C ALA A 507 -21.94 22.88 10.06
N VAL A 508 -20.62 23.04 10.11
CA VAL A 508 -19.75 23.23 8.94
C VAL A 508 -19.74 21.99 8.04
N ARG A 509 -19.75 20.80 8.66
CA ARG A 509 -19.87 19.50 7.97
C ARG A 509 -21.04 18.68 8.51
N PRO A 510 -21.50 17.63 7.80
CA PRO A 510 -22.49 16.70 8.33
C PRO A 510 -22.00 16.04 9.64
N LEU A 511 -22.91 15.87 10.60
CA LEU A 511 -22.63 15.32 11.92
C LEU A 511 -23.20 13.90 12.05
N LYS A 512 -22.43 13.02 12.70
CA LYS A 512 -22.87 11.66 13.04
C LYS A 512 -23.78 11.66 14.27
N VAL A 513 -24.55 10.58 14.45
CA VAL A 513 -25.45 10.39 15.61
C VAL A 513 -24.71 10.62 16.94
N GLY A 514 -23.54 9.99 17.13
CA GLY A 514 -22.76 10.15 18.37
C GLY A 514 -22.28 11.60 18.59
N GLU A 515 -21.96 12.32 17.51
CA GLU A 515 -21.58 13.73 17.59
C GLU A 515 -22.76 14.60 18.03
N ILE A 516 -23.96 14.35 17.48
CA ILE A 516 -25.19 15.05 17.88
C ILE A 516 -25.59 14.71 19.31
N GLN A 517 -25.47 13.45 19.73
CA GLN A 517 -25.77 13.04 21.11
C GLN A 517 -24.86 13.77 22.11
N HIS A 518 -23.56 13.83 21.84
CA HIS A 518 -22.62 14.59 22.66
C HIS A 518 -22.91 16.10 22.60
N ALA A 519 -23.22 16.64 21.42
CA ALA A 519 -23.55 18.06 21.27
C ALA A 519 -24.79 18.46 22.07
N VAL A 520 -25.84 17.63 22.05
CA VAL A 520 -27.07 17.82 22.85
C VAL A 520 -26.77 17.70 24.34
N ALA A 521 -26.00 16.69 24.76
CA ALA A 521 -25.62 16.48 26.16
C ALA A 521 -24.89 17.71 26.72
N VAL A 522 -23.89 18.22 26.00
CA VAL A 522 -23.09 19.39 26.42
C VAL A 522 -23.90 20.68 26.42
N THR A 523 -24.85 20.82 25.49
CA THR A 523 -25.76 21.97 25.47
C THR A 523 -26.60 22.05 26.74
N ASN A 524 -26.90 20.90 27.37
CA ASN A 524 -27.69 20.81 28.59
C ASN A 524 -26.87 20.85 29.89
N PHE A 525 -25.54 20.93 29.82
CA PHE A 525 -24.70 20.96 31.02
C PHE A 525 -25.06 22.13 31.95
N GLU A 526 -25.19 21.83 33.24
CA GLU A 526 -25.20 22.81 34.31
C GLU A 526 -23.77 23.39 34.53
N PRO A 527 -23.62 24.55 35.20
CA PRO A 527 -22.31 25.19 35.37
C PRO A 527 -21.24 24.32 36.06
N ASP A 528 -21.66 23.34 36.87
CA ASP A 528 -20.77 22.43 37.60
C ASP A 528 -20.48 21.12 36.85
N ASP A 529 -21.10 20.89 35.69
CA ASP A 529 -20.92 19.66 34.91
C ASP A 529 -19.61 19.67 34.11
N THR A 530 -18.74 18.68 34.36
CA THR A 530 -17.42 18.56 33.74
C THR A 530 -17.19 17.26 32.96
N THR A 531 -18.17 16.34 32.96
CA THR A 531 -18.10 15.03 32.29
C THR A 531 -19.44 14.67 31.64
N ILE A 532 -19.43 13.87 30.56
CA ILE A 532 -20.65 13.34 29.94
C ILE A 532 -20.96 12.00 30.58
N ASP A 533 -22.21 11.83 31.02
CA ASP A 533 -22.75 10.53 31.41
C ASP A 533 -23.23 9.77 30.16
N GLU A 534 -22.54 8.68 29.82
CA GLU A 534 -22.88 7.84 28.67
C GLU A 534 -24.24 7.16 28.84
N GLU A 535 -24.70 6.91 30.08
CA GLU A 535 -26.01 6.32 30.37
C GLU A 535 -27.17 7.31 30.15
N GLY A 536 -26.86 8.61 30.07
CA GLY A 536 -27.82 9.71 29.89
C GLY A 536 -27.90 10.27 28.47
N LEU A 537 -27.21 9.67 27.49
CA LEU A 537 -27.25 10.12 26.10
C LEU A 537 -28.64 9.93 25.49
N THR A 538 -29.09 10.93 24.71
CA THR A 538 -30.42 10.90 24.08
C THR A 538 -30.55 9.75 23.08
N ASP A 539 -31.64 8.99 23.16
CA ASP A 539 -31.92 7.90 22.23
C ASP A 539 -32.14 8.39 20.80
N GLU A 540 -31.72 7.59 19.82
CA GLU A 540 -31.86 7.89 18.39
C GLU A 540 -33.32 8.09 17.95
N SER A 541 -34.24 7.34 18.56
CA SER A 541 -35.68 7.47 18.31
C SER A 541 -36.21 8.83 18.73
N ASP A 542 -35.64 9.41 19.78
CA ASP A 542 -36.10 10.68 20.35
C ASP A 542 -35.64 11.84 19.48
N ILE A 543 -34.41 11.77 18.93
CA ILE A 543 -33.89 12.75 17.96
C ILE A 543 -34.84 12.87 16.75
N THR A 544 -35.26 11.74 16.18
CA THR A 544 -36.14 11.73 14.99
C THR A 544 -37.59 12.11 15.33
N THR A 545 -38.10 11.63 16.47
CA THR A 545 -39.49 11.88 16.90
C THR A 545 -39.70 13.35 17.29
N ALA A 546 -38.78 13.92 18.08
CA ALA A 546 -38.86 15.32 18.52
C ALA A 546 -38.80 16.29 17.32
N CYS A 547 -37.94 16.01 16.33
CA CYS A 547 -37.81 16.82 15.11
C CYS A 547 -39.01 16.73 14.15
N GLY A 548 -40.10 16.02 14.51
CA GLY A 548 -41.36 16.04 13.77
C GLY A 548 -41.26 15.55 12.33
N GLY A 549 -40.31 14.65 12.03
CA GLY A 549 -40.09 14.15 10.68
C GLY A 549 -39.38 15.13 9.74
N LEU A 550 -38.69 16.16 10.26
CA LEU A 550 -37.78 17.01 9.47
C LEU A 550 -36.34 16.49 9.40
N VAL A 551 -36.00 15.55 10.28
CA VAL A 551 -34.67 14.94 10.42
C VAL A 551 -34.77 13.44 10.19
N VAL A 552 -33.77 12.90 9.50
CA VAL A 552 -33.59 11.46 9.28
C VAL A 552 -32.18 11.07 9.71
N ILE A 553 -32.06 9.90 10.32
CA ILE A 553 -30.79 9.25 10.62
C ILE A 553 -30.55 8.21 9.54
N ASP A 554 -29.45 8.38 8.82
CA ASP A 554 -28.99 7.41 7.84
C ASP A 554 -28.46 6.15 8.55
N GLN A 555 -28.80 4.96 8.04
CA GLN A 555 -28.58 3.70 8.75
C GLN A 555 -27.12 3.25 8.68
N ASP A 556 -26.50 3.33 7.49
CA ASP A 556 -25.13 2.86 7.27
C ASP A 556 -24.12 3.97 7.58
N SER A 557 -24.35 5.19 7.11
CA SER A 557 -23.44 6.33 7.34
C SER A 557 -23.54 6.92 8.74
N ARG A 558 -24.65 6.66 9.46
CA ARG A 558 -24.95 7.18 10.80
C ARG A 558 -24.93 8.71 10.86
N ILE A 559 -25.16 9.37 9.72
CA ILE A 559 -25.24 10.83 9.61
C ILE A 559 -26.66 11.28 9.94
N VAL A 560 -26.76 12.34 10.74
CA VAL A 560 -28.03 13.00 11.03
C VAL A 560 -28.19 14.16 10.06
N ARG A 561 -29.21 14.11 9.22
CA ARG A 561 -29.45 15.14 8.20
C ARG A 561 -30.91 15.51 8.07
N LEU A 562 -31.15 16.64 7.41
CA LEU A 562 -32.51 17.01 7.01
C LEU A 562 -33.04 16.02 5.97
N VAL A 563 -34.35 15.79 6.01
CA VAL A 563 -35.04 14.84 5.12
C VAL A 563 -34.74 15.13 3.65
N HIS A 564 -34.63 16.42 3.30
CA HIS A 564 -34.46 16.85 1.92
C HIS A 564 -33.76 18.21 1.80
N TYR A 565 -33.10 18.44 0.65
CA TYR A 565 -32.39 19.69 0.32
C TYR A 565 -33.29 20.93 0.36
N THR A 566 -34.57 20.82 0.01
CA THR A 566 -35.53 21.93 0.11
C THR A 566 -35.78 22.39 1.55
N THR A 567 -35.63 21.48 2.51
CA THR A 567 -35.72 21.79 3.93
C THR A 567 -34.49 22.59 4.36
N GLN A 568 -33.33 22.23 3.82
CA GLN A 568 -32.10 23.00 3.99
C GLN A 568 -32.24 24.42 3.42
N GLU A 569 -32.78 24.58 2.18
CA GLU A 569 -33.04 25.91 1.60
C GLU A 569 -33.96 26.77 2.49
N TYR A 570 -35.01 26.16 3.06
CA TYR A 570 -35.93 26.85 3.97
C TYR A 570 -35.21 27.35 5.22
N PHE A 571 -34.38 26.50 5.85
CA PHE A 571 -33.60 26.89 7.02
C PHE A 571 -32.52 27.91 6.71
N GLU A 572 -31.88 27.84 5.53
CA GLU A 572 -30.92 28.85 5.09
C GLU A 572 -31.58 30.21 4.87
N LYS A 573 -32.80 30.22 4.32
CA LYS A 573 -33.56 31.46 4.09
C LYS A 573 -34.05 32.10 5.40
N HIS A 574 -34.48 31.30 6.37
CA HIS A 574 -35.05 31.78 7.64
C HIS A 574 -34.08 31.61 8.83
N ARG A 575 -32.79 31.44 8.53
CA ARG A 575 -31.75 31.04 9.50
C ARG A 575 -31.68 31.98 10.71
N SER A 576 -31.64 33.28 10.44
CA SER A 576 -31.55 34.33 11.45
C SER A 576 -32.84 34.53 12.25
N GLU A 577 -34.00 34.18 11.68
CA GLU A 577 -35.29 34.31 12.34
C GLU A 577 -35.56 33.12 13.28
N LEU A 578 -35.23 31.91 12.83
CA LEU A 578 -35.47 30.68 13.58
C LEU A 578 -34.38 30.41 14.63
N PHE A 579 -33.12 30.74 14.33
CA PHE A 579 -31.98 30.43 15.19
C PHE A 579 -31.02 31.62 15.33
N PRO A 580 -31.44 32.73 15.96
CA PRO A 580 -30.59 33.92 16.09
C PRO A 580 -29.31 33.68 16.89
N THR A 581 -29.28 32.68 17.77
CA THR A 581 -28.12 32.35 18.63
C THR A 581 -27.40 31.07 18.24
N ALA A 582 -27.73 30.41 17.11
CA ALA A 582 -27.17 29.10 16.77
C ALA A 582 -25.63 29.05 16.85
N HIS A 583 -24.95 29.99 16.21
CA HIS A 583 -23.48 30.04 16.22
C HIS A 583 -22.93 30.30 17.64
N THR A 584 -23.61 31.09 18.47
CA THR A 584 -23.28 31.31 19.89
C THR A 584 -23.36 29.99 20.66
N ASP A 585 -24.49 29.29 20.53
CA ASP A 585 -24.79 28.09 21.30
C ASP A 585 -23.84 26.94 20.91
N ILE A 586 -23.59 26.77 19.60
CA ILE A 586 -22.65 25.78 19.07
C ILE A 586 -21.21 26.08 19.50
N ALA A 587 -20.78 27.34 19.46
CA ALA A 587 -19.46 27.73 19.91
C ALA A 587 -19.27 27.43 21.41
N ILE A 588 -20.21 27.84 22.25
CA ILE A 588 -20.16 27.59 23.70
C ILE A 588 -20.16 26.09 23.97
N ALA A 589 -21.05 25.32 23.36
CA ALA A 589 -21.11 23.88 23.56
C ALA A 589 -19.81 23.20 23.10
N SER A 590 -19.24 23.61 21.97
CA SER A 590 -17.94 23.07 21.50
C SER A 590 -16.80 23.40 22.47
N ILE A 591 -16.73 24.63 22.98
CA ILE A 591 -15.70 25.05 23.94
C ILE A 591 -15.86 24.32 25.29
N ARG A 592 -17.10 24.17 25.77
CA ARG A 592 -17.40 23.42 27.01
C ARG A 592 -17.01 21.96 26.87
N TYR A 593 -17.28 21.34 25.72
CA TYR A 593 -16.85 19.98 25.43
C TYR A 593 -15.33 19.84 25.49
N LEU A 594 -14.59 20.78 24.89
CA LEU A 594 -13.12 20.81 24.94
C LEU A 594 -12.55 21.23 26.30
N SER A 595 -13.39 21.65 27.25
CA SER A 595 -13.01 22.06 28.60
C SER A 595 -13.39 21.05 29.68
N MET A 596 -13.86 19.87 29.29
CA MET A 596 -14.16 18.75 30.18
C MET A 596 -12.90 18.24 30.91
N ASP A 597 -13.09 17.58 32.06
CA ASP A 597 -11.97 17.12 32.91
C ASP A 597 -10.99 16.19 32.18
N GLN A 598 -11.49 15.46 31.19
CA GLN A 598 -10.68 14.57 30.35
C GLN A 598 -9.59 15.32 29.55
N PHE A 599 -9.85 16.57 29.13
CA PHE A 599 -8.90 17.40 28.39
C PHE A 599 -7.91 18.15 29.32
N ARG A 600 -8.24 18.31 30.61
CA ARG A 600 -7.40 19.04 31.58
C ARG A 600 -6.07 18.35 31.89
N ASN A 601 -5.98 17.05 31.58
CA ASN A 601 -4.74 16.28 31.69
C ASN A 601 -3.70 16.65 30.62
N GLY A 602 -4.07 17.45 29.61
CA GLY A 602 -3.17 17.89 28.54
C GLY A 602 -3.02 16.84 27.44
N ALA A 603 -1.97 17.00 26.62
CA ALA A 603 -1.66 16.07 25.54
C ALA A 603 -1.23 14.70 26.08
N CYS A 604 -1.78 13.63 25.49
CA CYS A 604 -1.41 12.26 25.81
C CYS A 604 0.07 12.00 25.50
N GLN A 605 0.72 11.17 26.32
CA GLN A 605 2.14 10.85 26.18
C GLN A 605 2.38 9.62 25.30
N THR A 606 1.36 8.77 25.13
CA THR A 606 1.47 7.51 24.38
C THR A 606 0.34 7.35 23.37
N GLU A 607 0.63 6.66 22.27
CA GLU A 607 -0.35 6.35 21.22
C GLU A 607 -1.55 5.56 21.75
N SER A 608 -1.30 4.61 22.65
CA SER A 608 -2.35 3.77 23.21
C SER A 608 -3.33 4.56 24.06
N GLU A 609 -2.84 5.48 24.89
CA GLU A 609 -3.69 6.37 25.69
C GLU A 609 -4.50 7.28 24.78
N PHE A 610 -3.86 7.87 23.76
CA PHE A 610 -4.53 8.78 22.84
C PHE A 610 -5.61 8.10 22.00
N ARG A 611 -5.35 6.90 21.46
CA ARG A 611 -6.36 6.17 20.65
C ARG A 611 -7.56 5.72 21.48
N SER A 612 -7.33 5.28 22.71
CA SER A 612 -8.40 4.94 23.66
C SER A 612 -9.18 6.19 24.05
N TRP A 613 -8.48 7.30 24.24
CA TRP A 613 -9.12 8.58 24.57
C TRP A 613 -9.96 9.12 23.40
N LEU A 614 -9.51 8.97 22.15
CA LEU A 614 -10.24 9.43 20.97
C LEU A 614 -11.50 8.61 20.68
N SER A 615 -11.52 7.30 21.00
CA SER A 615 -12.71 6.46 20.78
C SER A 615 -13.92 6.91 21.60
N ASP A 616 -13.66 7.48 22.77
CA ASP A 616 -14.68 7.88 23.74
C ASP A 616 -15.15 9.33 23.47
N LEU A 617 -14.49 10.04 22.54
CA LEU A 617 -14.70 11.45 22.27
C LEU A 617 -15.36 11.71 20.90
N ALA A 618 -16.62 11.31 20.75
CA ALA A 618 -17.34 11.41 19.47
C ALA A 618 -17.31 12.81 18.83
N LEU A 619 -17.55 13.89 19.60
CA LEU A 619 -17.62 15.27 19.07
C LEU A 619 -16.25 15.96 18.96
N SER A 620 -15.17 15.38 19.47
CA SER A 620 -13.88 16.09 19.64
C SER A 620 -13.31 16.63 18.34
N GLN A 621 -13.34 15.85 17.27
CA GLN A 621 -12.79 16.28 15.99
C GLN A 621 -13.54 17.50 15.44
N TYR A 622 -14.88 17.47 15.47
CA TYR A 622 -15.68 18.61 15.04
C TYR A 622 -15.43 19.83 15.94
N ALA A 623 -15.51 19.64 17.26
CA ALA A 623 -15.34 20.72 18.21
C ALA A 623 -13.97 21.38 18.04
N VAL A 624 -12.89 20.61 17.96
CA VAL A 624 -11.53 21.12 17.74
C VAL A 624 -11.45 21.89 16.42
N GLU A 625 -11.85 21.30 15.30
CA GLU A 625 -11.66 21.91 13.98
C GLU A 625 -12.46 23.20 13.81
N TYR A 626 -13.72 23.26 14.28
CA TYR A 626 -14.68 24.29 13.85
C TYR A 626 -15.20 25.24 14.95
N TRP A 627 -14.84 25.05 16.23
CA TRP A 627 -15.37 25.94 17.29
C TRP A 627 -15.10 27.43 17.00
N GLY A 628 -13.91 27.75 16.48
CA GLY A 628 -13.53 29.12 16.19
C GLY A 628 -14.28 29.74 15.01
N ASP A 629 -14.64 28.95 13.99
CA ASP A 629 -15.49 29.41 12.89
C ASP A 629 -16.87 29.85 13.39
N HIS A 630 -17.41 29.16 14.40
CA HIS A 630 -18.66 29.57 15.05
C HIS A 630 -18.49 30.85 15.88
N VAL A 631 -17.35 31.01 16.57
CA VAL A 631 -17.05 32.24 17.32
C VAL A 631 -16.96 33.45 16.40
N VAL A 632 -16.28 33.33 15.24
CA VAL A 632 -16.16 34.43 14.26
C VAL A 632 -17.54 34.92 13.81
N ASN A 633 -18.50 33.99 13.65
CA ASN A 633 -19.86 34.30 13.18
C ASN A 633 -20.82 34.78 14.28
N ALA A 634 -20.44 34.70 15.58
CA ALA A 634 -21.31 35.05 16.70
C ALA A 634 -20.56 35.61 17.92
N LEU A 635 -19.56 36.46 17.69
CA LEU A 635 -18.78 37.05 18.77
C LEU A 635 -19.65 37.97 19.64
N ASN A 636 -19.86 37.56 20.89
CA ASN A 636 -20.49 38.35 21.94
C ASN A 636 -19.72 38.17 23.25
N ALA A 637 -20.03 39.00 24.25
CA ALA A 637 -19.29 39.02 25.52
C ALA A 637 -19.29 37.66 26.26
N ALA A 638 -20.34 36.86 26.13
CA ALA A 638 -20.42 35.55 26.77
C ALA A 638 -19.50 34.52 26.08
N VAL A 639 -19.57 34.44 24.74
CA VAL A 639 -18.71 33.54 23.95
C VAL A 639 -17.24 33.90 24.10
N GLU A 640 -16.94 35.20 24.12
CA GLU A 640 -15.59 35.70 24.30
C GLU A 640 -14.99 35.27 25.64
N GLU A 641 -15.76 35.22 26.73
CA GLU A 641 -15.27 34.76 28.03
C GLU A 641 -14.96 33.26 28.03
N TYR A 642 -15.87 32.42 27.52
CA TYR A 642 -15.64 30.98 27.40
C TYR A 642 -14.42 30.65 26.52
N ALA A 643 -14.33 31.30 25.35
CA ALA A 643 -13.21 31.13 24.45
C ALA A 643 -11.91 31.58 25.10
N PHE A 644 -11.93 32.69 25.86
CA PHE A 644 -10.77 33.19 26.56
C PHE A 644 -10.28 32.25 27.66
N GLU A 645 -11.19 31.72 28.49
CA GLU A 645 -10.86 30.76 29.54
C GLU A 645 -10.20 29.50 28.96
N PHE A 646 -10.77 28.96 27.86
CA PHE A 646 -10.21 27.82 27.15
C PHE A 646 -8.80 28.12 26.58
N LEU A 647 -8.62 29.27 25.91
CA LEU A 647 -7.34 29.65 25.31
C LEU A 647 -6.26 29.98 26.34
N ASN A 648 -6.64 30.42 27.54
CA ASN A 648 -5.70 30.72 28.62
C ASN A 648 -5.19 29.45 29.32
N ASP A 649 -5.89 28.33 29.20
CA ASP A 649 -5.46 27.03 29.72
C ASP A 649 -4.53 26.31 28.72
N GLY A 650 -3.27 26.15 29.12
CA GLY A 650 -2.25 25.50 28.32
C GLY A 650 -2.48 23.99 28.10
N ASN A 651 -3.16 23.33 29.03
CA ASN A 651 -3.40 21.90 28.92
C ASN A 651 -4.51 21.64 27.89
N LEU A 652 -5.62 22.40 27.99
CA LEU A 652 -6.75 22.29 27.07
C LEU A 652 -6.33 22.58 25.62
N THR A 653 -5.56 23.65 25.42
CA THR A 653 -5.04 24.03 24.10
C THR A 653 -4.06 23.00 23.53
N SER A 654 -3.23 22.37 24.36
CA SER A 654 -2.32 21.29 23.94
C SER A 654 -3.08 20.01 23.56
N ALA A 655 -4.07 19.62 24.37
CA ALA A 655 -4.94 18.47 24.10
C ALA A 655 -5.71 18.65 22.77
N ALA A 656 -6.29 19.82 22.55
CA ALA A 656 -6.97 20.17 21.31
C ALA A 656 -6.02 20.21 20.10
N ALA A 657 -4.79 20.70 20.28
CA ALA A 657 -3.78 20.72 19.20
C ALA A 657 -3.33 19.31 18.80
N GLN A 658 -3.17 18.39 19.77
CA GLN A 658 -2.85 16.98 19.48
C GLN A 658 -3.94 16.30 18.64
N ILE A 659 -5.22 16.53 18.98
CA ILE A 659 -6.36 16.02 18.20
C ILE A 659 -6.38 16.59 16.78
N ALA A 660 -6.20 17.90 16.62
CA ALA A 660 -6.17 18.55 15.31
C ALA A 660 -5.06 17.99 14.41
N LYS A 661 -3.87 17.76 14.98
CA LYS A 661 -2.72 17.20 14.27
C LYS A 661 -2.96 15.75 13.85
N TYR A 662 -3.53 14.94 14.74
CA TYR A 662 -3.91 13.56 14.39
C TYR A 662 -4.98 13.51 13.29
N ALA A 663 -6.00 14.37 13.37
CA ALA A 663 -7.08 14.44 12.39
C ALA A 663 -6.58 14.83 10.99
N SER A 664 -5.62 15.76 10.92
CA SER A 664 -5.06 16.24 9.64
C SER A 664 -4.06 15.27 8.99
N SER A 665 -3.28 14.51 9.76
CA SER A 665 -2.36 13.50 9.19
C SER A 665 -2.12 12.28 10.11
N PRO A 666 -3.05 11.30 10.10
CA PRO A 666 -2.95 10.11 10.96
C PRO A 666 -1.72 9.22 10.70
N TYR A 667 -1.17 9.27 9.48
CA TYR A 667 -0.09 8.39 9.04
C TYR A 667 1.32 8.99 9.22
N SER A 668 1.42 10.32 9.36
CA SER A 668 2.69 11.01 9.65
C SER A 668 2.90 11.29 11.14
N PHE A 669 1.85 11.14 11.96
CA PHE A 669 1.92 11.34 13.40
C PHE A 669 2.90 10.35 14.05
N SER A 670 4.03 10.86 14.56
CA SER A 670 5.11 10.02 15.10
C SER A 670 5.33 10.30 16.58
N TRP A 671 4.90 9.37 17.42
CA TRP A 671 5.07 9.41 18.87
C TRP A 671 6.54 9.38 19.35
N GLU A 672 7.50 9.03 18.48
CA GLU A 672 8.93 8.92 18.82
C GLU A 672 9.71 10.25 18.79
N TYR A 673 9.20 11.30 18.14
CA TYR A 673 9.93 12.56 17.91
C TYR A 673 9.18 13.81 18.41
N GLU A 674 7.97 13.64 18.96
CA GLU A 674 7.12 14.74 19.39
C GLU A 674 7.13 14.82 20.93
N GLU A 675 7.90 15.76 21.49
CA GLU A 675 7.71 16.13 22.89
C GLU A 675 6.36 16.85 23.02
N PRO A 676 5.53 16.54 24.04
CA PRO A 676 4.31 17.28 24.32
C PRO A 676 4.65 18.69 24.83
N SER A 677 5.03 19.59 23.92
CA SER A 677 5.21 21.00 24.20
C SER A 677 3.87 21.67 24.45
N ARG A 678 3.80 22.55 25.45
CA ARG A 678 2.61 23.35 25.74
C ARG A 678 2.33 24.29 24.56
N VAL A 679 1.22 24.08 23.86
CA VAL A 679 0.80 24.93 22.73
C VAL A 679 0.12 26.19 23.27
N PRO A 680 0.63 27.40 22.98
CA PRO A 680 0.01 28.65 23.43
C PRO A 680 -1.34 28.90 22.76
N GLY A 681 -2.36 29.30 23.52
CA GLY A 681 -3.69 29.61 22.99
C GLY A 681 -3.71 30.72 21.94
N ILE A 682 -2.72 31.63 21.94
CA ILE A 682 -2.58 32.67 20.91
C ILE A 682 -2.44 32.08 19.50
N ILE A 683 -1.79 30.91 19.35
CA ILE A 683 -1.66 30.22 18.05
C ILE A 683 -3.03 29.75 17.57
N ARG A 684 -3.84 29.20 18.47
CA ARG A 684 -5.18 28.72 18.15
C ARG A 684 -6.13 29.87 17.82
N ALA A 685 -6.05 30.97 18.56
CA ALA A 685 -6.78 32.18 18.26
C ALA A 685 -6.39 32.76 16.89
N ALA A 686 -5.10 32.72 16.53
CA ALA A 686 -4.59 33.19 15.25
C ALA A 686 -5.04 32.32 14.07
N ASN A 687 -5.17 31.00 14.27
CA ASN A 687 -5.73 30.07 13.28
C ASN A 687 -7.14 30.46 12.82
N PHE A 688 -7.96 30.98 13.73
CA PHE A 688 -9.35 31.38 13.44
C PHE A 688 -9.52 32.89 13.21
N GLY A 689 -8.47 33.69 13.39
CA GLY A 689 -8.53 35.13 13.23
C GLY A 689 -9.25 35.89 14.35
N LEU A 690 -9.14 35.43 15.60
CA LEU A 690 -9.86 35.99 16.76
C LEU A 690 -9.11 37.17 17.39
N ASP A 691 -9.13 38.31 16.71
CA ASP A 691 -8.33 39.51 17.06
C ASP A 691 -8.54 40.05 18.48
N SER A 692 -9.79 40.06 18.99
CA SER A 692 -10.09 40.58 20.34
C SER A 692 -9.49 39.70 21.43
N LEU A 693 -9.57 38.38 21.27
CA LEU A 693 -9.00 37.39 22.18
C LEU A 693 -7.48 37.43 22.15
N ILE A 694 -6.87 37.60 20.98
CA ILE A 694 -5.42 37.79 20.86
C ILE A 694 -4.97 39.02 21.65
N GLN A 695 -5.63 40.17 21.49
CA GLN A 695 -5.31 41.37 22.27
C GLN A 695 -5.43 41.15 23.78
N ARG A 696 -6.45 40.41 24.23
CA ARG A 696 -6.67 40.12 25.64
C ARG A 696 -5.59 39.16 26.19
N LEU A 697 -5.22 38.14 25.43
CA LEU A 697 -4.15 37.19 25.79
C LEU A 697 -2.79 37.91 25.89
N LEU A 698 -2.49 38.82 24.96
CA LEU A 698 -1.28 39.64 24.97
C LEU A 698 -1.24 40.58 26.19
N LYS A 699 -2.37 41.20 26.57
CA LYS A 699 -2.48 42.03 27.78
C LYS A 699 -2.23 41.25 29.07
N LEU A 700 -2.53 39.94 29.10
CA LEU A 700 -2.22 39.06 30.24
C LEU A 700 -0.76 38.58 30.27
N GLY A 701 0.06 38.95 29.29
CA GLY A 701 1.48 38.58 29.23
C GLY A 701 1.76 37.27 28.49
N ASN A 702 0.82 36.75 27.69
CA ASN A 702 1.14 35.67 26.76
C ASN A 702 2.14 36.17 25.72
N SER A 703 3.18 35.37 25.43
CA SER A 703 4.19 35.72 24.43
C SER A 703 3.60 35.69 23.03
N VAL A 704 3.83 36.76 22.25
CA VAL A 704 3.54 36.81 20.79
C VAL A 704 4.32 35.71 20.05
N GLU A 705 5.53 35.43 20.53
CA GLU A 705 6.46 34.42 19.99
C GLU A 705 6.30 33.04 20.61
N GLY A 706 5.13 32.76 21.18
CA GLY A 706 4.80 31.41 21.61
C GLY A 706 4.85 30.42 20.44
N LYS A 707 5.52 29.27 20.63
CA LYS A 707 5.70 28.25 19.59
C LYS A 707 4.80 27.03 19.82
N GLY A 708 4.20 26.51 18.75
CA GLY A 708 3.44 25.27 18.75
C GLY A 708 4.33 24.03 18.62
N TYR A 709 3.71 22.86 18.38
CA TYR A 709 4.41 21.58 18.24
C TYR A 709 5.45 21.60 17.10
N ASP A 710 5.13 22.32 16.03
CA ASP A 710 5.95 22.35 14.82
C ASP A 710 6.81 23.62 14.73
N GLY A 711 7.03 24.29 15.88
CA GLY A 711 7.78 25.53 15.99
C GLY A 711 7.06 26.77 15.43
N GLU A 712 5.81 26.59 15.00
CA GLU A 712 4.95 27.62 14.40
C GLU A 712 4.60 28.73 15.40
N THR A 713 4.64 29.98 14.94
CA THR A 713 4.19 31.16 15.71
C THR A 713 2.76 31.52 15.35
N ALA A 714 2.11 32.34 16.19
CA ALA A 714 0.80 32.90 15.88
C ALA A 714 0.81 33.66 14.53
N LEU A 715 1.90 34.37 14.23
CA LEU A 715 2.07 35.07 12.96
C LEU A 715 2.10 34.07 11.79
N TYR A 716 2.91 33.02 11.89
CA TYR A 716 2.99 31.99 10.86
C TYR A 716 1.61 31.38 10.54
N VAL A 717 0.87 30.96 11.56
CA VAL A 717 -0.45 30.33 11.36
C VAL A 717 -1.46 31.32 10.76
N ALA A 718 -1.50 32.58 11.24
CA ALA A 718 -2.34 33.61 10.65
C ALA A 718 -2.01 33.88 9.17
N THR A 719 -0.71 33.86 8.81
CA THR A 719 -0.28 34.04 7.43
C THR A 719 -0.64 32.85 6.53
N ALA A 720 -0.52 31.62 7.03
CA ALA A 720 -0.93 30.42 6.30
C ALA A 720 -2.45 30.37 6.04
N LYS A 721 -3.26 30.91 6.97
CA LYS A 721 -4.72 31.01 6.84
C LYS A 721 -5.22 32.24 6.08
N GLY A 722 -4.35 33.20 5.77
CA GLY A 722 -4.75 34.42 5.05
C GLY A 722 -5.47 35.47 5.90
N ASN A 723 -5.35 35.41 7.24
CA ASN A 723 -6.08 36.28 8.16
C ASN A 723 -5.43 37.68 8.26
N VAL A 724 -5.73 38.57 7.31
CA VAL A 724 -5.10 39.90 7.16
C VAL A 724 -5.18 40.76 8.44
N SER A 725 -6.35 40.84 9.07
CA SER A 725 -6.56 41.65 10.28
C SER A 725 -5.68 41.16 11.44
N THR A 726 -5.61 39.85 11.62
CA THR A 726 -4.80 39.19 12.65
C THR A 726 -3.31 39.35 12.40
N VAL A 727 -2.87 39.21 11.14
CA VAL A 727 -1.48 39.51 10.77
C VAL A 727 -1.15 40.96 11.11
N SER A 728 -2.02 41.92 10.77
CA SER A 728 -1.81 43.34 11.12
C SER A 728 -1.72 43.56 12.63
N LEU A 729 -2.55 42.88 13.41
CA LEU A 729 -2.54 42.97 14.87
C LEU A 729 -1.25 42.42 15.48
N LEU A 730 -0.80 41.24 15.02
CA LEU A 730 0.41 40.59 15.51
C LEU A 730 1.66 41.42 15.17
N LEU A 731 1.74 41.95 13.94
CA LEU A 731 2.84 42.85 13.54
C LEU A 731 2.89 44.14 14.37
N LYS A 732 1.73 44.74 14.69
CA LYS A 732 1.65 45.89 15.61
C LYS A 732 2.06 45.56 17.05
N SER A 733 2.10 44.28 17.39
CA SER A 733 2.51 43.77 18.70
C SER A 733 3.96 43.26 18.67
N ASP A 734 4.77 43.73 17.72
CA ASP A 734 6.18 43.37 17.52
C ASP A 734 6.43 41.88 17.23
N ALA A 735 5.50 41.20 16.55
CA ALA A 735 5.71 39.82 16.08
C ALA A 735 6.87 39.73 15.08
N ASP A 736 7.78 38.78 15.28
CA ASP A 736 8.96 38.59 14.45
C ASP A 736 8.62 37.88 13.13
N MET A 737 8.78 38.60 12.02
CA MET A 737 8.54 38.11 10.66
C MET A 737 9.62 37.14 10.16
N THR A 738 10.73 36.99 10.88
CA THR A 738 11.84 36.12 10.48
C THR A 738 11.74 34.70 11.04
N VAL A 739 10.81 34.45 11.97
CA VAL A 739 10.66 33.13 12.59
C VAL A 739 10.16 32.12 11.57
N THR A 740 10.88 31.02 11.45
CA THR A 740 10.58 29.95 10.50
C THR A 740 9.83 28.78 11.14
N SER A 741 9.04 28.06 10.35
CA SER A 741 8.52 26.74 10.72
C SER A 741 9.64 25.69 10.89
N PHE A 742 9.29 24.47 11.32
CA PHE A 742 10.23 23.34 11.35
C PHE A 742 10.90 23.06 10.00
N GLU A 743 10.22 23.37 8.89
CA GLU A 743 10.76 23.20 7.53
C GLU A 743 11.68 24.35 7.14
N GLY A 744 11.86 25.37 7.98
CA GLY A 744 12.66 26.54 7.69
C GLY A 744 11.93 27.59 6.84
N ARG A 745 10.59 27.54 6.74
CA ARG A 745 9.78 28.46 5.91
C ARG A 745 9.37 29.72 6.67
N THR A 746 9.50 30.89 6.07
CA THR A 746 9.08 32.18 6.65
C THR A 746 7.58 32.45 6.44
N PRO A 747 6.96 33.34 7.25
CA PRO A 747 5.56 33.74 7.05
C PRO A 747 5.31 34.33 5.66
N LEU A 748 6.28 35.08 5.10
CA LEU A 748 6.17 35.62 3.74
C LEU A 748 6.18 34.53 2.67
N TYR A 749 7.07 33.54 2.79
CA TYR A 749 7.08 32.39 1.89
C TYR A 749 5.74 31.64 1.94
N CYS A 750 5.23 31.36 3.14
CA CYS A 750 3.96 30.65 3.30
C CYS A 750 2.77 31.43 2.75
N ALA A 751 2.70 32.75 3.00
CA ALA A 751 1.67 33.59 2.39
C ALA A 751 1.76 33.58 0.86
N ALA A 752 2.99 33.56 0.31
CA ALA A 752 3.21 33.54 -1.14
C ALA A 752 2.85 32.20 -1.79
N ALA A 753 3.22 31.08 -1.16
CA ALA A 753 2.92 29.72 -1.62
C ALA A 753 1.44 29.33 -1.44
N ASN A 754 0.66 30.08 -0.65
CA ASN A 754 -0.80 29.88 -0.52
C ASN A 754 -1.64 30.95 -1.27
N GLY A 755 -1.00 31.90 -1.96
CA GLY A 755 -1.70 32.90 -2.76
C GLY A 755 -2.40 34.00 -1.96
N HIS A 756 -1.98 34.26 -0.72
CA HIS A 756 -2.61 35.25 0.16
C HIS A 756 -2.12 36.67 -0.14
N ASP A 757 -2.51 37.22 -1.30
CA ASP A 757 -2.02 38.49 -1.86
C ASP A 757 -1.99 39.66 -0.86
N GLN A 758 -3.07 39.83 -0.09
CA GLN A 758 -3.21 40.92 0.89
C GLN A 758 -2.26 40.75 2.08
N VAL A 759 -2.04 39.51 2.52
CA VAL A 759 -1.08 39.19 3.58
C VAL A 759 0.35 39.41 3.08
N VAL A 760 0.65 38.98 1.86
CA VAL A 760 1.94 39.23 1.21
C VAL A 760 2.21 40.74 1.12
N GLN A 761 1.23 41.52 0.66
CA GLN A 761 1.35 42.98 0.61
C GLN A 761 1.65 43.57 1.99
N LEU A 762 0.90 43.15 3.01
CA LEU A 762 1.06 43.65 4.37
C LEU A 762 2.44 43.31 4.96
N LEU A 763 2.92 42.08 4.77
CA LEU A 763 4.25 41.66 5.23
C LEU A 763 5.36 42.46 4.55
N LEU A 764 5.25 42.68 3.23
CA LEU A 764 6.20 43.48 2.46
C LEU A 764 6.22 44.96 2.91
N GLU A 765 5.05 45.54 3.20
CA GLU A 765 4.94 46.90 3.73
C GLU A 765 5.57 47.05 5.12
N ASN A 766 5.63 45.97 5.90
CA ASN A 766 6.31 45.93 7.20
C ASN A 766 7.78 45.51 7.12
N GLY A 767 8.34 45.35 5.92
CA GLY A 767 9.77 45.09 5.71
C GLY A 767 10.18 43.62 5.71
N ALA A 768 9.25 42.69 5.47
CA ALA A 768 9.60 41.28 5.29
C ALA A 768 10.55 41.10 4.09
N ASP A 769 11.60 40.29 4.27
CA ASP A 769 12.59 40.02 3.25
C ASP A 769 12.07 39.01 2.20
N PHE A 770 11.71 39.51 1.02
CA PHE A 770 11.25 38.70 -0.11
C PHE A 770 12.38 37.94 -0.83
N GLN A 771 13.64 38.24 -0.52
CA GLN A 771 14.82 37.53 -1.03
C GLN A 771 15.33 36.45 -0.06
N ALA A 772 14.71 36.32 1.12
CA ALA A 772 15.06 35.30 2.08
C ALA A 772 14.96 33.91 1.42
N LYS A 773 16.10 33.20 1.40
CA LYS A 773 16.14 31.78 1.03
C LYS A 773 15.73 30.97 2.24
N VAL A 774 14.59 30.30 2.10
CA VAL A 774 13.95 29.51 3.14
C VAL A 774 14.09 28.04 2.82
N ASP A 775 13.77 27.21 3.83
CA ASP A 775 13.79 25.75 3.76
C ASP A 775 15.09 25.08 3.29
N TRP A 776 15.04 23.75 3.20
CA TRP A 776 16.17 22.92 2.79
C TRP A 776 16.42 22.94 1.27
N PHE A 777 15.47 23.45 0.49
CA PHE A 777 15.62 23.74 -0.92
C PHE A 777 16.12 25.17 -1.17
N GLY A 778 16.19 26.05 -0.17
CA GLY A 778 16.69 27.41 -0.37
C GLY A 778 15.81 28.26 -1.28
N GLN A 779 14.49 28.01 -1.28
CA GLN A 779 13.52 28.70 -2.12
C GLN A 779 13.23 30.11 -1.61
N THR A 780 12.84 31.03 -2.50
CA THR A 780 12.35 32.37 -2.11
C THR A 780 10.82 32.43 -2.18
N ALA A 781 10.20 33.48 -1.66
CA ALA A 781 8.75 33.69 -1.81
C ALA A 781 8.30 33.68 -3.28
N LEU A 782 9.16 34.16 -4.19
CA LEU A 782 8.91 34.14 -5.63
C LEU A 782 8.91 32.72 -6.20
N HIS A 783 9.75 31.82 -5.68
CA HIS A 783 9.71 30.39 -6.03
C HIS A 783 8.40 29.75 -5.57
N GLY A 784 7.98 29.98 -4.32
CA GLY A 784 6.73 29.43 -3.78
C GLY A 784 5.51 29.85 -4.60
N ALA A 785 5.37 31.15 -4.89
CA ALA A 785 4.28 31.64 -5.74
C ALA A 785 4.33 31.07 -7.18
N SER A 786 5.53 30.84 -7.71
CA SER A 786 5.73 30.26 -9.05
C SER A 786 5.44 28.78 -9.12
N GLN A 787 5.76 28.03 -8.06
CA GLN A 787 5.55 26.59 -7.98
C GLN A 787 4.07 26.26 -7.81
N GLU A 788 3.35 27.04 -7.01
CA GLU A 788 1.94 26.80 -6.67
C GLU A 788 0.94 27.55 -7.59
N GLY A 789 1.43 28.36 -8.55
CA GLY A 789 0.57 28.94 -9.59
C GLY A 789 -0.11 30.27 -9.22
N HIS A 790 0.38 30.97 -8.20
CA HIS A 790 -0.24 32.20 -7.70
C HIS A 790 0.18 33.46 -8.47
N LEU A 791 -0.46 33.69 -9.63
CA LEU A 791 -0.12 34.78 -10.55
C LEU A 791 -0.20 36.19 -9.92
N THR A 792 -1.23 36.49 -9.12
CA THR A 792 -1.38 37.81 -8.50
C THR A 792 -0.28 38.09 -7.49
N THR A 793 0.05 37.09 -6.68
CA THR A 793 1.13 37.17 -5.69
C THR A 793 2.48 37.34 -6.35
N LEU A 794 2.70 36.60 -7.45
CA LEU A 794 3.91 36.74 -8.25
C LEU A 794 4.05 38.15 -8.85
N LYS A 795 2.98 38.71 -9.43
CA LYS A 795 2.97 40.10 -9.92
C LYS A 795 3.37 41.09 -8.83
N LEU A 796 2.85 40.91 -7.61
CA LEU A 796 3.17 41.76 -6.47
C LEU A 796 4.66 41.66 -6.09
N LEU A 797 5.21 40.45 -6.00
CA LEU A 797 6.63 40.23 -5.67
C LEU A 797 7.56 40.80 -6.76
N VAL A 798 7.23 40.60 -8.04
CA VAL A 798 7.99 41.17 -9.17
C VAL A 798 7.94 42.70 -9.16
N GLN A 799 6.78 43.31 -8.90
CA GLN A 799 6.64 44.78 -8.75
C GLN A 799 7.48 45.35 -7.61
N LYS A 800 7.75 44.56 -6.56
CA LYS A 800 8.63 44.95 -5.44
C LYS A 800 10.12 44.73 -5.72
N GLY A 801 10.47 44.24 -6.90
CA GLY A 801 11.85 44.01 -7.31
C GLY A 801 12.43 42.67 -6.83
N ALA A 802 11.59 41.64 -6.68
CA ALA A 802 12.08 40.28 -6.47
C ALA A 802 13.00 39.86 -7.63
N ASP A 803 14.07 39.11 -7.31
CA ASP A 803 15.06 38.69 -8.30
C ASP A 803 14.50 37.52 -9.12
N LEU A 804 14.25 37.76 -10.41
CA LEU A 804 13.76 36.73 -11.34
C LEU A 804 14.78 35.61 -11.55
N GLU A 805 16.07 35.93 -11.37
CA GLU A 805 17.20 35.00 -11.51
C GLU A 805 17.62 34.37 -10.18
N ALA A 806 16.80 34.53 -9.13
CA ALA A 806 17.02 33.87 -7.87
C ALA A 806 17.10 32.35 -8.08
N LYS A 807 18.17 31.74 -7.57
CA LYS A 807 18.41 30.30 -7.65
C LYS A 807 18.16 29.61 -6.31
N ASP A 808 17.40 28.53 -6.32
CA ASP A 808 17.25 27.64 -5.16
C ASP A 808 18.57 26.86 -4.86
N ALA A 809 18.57 25.98 -3.87
CA ALA A 809 19.71 25.14 -3.47
C ALA A 809 20.09 24.08 -4.53
N ARG A 810 19.18 23.75 -5.45
CA ARG A 810 19.45 22.93 -6.64
C ARG A 810 19.91 23.78 -7.83
N GLY A 811 19.96 25.10 -7.64
CA GLY A 811 20.31 26.08 -8.65
C GLY A 811 19.14 26.47 -9.56
N GLU A 812 17.93 25.93 -9.34
CA GLU A 812 16.77 26.16 -10.21
C GLU A 812 16.34 27.62 -10.14
N THR A 813 16.15 28.25 -11.29
CA THR A 813 15.56 29.59 -11.37
C THR A 813 14.04 29.52 -11.22
N VAL A 814 13.45 30.68 -10.92
CA VAL A 814 11.99 30.85 -10.86
C VAL A 814 11.31 30.41 -12.15
N LEU A 815 11.91 30.73 -13.31
CA LEU A 815 11.42 30.32 -14.63
C LEU A 815 11.47 28.80 -14.80
N CYS A 816 12.53 28.13 -14.34
CA CYS A 816 12.64 26.67 -14.38
C CYS A 816 11.56 26.00 -13.51
N VAL A 817 11.35 26.51 -12.29
CA VAL A 817 10.32 25.99 -11.37
C VAL A 817 8.92 26.16 -11.96
N ALA A 818 8.57 27.35 -12.46
CA ALA A 818 7.27 27.58 -13.10
C ALA A 818 7.06 26.69 -14.34
N SER A 819 8.12 26.50 -15.13
CA SER A 819 8.10 25.68 -16.34
C SER A 819 7.93 24.19 -16.03
N GLY A 820 8.58 23.68 -14.98
CA GLY A 820 8.40 22.30 -14.51
C GLY A 820 7.05 22.08 -13.81
N ALA A 821 6.52 23.09 -13.12
CA ALA A 821 5.23 23.03 -12.44
C ALA A 821 4.03 23.12 -13.40
N GLY A 822 4.19 23.73 -14.57
CA GLY A 822 3.14 23.78 -15.60
C GLY A 822 2.33 25.06 -15.66
N HIS A 823 2.79 26.13 -14.99
CA HIS A 823 2.03 27.37 -14.85
C HIS A 823 2.28 28.34 -16.01
N LEU A 824 1.61 28.11 -17.14
CA LEU A 824 1.79 28.87 -18.40
C LEU A 824 1.71 30.40 -18.22
N ALA A 825 0.71 30.89 -17.48
CA ALA A 825 0.53 32.32 -17.27
C ALA A 825 1.67 32.97 -16.45
N ILE A 826 2.30 32.20 -15.55
CA ILE A 826 3.47 32.65 -14.79
C ILE A 826 4.70 32.65 -15.69
N VAL A 827 4.93 31.58 -16.47
CA VAL A 827 6.04 31.53 -17.44
C VAL A 827 5.97 32.72 -18.39
N GLN A 828 4.79 33.01 -18.96
CA GLN A 828 4.59 34.16 -19.83
C GLN A 828 4.94 35.48 -19.13
N LEU A 829 4.46 35.68 -17.90
CA LEU A 829 4.75 36.90 -17.15
C LEU A 829 6.25 37.04 -16.82
N LEU A 830 6.94 35.96 -16.47
CA LEU A 830 8.37 35.98 -16.19
C LEU A 830 9.18 36.36 -17.44
N LEU A 831 8.84 35.77 -18.60
CA LEU A 831 9.46 36.12 -19.89
C LEU A 831 9.19 37.59 -20.27
N GLU A 832 7.96 38.07 -20.10
CA GLU A 832 7.59 39.48 -20.34
C GLU A 832 8.37 40.46 -19.44
N ASN A 833 8.78 40.02 -18.25
CA ASN A 833 9.60 40.80 -17.33
C ASN A 833 11.12 40.54 -17.47
N GLY A 834 11.53 39.82 -18.52
CA GLY A 834 12.94 39.65 -18.89
C GLY A 834 13.69 38.57 -18.12
N ALA A 835 13.01 37.55 -17.59
CA ALA A 835 13.68 36.37 -17.05
C ALA A 835 14.54 35.69 -18.13
N ASP A 836 15.74 35.25 -17.76
CA ASP A 836 16.67 34.61 -18.67
C ASP A 836 16.19 33.20 -19.04
N LEU A 837 15.79 33.06 -20.30
CA LEU A 837 15.30 31.82 -20.88
C LEU A 837 16.37 30.71 -20.95
N GLU A 838 17.65 31.09 -20.97
CA GLU A 838 18.81 30.19 -21.02
C GLU A 838 19.47 29.99 -19.66
N ALA A 839 18.85 30.47 -18.57
CA ALA A 839 19.42 30.32 -17.25
C ALA A 839 19.52 28.83 -16.87
N GLU A 840 20.75 28.35 -16.75
CA GLU A 840 21.04 26.98 -16.35
C GLU A 840 21.08 26.82 -14.81
N TYR A 841 20.52 25.72 -14.30
CA TYR A 841 20.71 25.28 -12.92
C TYR A 841 21.83 24.26 -12.76
N ALA A 842 22.06 23.69 -11.55
CA ALA A 842 23.29 22.97 -11.13
C ALA A 842 23.63 21.67 -11.90
N SER A 843 23.03 21.49 -13.06
CA SER A 843 23.12 20.36 -13.97
C SER A 843 23.12 20.79 -15.45
N GLY A 844 23.17 22.07 -15.81
CA GLY A 844 23.11 22.52 -17.20
C GLY A 844 21.72 22.36 -17.83
N GLN A 845 20.67 22.39 -17.01
CA GLN A 845 19.28 22.24 -17.43
C GLN A 845 18.61 23.63 -17.49
N THR A 846 17.85 23.88 -18.56
CA THR A 846 17.13 25.13 -18.83
C THR A 846 15.63 25.00 -18.53
N ALA A 847 14.87 26.09 -18.65
CA ALA A 847 13.42 26.08 -18.54
C ALA A 847 12.76 25.13 -19.57
N LEU A 848 13.31 25.09 -20.79
CA LEU A 848 12.85 24.18 -21.85
C LEU A 848 13.08 22.72 -21.45
N PHE A 849 14.22 22.42 -20.82
CA PHE A 849 14.50 21.09 -20.30
C PHE A 849 13.45 20.69 -19.23
N ALA A 850 13.18 21.56 -18.26
CA ALA A 850 12.23 21.29 -17.18
C ALA A 850 10.80 21.05 -17.72
N ALA A 851 10.32 21.90 -18.63
CA ALA A 851 9.01 21.73 -19.27
C ALA A 851 8.94 20.45 -20.12
N SER A 852 10.02 20.12 -20.83
CA SER A 852 10.13 18.90 -21.64
C SER A 852 10.17 17.65 -20.79
N GLU A 853 10.79 17.68 -19.61
CA GLU A 853 10.79 16.56 -18.67
C GLU A 853 9.41 16.35 -18.02
N ALA A 854 8.74 17.45 -17.65
CA ALA A 854 7.44 17.43 -16.98
C ALA A 854 6.24 17.18 -17.92
N GLY A 855 6.43 17.33 -19.23
CA GLY A 855 5.42 17.05 -20.25
C GLY A 855 4.51 18.22 -20.61
N HIS A 856 4.93 19.46 -20.34
CA HIS A 856 4.09 20.65 -20.49
C HIS A 856 4.19 21.26 -21.88
N LEU A 857 3.48 20.68 -22.86
CA LEU A 857 3.56 21.04 -24.29
C LEU A 857 3.38 22.55 -24.55
N ALA A 858 2.37 23.19 -23.95
CA ALA A 858 2.09 24.61 -24.18
C ALA A 858 3.25 25.52 -23.71
N ILE A 859 3.95 25.12 -22.64
CA ILE A 859 5.12 25.86 -22.15
C ILE A 859 6.32 25.60 -23.05
N VAL A 860 6.55 24.36 -23.49
CA VAL A 860 7.59 24.05 -24.47
C VAL A 860 7.39 24.89 -25.73
N GLN A 861 6.17 24.95 -26.26
CA GLN A 861 5.83 25.78 -27.40
C GLN A 861 6.11 27.27 -27.14
N LEU A 862 5.65 27.80 -26.00
CA LEU A 862 5.89 29.20 -25.64
C LEU A 862 7.39 29.53 -25.54
N LEU A 863 8.19 28.65 -24.92
CA LEU A 863 9.63 28.84 -24.78
C LEU A 863 10.33 28.83 -26.15
N LEU A 864 9.97 27.90 -27.05
CA LEU A 864 10.50 27.85 -28.41
C LEU A 864 10.09 29.08 -29.23
N GLU A 865 8.84 29.54 -29.11
CA GLU A 865 8.36 30.78 -29.75
C GLU A 865 9.10 32.03 -29.26
N ASN A 866 9.60 32.02 -28.02
CA ASN A 866 10.45 33.07 -27.44
C ASN A 866 11.96 32.85 -27.72
N GLY A 867 12.32 31.85 -28.52
CA GLY A 867 13.68 31.64 -29.00
C GLY A 867 14.57 30.80 -28.07
N ALA A 868 14.00 29.96 -27.21
CA ALA A 868 14.78 29.04 -26.38
C ALA A 868 15.58 28.03 -27.23
N ASP A 869 16.85 27.85 -26.89
CA ASP A 869 17.72 26.83 -27.48
C ASP A 869 17.30 25.43 -26.98
N PHE A 870 17.20 24.48 -27.91
CA PHE A 870 16.82 23.09 -27.65
C PHE A 870 17.99 22.12 -27.65
N GLU A 871 19.19 22.58 -28.00
CA GLU A 871 20.45 21.84 -27.96
C GLU A 871 21.28 21.95 -26.65
N PRO A 872 20.95 22.78 -25.63
CA PRO A 872 21.68 22.76 -24.37
C PRO A 872 21.70 21.37 -23.76
N LYS A 873 22.88 21.00 -23.27
CA LYS A 873 23.16 19.68 -22.72
C LYS A 873 23.34 19.76 -21.22
N ASN A 874 22.60 18.92 -20.52
CA ASN A 874 22.80 18.76 -19.09
C ASN A 874 24.18 18.12 -18.79
N LYS A 875 24.53 17.96 -17.51
CA LYS A 875 25.78 17.32 -17.06
C LYS A 875 25.96 15.86 -17.50
N TYR A 876 24.89 15.22 -17.96
CA TYR A 876 24.90 13.88 -18.55
C TYR A 876 24.93 13.92 -20.08
N CYS A 877 25.15 15.09 -20.67
CA CYS A 877 25.07 15.38 -22.10
C CYS A 877 23.70 15.11 -22.73
N GLU A 878 22.62 15.09 -21.94
CA GLU A 878 21.26 14.91 -22.44
C GLU A 878 20.65 16.25 -22.87
N THR A 879 19.94 16.25 -24.00
CA THR A 879 19.16 17.39 -24.52
C THR A 879 17.70 17.33 -24.07
N ALA A 880 16.91 18.37 -24.34
CA ALA A 880 15.46 18.36 -24.11
C ALA A 880 14.77 17.19 -24.84
N LEU A 881 15.24 16.86 -26.05
CA LEU A 881 14.74 15.73 -26.85
C LEU A 881 15.03 14.37 -26.20
N HIS A 882 16.19 14.19 -25.55
CA HIS A 882 16.49 12.98 -24.79
C HIS A 882 15.50 12.76 -23.65
N VAL A 883 15.24 13.80 -22.84
CA VAL A 883 14.37 13.65 -21.67
C VAL A 883 12.90 13.50 -22.05
N ALA A 884 12.43 14.22 -23.07
CA ALA A 884 11.08 14.04 -23.61
C ALA A 884 10.89 12.60 -24.13
N SER A 885 11.91 12.06 -24.83
CA SER A 885 11.89 10.69 -25.34
C SER A 885 11.97 9.64 -24.23
N ARG A 886 12.79 9.88 -23.20
CA ARG A 886 12.91 9.05 -21.99
C ARG A 886 11.61 8.96 -21.20
N LYS A 887 10.78 10.02 -21.23
CA LYS A 887 9.51 10.12 -20.52
C LYS A 887 8.30 9.76 -21.40
N GLY A 888 8.49 9.61 -22.71
CA GLY A 888 7.43 9.22 -23.65
C GLY A 888 6.50 10.35 -24.05
N HIS A 889 6.92 11.62 -23.91
CA HIS A 889 6.09 12.79 -24.22
C HIS A 889 6.04 13.03 -25.74
N LEU A 890 5.27 12.20 -26.45
CA LEU A 890 5.23 12.13 -27.92
C LEU A 890 5.06 13.50 -28.60
N ALA A 891 4.10 14.31 -28.16
CA ALA A 891 3.84 15.61 -28.76
C ALA A 891 5.02 16.60 -28.61
N ILE A 892 5.75 16.52 -27.49
CA ILE A 892 6.95 17.34 -27.27
C ILE A 892 8.11 16.82 -28.11
N VAL A 893 8.28 15.50 -28.21
CA VAL A 893 9.28 14.89 -29.10
C VAL A 893 9.03 15.33 -30.54
N GLN A 894 7.79 15.26 -31.01
CA GLN A 894 7.39 15.72 -32.33
C GLN A 894 7.70 17.21 -32.52
N LEU A 895 7.29 18.06 -31.58
CA LEU A 895 7.52 19.51 -31.66
C LEU A 895 9.02 19.85 -31.70
N LEU A 896 9.85 19.20 -30.88
CA LEU A 896 11.30 19.42 -30.87
C LEU A 896 11.94 18.96 -32.19
N LEU A 897 11.52 17.83 -32.75
CA LEU A 897 11.99 17.35 -34.06
C LEU A 897 11.56 18.29 -35.21
N GLU A 898 10.33 18.79 -35.18
CA GLU A 898 9.83 19.78 -36.15
C GLU A 898 10.60 21.12 -36.09
N ASN A 899 11.13 21.47 -34.91
CA ASN A 899 12.00 22.62 -34.72
C ASN A 899 13.49 22.34 -35.02
N GLY A 900 13.82 21.11 -35.45
CA GLY A 900 15.16 20.74 -35.92
C GLY A 900 16.11 20.20 -34.85
N ALA A 901 15.60 19.71 -33.72
CA ALA A 901 16.44 19.06 -32.71
C ALA A 901 17.15 17.81 -33.26
N ASP A 902 18.41 17.61 -32.87
CA ASP A 902 19.23 16.50 -33.36
C ASP A 902 18.74 15.15 -32.81
N SER A 903 18.07 14.35 -33.66
CA SER A 903 17.59 13.01 -33.32
C SER A 903 18.72 12.00 -33.04
N GLU A 904 19.94 12.29 -33.50
CA GLU A 904 21.13 11.46 -33.32
C GLU A 904 22.04 11.97 -32.19
N ALA A 905 21.60 12.97 -31.44
CA ALA A 905 22.34 13.50 -30.32
C ALA A 905 22.69 12.37 -29.35
N LYS A 906 23.94 12.39 -28.85
CA LYS A 906 24.46 11.40 -27.91
C LYS A 906 24.67 12.00 -26.53
N ASP A 907 24.27 11.24 -25.52
CA ASP A 907 24.55 11.52 -24.12
C ASP A 907 25.98 11.10 -23.71
N ALA A 908 26.33 11.29 -22.44
CA ALA A 908 27.68 11.03 -21.91
C ALA A 908 28.07 9.55 -21.95
N CYS A 909 27.09 8.65 -22.11
CA CYS A 909 27.29 7.22 -22.29
C CYS A 909 27.24 6.80 -23.77
N GLY A 910 27.23 7.75 -24.71
CA GLY A 910 27.12 7.47 -26.14
C GLY A 910 25.73 6.97 -26.57
N ARG A 911 24.71 7.12 -25.73
CA ARG A 911 23.34 6.67 -26.00
C ARG A 911 22.61 7.74 -26.80
N THR A 912 21.89 7.34 -27.86
CA THR A 912 21.09 8.23 -28.70
C THR A 912 19.73 8.54 -28.08
N VAL A 913 19.00 9.49 -28.67
CA VAL A 913 17.59 9.77 -28.32
C VAL A 913 16.72 8.52 -28.47
N LEU A 914 16.91 7.74 -29.55
CA LEU A 914 16.22 6.47 -29.77
C LEU A 914 16.48 5.49 -28.61
N TYR A 915 17.73 5.41 -28.14
CA TYR A 915 18.06 4.57 -26.99
C TYR A 915 17.23 4.96 -25.76
N ALA A 916 17.04 6.25 -25.49
CA ALA A 916 16.27 6.72 -24.33
C ALA A 916 14.80 6.27 -24.38
N ALA A 917 14.15 6.36 -25.55
CA ALA A 917 12.79 5.88 -25.75
C ALA A 917 12.69 4.35 -25.64
N VAL A 918 13.63 3.62 -26.25
CA VAL A 918 13.68 2.15 -26.23
C VAL A 918 13.90 1.62 -24.81
N ALA A 919 14.84 2.20 -24.05
CA ALA A 919 15.16 1.75 -22.70
C ALA A 919 13.97 1.86 -21.72
N ASN A 920 13.01 2.76 -21.98
CA ASN A 920 11.85 3.02 -21.14
C ASN A 920 10.53 2.48 -21.71
N GLY A 921 10.55 1.82 -22.89
CA GLY A 921 9.38 1.12 -23.41
C GLY A 921 8.37 2.00 -24.15
N HIS A 922 8.74 3.21 -24.58
CA HIS A 922 7.81 4.15 -25.22
C HIS A 922 7.62 3.85 -26.71
N LEU A 923 6.78 2.87 -27.03
CA LEU A 923 6.57 2.36 -28.39
C LEU A 923 6.21 3.45 -29.42
N ALA A 924 5.26 4.33 -29.12
CA ALA A 924 4.85 5.40 -30.04
C ALA A 924 5.97 6.40 -30.32
N THR A 925 6.77 6.73 -29.29
CA THR A 925 7.96 7.59 -29.44
C THR A 925 9.05 6.90 -30.26
N VAL A 926 9.24 5.58 -30.09
CA VAL A 926 10.15 4.80 -30.92
C VAL A 926 9.69 4.81 -32.38
N GLN A 927 8.40 4.62 -32.65
CA GLN A 927 7.85 4.70 -34.02
C GLN A 927 8.14 6.05 -34.66
N LEU A 928 7.84 7.16 -33.96
CA LEU A 928 8.11 8.52 -34.45
C LEU A 928 9.61 8.75 -34.72
N LEU A 929 10.49 8.31 -33.80
CA LEU A 929 11.93 8.46 -33.98
C LEU A 929 12.45 7.62 -35.17
N LEU A 930 11.87 6.43 -35.42
CA LEU A 930 12.24 5.57 -36.55
C LEU A 930 11.88 6.18 -37.92
N GLU A 931 10.87 7.05 -38.00
CA GLU A 931 10.51 7.76 -39.24
C GLU A 931 11.68 8.61 -39.77
N ASN A 932 12.54 9.11 -38.88
CA ASN A 932 13.75 9.87 -39.23
C ASN A 932 14.96 9.00 -39.63
N ARG A 933 14.78 7.67 -39.74
CA ARG A 933 15.84 6.69 -40.07
C ARG A 933 17.10 6.81 -39.18
N PRO A 934 16.95 6.69 -37.85
CA PRO A 934 18.05 6.80 -36.90
C PRO A 934 19.03 5.63 -37.03
N ASP A 935 20.26 5.81 -36.56
CA ASP A 935 21.24 4.71 -36.48
C ASP A 935 20.93 3.82 -35.27
N PHE A 936 20.07 2.83 -35.46
CA PHE A 936 19.76 1.83 -34.41
C PHE A 936 20.91 0.83 -34.17
N GLU A 937 21.98 0.86 -34.97
CA GLU A 937 23.22 0.10 -34.75
C GLU A 937 24.25 0.88 -33.92
N ALA A 938 23.96 2.14 -33.59
CA ALA A 938 24.78 2.93 -32.68
C ALA A 938 24.94 2.22 -31.33
N LYS A 939 26.19 2.09 -30.89
CA LYS A 939 26.55 1.41 -29.64
C LYS A 939 26.80 2.41 -28.51
N ASP A 940 26.26 2.10 -27.33
CA ASP A 940 26.64 2.80 -26.09
C ASP A 940 28.12 2.52 -25.71
N THR A 941 28.63 3.19 -24.68
CA THR A 941 30.01 2.98 -24.16
C THR A 941 30.28 1.55 -23.67
N ARG A 942 29.25 0.72 -23.49
CA ARG A 942 29.36 -0.70 -23.12
C ARG A 942 29.22 -1.64 -24.33
N GLY A 943 29.08 -1.07 -25.53
CA GLY A 943 28.94 -1.80 -26.79
C GLY A 943 27.52 -2.30 -27.07
N LYS A 944 26.49 -1.77 -26.40
CA LYS A 944 25.09 -2.22 -26.56
C LYS A 944 24.37 -1.39 -27.62
N THR A 945 23.70 -2.07 -28.54
CA THR A 945 22.73 -1.47 -29.47
C THR A 945 21.38 -1.26 -28.79
N VAL A 946 20.46 -0.54 -29.45
CA VAL A 946 19.10 -0.37 -28.93
C VAL A 946 18.32 -1.68 -28.89
N LEU A 947 18.56 -2.61 -29.83
CA LEU A 947 17.95 -3.95 -29.83
C LEU A 947 18.36 -4.76 -28.59
N VAL A 948 19.66 -4.78 -28.26
CA VAL A 948 20.16 -5.46 -27.03
C VAL A 948 19.47 -4.89 -25.79
N THR A 949 19.27 -3.58 -25.76
CA THR A 949 18.64 -2.89 -24.62
C THR A 949 17.14 -3.19 -24.52
N ALA A 950 16.42 -3.19 -25.65
CA ALA A 950 15.01 -3.57 -25.71
C ALA A 950 14.80 -4.99 -25.17
N ILE A 951 15.70 -5.91 -25.55
CA ILE A 951 15.71 -7.28 -25.05
C ILE A 951 15.97 -7.27 -23.54
N GLU A 952 17.07 -6.69 -23.05
CA GLU A 952 17.39 -6.65 -21.61
C GLU A 952 16.26 -6.07 -20.72
N LYS A 953 15.44 -5.18 -21.27
CA LYS A 953 14.29 -4.57 -20.58
C LYS A 953 12.97 -5.32 -20.76
N GLY A 954 12.90 -6.30 -21.65
CA GLY A 954 11.72 -7.14 -21.90
C GLY A 954 10.65 -6.49 -22.78
N HIS A 955 11.00 -5.48 -23.58
CA HIS A 955 10.05 -4.73 -24.39
C HIS A 955 9.74 -5.41 -25.73
N LEU A 956 8.97 -6.51 -25.71
CA LEU A 956 8.70 -7.38 -26.87
C LEU A 956 8.21 -6.62 -28.11
N ALA A 957 7.25 -5.70 -27.97
CA ALA A 957 6.72 -4.93 -29.10
C ALA A 957 7.79 -4.03 -29.77
N ILE A 958 8.73 -3.49 -28.98
CA ILE A 958 9.85 -2.70 -29.49
C ILE A 958 10.89 -3.60 -30.15
N VAL A 959 11.14 -4.80 -29.59
CA VAL A 959 12.02 -5.80 -30.22
C VAL A 959 11.48 -6.17 -31.60
N GLN A 960 10.18 -6.46 -31.71
CA GLN A 960 9.53 -6.75 -32.99
C GLN A 960 9.66 -5.59 -33.97
N LEU A 961 9.35 -4.37 -33.54
CA LEU A 961 9.44 -3.18 -34.39
C LEU A 961 10.88 -2.93 -34.90
N LEU A 962 11.89 -3.09 -34.04
CA LEU A 962 13.29 -2.93 -34.42
C LEU A 962 13.73 -4.00 -35.44
N LEU A 963 13.33 -5.26 -35.25
CA LEU A 963 13.64 -6.34 -36.19
C LEU A 963 12.94 -6.14 -37.54
N GLU A 964 11.67 -5.71 -37.54
CA GLU A 964 10.93 -5.34 -38.77
C GLU A 964 11.60 -4.20 -39.54
N ASN A 965 12.29 -3.30 -38.83
CA ASN A 965 13.07 -2.21 -39.42
C ASN A 965 14.53 -2.59 -39.74
N GLY A 966 14.90 -3.87 -39.60
CA GLY A 966 16.19 -4.40 -40.04
C GLY A 966 17.33 -4.32 -39.02
N ALA A 967 17.02 -4.22 -37.72
CA ALA A 967 18.04 -4.31 -36.66
C ALA A 967 18.81 -5.64 -36.70
N ASP A 968 20.11 -5.60 -36.48
CA ASP A 968 20.99 -6.77 -36.56
C ASP A 968 20.66 -7.80 -35.46
N SER A 969 20.04 -8.91 -35.86
CA SER A 969 19.73 -10.06 -34.98
C SER A 969 20.97 -10.85 -34.54
N GLU A 970 22.17 -10.45 -34.98
CA GLU A 970 23.45 -11.02 -34.57
C GLU A 970 24.33 -10.03 -33.79
N ALA A 971 23.79 -8.87 -33.39
CA ALA A 971 24.53 -7.84 -32.67
C ALA A 971 25.21 -8.40 -31.39
N LYS A 972 26.52 -8.14 -31.28
CA LYS A 972 27.37 -8.58 -30.16
C LYS A 972 27.77 -7.43 -29.24
N ASP A 973 27.71 -7.70 -27.93
CA ASP A 973 28.26 -6.80 -26.91
C ASP A 973 29.79 -6.96 -26.75
N THR A 974 30.38 -6.19 -25.84
CA THR A 974 31.82 -6.21 -25.55
C THR A 974 32.35 -7.56 -25.04
N CYS A 975 31.49 -8.47 -24.57
CA CYS A 975 31.84 -9.82 -24.16
C CYS A 975 31.59 -10.86 -25.28
N GLY A 976 31.29 -10.41 -26.50
CA GLY A 976 30.95 -11.26 -27.64
C GLY A 976 29.58 -11.93 -27.54
N ARG A 977 28.72 -11.52 -26.60
CA ARG A 977 27.39 -12.14 -26.41
C ARG A 977 26.42 -11.60 -27.45
N THR A 978 25.78 -12.50 -28.20
CA THR A 978 24.71 -12.16 -29.16
C THR A 978 23.42 -11.74 -28.44
N VAL A 979 22.51 -11.11 -29.19
CA VAL A 979 21.15 -10.80 -28.72
C VAL A 979 20.40 -12.05 -28.24
N LEU A 980 20.55 -13.19 -28.92
CA LEU A 980 19.96 -14.47 -28.51
C LEU A 980 20.50 -14.93 -27.15
N TYR A 981 21.83 -14.87 -26.95
CA TYR A 981 22.45 -15.21 -25.67
C TYR A 981 21.89 -14.33 -24.53
N LYS A 982 21.69 -13.03 -24.78
CA LYS A 982 21.15 -12.08 -23.81
C LYS A 982 19.68 -12.35 -23.50
N ALA A 983 18.87 -12.64 -24.51
CA ALA A 983 17.46 -12.96 -24.36
C ALA A 983 17.29 -14.15 -23.39
N VAL A 984 18.07 -15.21 -23.59
CA VAL A 984 18.04 -16.41 -22.76
C VAL A 984 18.59 -16.14 -21.35
N ALA A 985 19.73 -15.45 -21.24
CA ALA A 985 20.38 -15.21 -19.94
C ALA A 985 19.56 -14.35 -18.97
N ASN A 986 18.76 -13.42 -19.48
CA ASN A 986 17.88 -12.59 -18.66
C ASN A 986 16.58 -13.30 -18.29
N GLY A 987 16.21 -14.38 -19.00
CA GLY A 987 14.98 -15.13 -18.75
C GLY A 987 13.76 -14.49 -19.38
N HIS A 988 13.89 -13.96 -20.60
CA HIS A 988 12.73 -13.46 -21.34
C HIS A 988 11.84 -14.61 -21.83
N LEU A 989 10.58 -14.27 -22.14
CA LEU A 989 9.58 -15.20 -22.63
C LEU A 989 10.09 -15.98 -23.85
N ALA A 990 9.65 -17.24 -23.99
CA ALA A 990 9.93 -18.06 -25.16
C ALA A 990 9.56 -17.36 -26.49
N THR A 991 8.56 -16.47 -26.47
CA THR A 991 8.16 -15.65 -27.63
C THR A 991 9.26 -14.72 -28.13
N THR A 992 10.02 -14.05 -27.25
CA THR A 992 11.15 -13.19 -27.67
C THR A 992 12.28 -14.02 -28.28
N VAL A 993 12.58 -15.18 -27.69
CA VAL A 993 13.59 -16.11 -28.19
C VAL A 993 13.18 -16.67 -29.55
N GLN A 994 11.90 -17.05 -29.70
CA GLN A 994 11.32 -17.53 -30.94
C GLN A 994 11.41 -16.47 -32.04
N LEU A 995 11.04 -15.22 -31.73
CA LEU A 995 11.11 -14.11 -32.68
C LEU A 995 12.54 -13.88 -33.20
N LEU A 996 13.55 -13.94 -32.32
CA LEU A 996 14.95 -13.80 -32.72
C LEU A 996 15.40 -14.95 -33.64
N LEU A 997 15.04 -16.19 -33.31
CA LEU A 997 15.38 -17.38 -34.12
C LEU A 997 14.69 -17.34 -35.50
N GLU A 998 13.43 -16.92 -35.55
CA GLU A 998 12.69 -16.71 -36.81
C GLU A 998 13.29 -15.60 -37.67
N ASN A 999 13.91 -14.59 -37.05
CA ASN A 999 14.65 -13.51 -37.70
C ASN A 999 16.15 -13.85 -37.89
N GLY A 1000 16.49 -15.14 -37.95
CA GLY A 1000 17.80 -15.62 -38.40
C GLY A 1000 18.91 -15.60 -37.35
N ALA A 1001 18.59 -15.45 -36.07
CA ALA A 1001 19.60 -15.52 -35.01
C ALA A 1001 20.27 -16.92 -34.96
N ASP A 1002 21.60 -16.96 -34.91
CA ASP A 1002 22.38 -18.18 -34.89
C ASP A 1002 22.35 -18.84 -33.50
N VAL A 1003 21.67 -19.98 -33.42
CA VAL A 1003 21.56 -20.80 -32.21
C VAL A 1003 22.93 -21.36 -31.75
N HIS A 1004 23.91 -21.42 -32.64
CA HIS A 1004 25.26 -21.92 -32.37
C HIS A 1004 26.26 -20.83 -32.00
N ALA A 1005 25.86 -19.55 -32.05
CA ALA A 1005 26.76 -18.45 -31.76
C ALA A 1005 27.34 -18.54 -30.33
N THR A 1006 28.65 -18.36 -30.22
CA THR A 1006 29.38 -18.39 -28.95
C THR A 1006 29.84 -17.00 -28.54
N CYS A 1007 29.82 -16.76 -27.22
CA CYS A 1007 30.50 -15.59 -26.63
C CYS A 1007 32.01 -15.79 -26.50
N ASN A 1008 32.74 -14.78 -26.03
CA ASN A 1008 34.20 -14.83 -25.83
C ASN A 1008 34.69 -15.89 -24.82
N GLN A 1009 33.80 -16.63 -24.16
CA GLN A 1009 34.13 -17.77 -23.28
C GLN A 1009 33.79 -19.12 -23.92
N GLY A 1010 33.44 -19.14 -25.22
CA GLY A 1010 33.01 -20.34 -25.94
C GLY A 1010 31.59 -20.83 -25.59
N LYS A 1011 30.79 -20.08 -24.83
CA LYS A 1011 29.44 -20.51 -24.41
C LYS A 1011 28.36 -20.11 -25.42
N THR A 1012 27.48 -21.04 -25.76
CA THR A 1012 26.24 -20.82 -26.53
C THR A 1012 25.10 -20.32 -25.63
N ALA A 1013 23.96 -19.91 -26.22
CA ALA A 1013 22.79 -19.47 -25.47
C ALA A 1013 22.24 -20.56 -24.52
N LEU A 1014 22.39 -21.84 -24.91
CA LEU A 1014 21.95 -23.00 -24.12
C LEU A 1014 22.63 -23.09 -22.74
N PHE A 1015 23.82 -22.49 -22.55
CA PHE A 1015 24.52 -22.44 -21.26
C PHE A 1015 23.82 -21.59 -20.18
N ARG A 1016 22.84 -20.77 -20.58
CA ARG A 1016 22.21 -19.77 -19.69
C ARG A 1016 20.70 -19.95 -19.54
N VAL A 1017 20.16 -21.08 -20.00
CA VAL A 1017 18.74 -21.39 -19.85
C VAL A 1017 18.30 -21.38 -18.39
N LYS A 1018 17.11 -20.84 -18.16
CA LYS A 1018 16.47 -20.74 -16.84
C LYS A 1018 15.11 -21.45 -16.79
N TYR A 1019 14.51 -21.67 -17.96
CA TYR A 1019 13.17 -22.20 -18.14
C TYR A 1019 13.21 -23.35 -19.14
N ASP A 1020 12.33 -24.32 -18.95
CA ASP A 1020 12.17 -25.53 -19.76
C ASP A 1020 11.67 -25.20 -21.17
N ASP A 1021 10.66 -24.33 -21.28
CA ASP A 1021 10.11 -23.84 -22.57
C ASP A 1021 11.17 -23.27 -23.53
N VAL A 1022 12.06 -22.40 -23.02
CA VAL A 1022 13.17 -21.83 -23.79
C VAL A 1022 14.20 -22.91 -24.15
N THR A 1023 14.41 -23.89 -23.28
CA THR A 1023 15.34 -25.00 -23.53
C THR A 1023 14.83 -25.89 -24.65
N GLU A 1024 13.55 -26.28 -24.62
CA GLU A 1024 12.89 -27.04 -25.69
C GLU A 1024 12.95 -26.29 -27.03
N LEU A 1025 12.70 -24.98 -27.00
CA LEU A 1025 12.75 -24.15 -28.19
C LEU A 1025 14.15 -24.12 -28.81
N LEU A 1026 15.20 -23.85 -28.02
CA LEU A 1026 16.58 -23.84 -28.53
C LEU A 1026 16.97 -25.20 -29.12
N LEU A 1027 16.60 -26.31 -28.46
CA LEU A 1027 16.88 -27.66 -28.95
C LEU A 1027 16.12 -27.96 -30.24
N LYS A 1028 14.85 -27.53 -30.35
CA LYS A 1028 14.05 -27.65 -31.58
C LYS A 1028 14.70 -26.92 -32.77
N TYR A 1029 15.33 -25.78 -32.53
CA TYR A 1029 16.07 -25.04 -33.54
C TYR A 1029 17.52 -25.55 -33.76
N GLY A 1030 17.89 -26.69 -33.14
CA GLY A 1030 19.14 -27.40 -33.43
C GLY A 1030 20.30 -27.07 -32.49
N ALA A 1031 20.07 -26.44 -31.33
CA ALA A 1031 21.14 -26.17 -30.37
C ALA A 1031 21.94 -27.43 -30.00
N ASN A 1032 23.27 -27.36 -30.08
CA ASN A 1032 24.12 -28.49 -29.69
C ASN A 1032 24.12 -28.67 -28.17
N ILE A 1033 23.44 -29.74 -27.72
CA ILE A 1033 23.25 -30.08 -26.31
C ILE A 1033 24.57 -30.40 -25.58
N ASN A 1034 25.57 -30.87 -26.31
CA ASN A 1034 26.88 -31.28 -25.79
C ASN A 1034 28.01 -30.32 -26.17
N HIS A 1035 27.68 -29.07 -26.55
CA HIS A 1035 28.70 -28.06 -26.84
C HIS A 1035 29.58 -27.81 -25.60
N GLN A 1036 30.89 -27.76 -25.79
CA GLN A 1036 31.85 -27.50 -24.71
C GLN A 1036 32.34 -26.05 -24.77
N ASP A 1037 32.35 -25.37 -23.63
CA ASP A 1037 32.97 -24.04 -23.50
C ASP A 1037 34.50 -24.13 -23.41
N GLU A 1038 35.20 -22.99 -23.26
CA GLU A 1038 36.66 -22.96 -23.16
C GLU A 1038 37.23 -23.75 -21.97
N LEU A 1039 36.41 -24.10 -20.97
CA LEU A 1039 36.78 -24.94 -19.84
C LEU A 1039 36.27 -26.38 -20.00
N GLY A 1040 35.86 -26.80 -21.20
CA GLY A 1040 35.33 -28.14 -21.45
C GLY A 1040 33.93 -28.41 -20.89
N ARG A 1041 33.27 -27.40 -20.30
CA ARG A 1041 31.97 -27.61 -19.63
C ARG A 1041 30.85 -27.66 -20.67
N THR A 1042 29.88 -28.55 -20.47
CA THR A 1042 28.64 -28.61 -21.25
C THR A 1042 27.50 -27.83 -20.58
N PRO A 1043 26.37 -27.55 -21.27
CA PRO A 1043 25.17 -26.99 -20.66
C PRO A 1043 24.71 -27.76 -19.41
N LEU A 1044 24.86 -29.10 -19.41
CA LEU A 1044 24.52 -29.96 -18.27
C LEU A 1044 25.37 -29.64 -17.02
N HIS A 1045 26.66 -29.32 -17.18
CA HIS A 1045 27.52 -28.91 -16.07
C HIS A 1045 27.04 -27.62 -15.41
N LEU A 1046 26.55 -26.66 -16.20
CA LEU A 1046 26.03 -25.41 -15.65
C LEU A 1046 24.65 -25.59 -15.03
N ALA A 1047 23.77 -26.39 -15.64
CA ALA A 1047 22.47 -26.73 -15.06
C ALA A 1047 22.64 -27.40 -13.68
N ALA A 1048 23.60 -28.33 -13.54
CA ALA A 1048 23.95 -28.96 -12.27
C ALA A 1048 24.42 -27.98 -11.18
N ARG A 1049 25.00 -26.83 -11.57
CA ARG A 1049 25.49 -25.81 -10.63
C ARG A 1049 24.41 -24.83 -10.17
N LEU A 1050 23.26 -24.75 -10.84
CA LEU A 1050 22.21 -23.79 -10.49
C LEU A 1050 21.56 -24.22 -9.17
N GLU A 1051 21.91 -23.53 -8.08
CA GLU A 1051 21.20 -23.69 -6.80
C GLU A 1051 19.81 -23.04 -6.87
N PRO A 1052 18.77 -23.65 -6.27
CA PRO A 1052 17.46 -23.01 -6.12
C PRO A 1052 17.55 -21.88 -5.08
N LEU A 1053 18.06 -20.72 -5.50
CA LEU A 1053 17.94 -19.47 -4.76
C LEU A 1053 16.48 -19.02 -4.83
N TYR A 1054 15.79 -19.03 -3.68
CA TYR A 1054 14.45 -18.46 -3.49
C TYR A 1054 13.33 -19.04 -4.38
N GLY A 1055 13.42 -20.32 -4.78
CA GLY A 1055 12.29 -21.04 -5.41
C GLY A 1055 11.93 -20.63 -6.85
N VAL A 1056 12.73 -19.78 -7.51
CA VAL A 1056 12.45 -19.30 -8.88
C VAL A 1056 13.10 -20.18 -9.97
N TYR A 1057 14.06 -21.02 -9.61
CA TYR A 1057 14.85 -21.81 -10.57
C TYR A 1057 14.71 -23.30 -10.29
N ASP A 1058 14.11 -24.05 -11.23
CA ASP A 1058 13.99 -25.51 -11.16
C ASP A 1058 15.09 -26.16 -12.01
N GLY A 1059 16.32 -26.16 -11.47
CA GLY A 1059 17.46 -26.82 -12.12
C GLY A 1059 17.22 -28.32 -12.37
N PHE A 1060 16.36 -28.97 -11.59
CA PHE A 1060 16.02 -30.38 -11.76
C PHE A 1060 15.25 -30.62 -13.06
N LYS A 1061 14.25 -29.79 -13.39
CA LYS A 1061 13.52 -29.90 -14.66
C LYS A 1061 14.42 -29.72 -15.88
N ILE A 1062 15.32 -28.73 -15.85
CA ILE A 1062 16.25 -28.48 -16.95
C ILE A 1062 17.21 -29.67 -17.11
N ILE A 1063 17.73 -30.22 -16.00
CA ILE A 1063 18.56 -31.43 -16.03
C ILE A 1063 17.78 -32.60 -16.63
N SER A 1064 16.53 -32.84 -16.19
CA SER A 1064 15.69 -33.91 -16.74
C SER A 1064 15.51 -33.76 -18.24
N LEU A 1065 15.12 -32.56 -18.69
CA LEU A 1065 14.91 -32.27 -20.09
C LEU A 1065 16.18 -32.47 -20.92
N LEU A 1066 17.33 -31.99 -20.46
CA LEU A 1066 18.61 -32.18 -21.15
C LEU A 1066 18.96 -33.67 -21.26
N LEU A 1067 18.74 -34.46 -20.20
CA LEU A 1067 18.99 -35.90 -20.23
C LEU A 1067 18.01 -36.66 -21.13
N ASP A 1068 16.74 -36.29 -21.13
CA ASP A 1068 15.71 -36.86 -22.01
C ASP A 1068 16.01 -36.60 -23.50
N GLN A 1069 16.69 -35.48 -23.80
CA GLN A 1069 17.13 -35.10 -25.14
C GLN A 1069 18.55 -35.57 -25.50
N GLY A 1070 19.17 -36.41 -24.66
CA GLY A 1070 20.45 -37.07 -24.98
C GLY A 1070 21.71 -36.30 -24.60
N ALA A 1071 21.67 -35.46 -23.56
CA ALA A 1071 22.87 -34.85 -23.00
C ALA A 1071 23.84 -35.92 -22.47
N ASP A 1072 25.13 -35.75 -22.76
CA ASP A 1072 26.19 -36.65 -22.32
C ASP A 1072 26.49 -36.44 -20.83
N LEU A 1073 26.22 -37.46 -20.02
CA LEU A 1073 26.45 -37.49 -18.57
C LEU A 1073 27.92 -37.61 -18.20
N ASP A 1074 28.72 -38.24 -19.06
CA ASP A 1074 30.11 -38.57 -18.80
C ASP A 1074 31.07 -37.57 -19.46
N ALA A 1075 30.52 -36.53 -20.10
CA ALA A 1075 31.31 -35.39 -20.56
C ALA A 1075 32.07 -34.78 -19.37
N VAL A 1076 33.36 -34.53 -19.55
CA VAL A 1076 34.24 -33.95 -18.52
C VAL A 1076 34.66 -32.54 -18.87
N ASP A 1077 34.78 -31.70 -17.85
CA ASP A 1077 35.41 -30.38 -17.96
C ASP A 1077 36.94 -30.45 -17.97
N SER A 1078 37.60 -29.28 -18.03
CA SER A 1078 39.07 -29.16 -18.04
C SER A 1078 39.75 -29.61 -16.76
N GLU A 1079 39.02 -29.93 -15.69
CA GLU A 1079 39.55 -30.52 -14.45
C GLU A 1079 39.23 -32.03 -14.38
N GLY A 1080 38.68 -32.60 -15.45
CA GLY A 1080 38.26 -34.00 -15.52
C GLY A 1080 36.95 -34.29 -14.78
N LYS A 1081 36.12 -33.29 -14.46
CA LYS A 1081 34.90 -33.46 -13.66
C LYS A 1081 33.67 -33.57 -14.54
N THR A 1082 32.80 -34.52 -14.24
CA THR A 1082 31.47 -34.66 -14.87
C THR A 1082 30.44 -33.74 -14.22
N ALA A 1083 29.25 -33.61 -14.81
CA ALA A 1083 28.17 -32.78 -14.26
C ALA A 1083 27.75 -33.19 -12.82
N GLY A 1084 27.91 -34.48 -12.47
CA GLY A 1084 27.66 -35.01 -11.12
C GLY A 1084 28.52 -34.35 -10.04
N TYR A 1085 29.69 -33.80 -10.39
CA TYR A 1085 30.55 -33.09 -9.43
C TYR A 1085 29.98 -31.74 -8.98
N PHE A 1086 28.93 -31.22 -9.61
CA PHE A 1086 28.41 -29.87 -9.34
C PHE A 1086 27.02 -29.83 -8.70
N THR A 1087 26.24 -30.91 -8.80
CA THR A 1087 24.86 -30.94 -8.29
C THR A 1087 24.77 -31.05 -6.77
N CYS A 1088 24.16 -30.06 -6.11
CA CYS A 1088 23.85 -30.12 -4.67
C CYS A 1088 22.40 -30.59 -4.39
N VAL A 1089 21.68 -31.03 -5.43
CA VAL A 1089 20.28 -31.48 -5.33
C VAL A 1089 20.23 -33.00 -5.41
N GLU A 1090 19.82 -33.64 -4.31
CA GLU A 1090 19.76 -35.11 -4.20
C GLU A 1090 18.88 -35.75 -5.28
N ALA A 1091 17.71 -35.18 -5.57
CA ALA A 1091 16.82 -35.65 -6.63
C ALA A 1091 17.49 -35.62 -8.02
N ALA A 1092 18.26 -34.57 -8.33
CA ALA A 1092 18.98 -34.47 -9.59
C ALA A 1092 20.13 -35.47 -9.66
N MET A 1093 20.84 -35.71 -8.55
CA MET A 1093 21.86 -36.77 -8.48
C MET A 1093 21.23 -38.15 -8.70
N LYS A 1094 20.10 -38.46 -8.04
CA LYS A 1094 19.36 -39.71 -8.23
C LYS A 1094 18.99 -39.94 -9.69
N LEU A 1095 18.48 -38.90 -10.35
CA LEU A 1095 18.14 -38.94 -11.76
C LEU A 1095 19.38 -39.23 -12.62
N MET A 1096 20.47 -38.49 -12.45
CA MET A 1096 21.72 -38.71 -13.20
C MET A 1096 22.25 -40.14 -13.01
N VAL A 1097 22.26 -40.67 -11.79
CA VAL A 1097 22.69 -42.05 -11.48
C VAL A 1097 21.78 -43.06 -12.17
N SER A 1098 20.45 -42.91 -12.07
CA SER A 1098 19.50 -43.79 -12.76
C SER A 1098 19.63 -43.80 -14.28
N ARG A 1099 20.19 -42.72 -14.86
CA ARG A 1099 20.44 -42.56 -16.30
C ARG A 1099 21.85 -42.99 -16.71
N GLY A 1100 22.63 -43.56 -15.78
CA GLY A 1100 23.92 -44.20 -16.05
C GLY A 1100 25.16 -43.36 -15.75
N LEU A 1101 25.07 -42.31 -14.93
CA LEU A 1101 26.23 -41.53 -14.50
C LEU A 1101 27.31 -42.44 -13.88
N ASN A 1102 28.56 -42.31 -14.35
CA ASN A 1102 29.69 -42.99 -13.72
C ASN A 1102 30.04 -42.36 -12.35
N ILE A 1103 29.53 -42.96 -11.28
CA ILE A 1103 29.69 -42.49 -9.89
C ILE A 1103 31.15 -42.54 -9.38
N ASP A 1104 31.96 -43.44 -9.91
CA ASP A 1104 33.35 -43.67 -9.52
C ASP A 1104 34.35 -43.05 -10.51
N HIS A 1105 33.87 -42.26 -11.47
CA HIS A 1105 34.75 -41.45 -12.32
C HIS A 1105 35.65 -40.59 -11.44
N ALA A 1106 36.95 -40.54 -11.73
CA ALA A 1106 37.93 -39.78 -10.97
C ALA A 1106 38.38 -38.54 -11.76
N ASP A 1107 38.42 -37.39 -11.08
CA ASP A 1107 38.94 -36.13 -11.65
C ASP A 1107 40.47 -36.20 -11.89
N GLU A 1108 41.08 -35.15 -12.43
CA GLU A 1108 42.52 -35.10 -12.68
C GLU A 1108 43.39 -35.30 -11.43
N ASN A 1109 42.83 -35.10 -10.23
CA ASN A 1109 43.51 -35.33 -8.95
C ASN A 1109 43.24 -36.72 -8.37
N GLY A 1110 42.51 -37.58 -9.09
CA GLY A 1110 42.09 -38.91 -8.64
C GLY A 1110 40.91 -38.88 -7.67
N LYS A 1111 40.21 -37.75 -7.51
CA LYS A 1111 39.06 -37.63 -6.59
C LYS A 1111 37.78 -38.00 -7.31
N THR A 1112 36.99 -38.88 -6.69
CA THR A 1112 35.63 -39.22 -7.17
C THR A 1112 34.59 -38.23 -6.65
N ILE A 1113 33.34 -38.33 -7.14
CA ILE A 1113 32.19 -37.58 -6.63
C ILE A 1113 32.09 -37.73 -5.10
N LEU A 1114 32.27 -38.95 -4.59
CA LEU A 1114 32.25 -39.27 -3.16
C LEU A 1114 33.31 -38.49 -2.36
N HIS A 1115 34.52 -38.30 -2.91
CA HIS A 1115 35.57 -37.49 -2.29
C HIS A 1115 35.16 -36.02 -2.22
N CYS A 1116 34.55 -35.49 -3.28
CA CYS A 1116 34.15 -34.07 -3.35
C CYS A 1116 33.02 -33.72 -2.39
N PHE A 1117 32.01 -34.59 -2.23
CA PHE A 1117 30.90 -34.34 -1.30
C PHE A 1117 31.26 -34.59 0.17
N SER A 1118 32.33 -35.35 0.44
CA SER A 1118 32.81 -35.58 1.81
C SER A 1118 33.44 -34.33 2.45
N ASP A 1119 33.82 -33.31 1.66
CA ASP A 1119 34.38 -32.03 2.13
C ASP A 1119 33.27 -31.06 2.62
N ARG A 1120 33.52 -30.35 3.74
CA ARG A 1120 32.56 -29.53 4.51
C ARG A 1120 32.03 -28.29 3.79
N ARG A 1121 32.65 -27.90 2.68
CA ARG A 1121 32.32 -26.65 1.98
C ARG A 1121 30.99 -26.68 1.23
N ARG A 1122 30.27 -27.80 1.19
CA ARG A 1122 29.01 -27.96 0.43
C ARG A 1122 27.82 -28.25 1.34
N ARG A 1123 26.71 -27.54 1.12
CA ARG A 1123 25.42 -27.76 1.82
C ARG A 1123 24.75 -29.04 1.29
N ASN A 1124 24.05 -29.78 2.15
CA ASN A 1124 23.29 -31.02 1.83
C ASN A 1124 24.11 -32.24 1.35
N SER A 1125 25.38 -32.39 1.76
CA SER A 1125 26.23 -33.51 1.35
C SER A 1125 25.81 -34.90 1.84
N ILE A 1126 25.16 -35.01 3.01
CA ILE A 1126 24.86 -36.30 3.65
C ILE A 1126 23.90 -37.18 2.83
N GLY A 1127 22.83 -36.59 2.28
CA GLY A 1127 21.85 -37.32 1.47
C GLY A 1127 22.46 -37.86 0.18
N ILE A 1128 23.24 -37.03 -0.51
CA ILE A 1128 23.97 -37.42 -1.74
C ILE A 1128 25.00 -38.51 -1.46
N ILE A 1129 25.79 -38.41 -0.37
CA ILE A 1129 26.75 -39.46 0.01
C ILE A 1129 26.02 -40.77 0.29
N GLY A 1130 24.91 -40.73 1.02
CA GLY A 1130 24.10 -41.92 1.30
C GLY A 1130 23.57 -42.58 0.02
N LEU A 1131 23.09 -41.77 -0.92
CA LEU A 1131 22.62 -42.23 -2.24
C LEU A 1131 23.76 -42.92 -3.02
N LEU A 1132 24.91 -42.25 -3.16
CA LEU A 1132 26.05 -42.80 -3.90
C LEU A 1132 26.52 -44.14 -3.32
N LEU A 1133 26.59 -44.26 -2.00
CA LEU A 1133 27.00 -45.51 -1.33
C LEU A 1133 25.96 -46.63 -1.50
N ASN A 1134 24.67 -46.31 -1.46
CA ASN A 1134 23.60 -47.28 -1.70
C ASN A 1134 23.58 -47.79 -3.15
N GLU A 1135 23.92 -46.93 -4.11
CA GLU A 1135 24.04 -47.25 -5.54
C GLU A 1135 25.39 -47.90 -5.89
N GLY A 1136 26.25 -48.17 -4.90
CA GLY A 1136 27.45 -48.99 -5.06
C GLY A 1136 28.75 -48.22 -5.33
N ALA A 1137 28.83 -46.92 -5.00
CA ALA A 1137 30.08 -46.17 -5.12
C ALA A 1137 31.22 -46.79 -4.30
N ASP A 1138 32.40 -46.93 -4.92
CA ASP A 1138 33.57 -47.52 -4.27
C ASP A 1138 34.19 -46.57 -3.23
N ILE A 1139 33.99 -46.91 -1.96
CA ILE A 1139 34.49 -46.17 -0.80
C ILE A 1139 36.01 -46.29 -0.60
N HIS A 1140 36.67 -47.21 -1.32
CA HIS A 1140 38.09 -47.49 -1.20
C HIS A 1140 38.95 -46.82 -2.28
N VAL A 1141 38.35 -46.09 -3.23
CA VAL A 1141 39.09 -45.32 -4.23
C VAL A 1141 40.03 -44.35 -3.54
N ARG A 1142 41.25 -44.23 -4.07
CA ARG A 1142 42.32 -43.38 -3.54
C ARG A 1142 42.65 -42.28 -4.54
N ASP A 1143 42.73 -41.06 -4.04
CA ASP A 1143 43.23 -39.93 -4.82
C ASP A 1143 44.75 -40.03 -5.10
N THR A 1144 45.28 -39.06 -5.84
CA THR A 1144 46.73 -38.96 -6.15
C THR A 1144 47.64 -38.88 -4.92
N LYS A 1145 47.09 -38.56 -3.73
CA LYS A 1145 47.80 -38.53 -2.44
C LYS A 1145 47.63 -39.83 -1.65
N GLY A 1146 46.91 -40.82 -2.19
CA GLY A 1146 46.63 -42.10 -1.53
C GLY A 1146 45.47 -42.02 -0.53
N ARG A 1147 44.66 -40.96 -0.55
CA ARG A 1147 43.60 -40.68 0.42
C ARG A 1147 42.25 -41.15 -0.11
N THR A 1148 41.47 -41.82 0.75
CA THR A 1148 40.07 -42.18 0.50
C THR A 1148 39.11 -41.06 0.92
N ALA A 1149 37.82 -41.19 0.60
CA ALA A 1149 36.78 -40.23 0.99
C ALA A 1149 36.75 -39.94 2.51
N LEU A 1150 37.08 -40.94 3.35
CA LEU A 1150 37.14 -40.79 4.81
C LEU A 1150 38.15 -39.73 5.27
N TYR A 1151 39.22 -39.49 4.51
CA TYR A 1151 40.17 -38.41 4.82
C TYR A 1151 39.59 -37.02 4.63
N TYR A 1152 38.57 -36.87 3.78
CA TYR A 1152 37.96 -35.58 3.46
C TYR A 1152 36.74 -35.26 4.33
N ALA A 1153 36.19 -36.25 5.03
CA ALA A 1153 35.09 -36.07 5.97
C ALA A 1153 35.48 -35.11 7.12
N GLU A 1154 34.70 -34.05 7.34
CA GLU A 1154 34.94 -33.06 8.41
C GLU A 1154 33.77 -32.92 9.39
N THR A 1155 32.73 -33.75 9.23
CA THR A 1155 31.58 -33.81 10.16
C THR A 1155 31.43 -35.23 10.68
N GLY A 1156 31.08 -35.37 11.96
CA GLY A 1156 30.91 -36.68 12.59
C GLY A 1156 29.87 -37.55 11.87
N ASP A 1157 28.84 -36.92 11.28
CA ASP A 1157 27.75 -37.64 10.62
C ASP A 1157 28.21 -38.26 9.28
N VAL A 1158 29.07 -37.56 8.52
CA VAL A 1158 29.67 -38.11 7.28
C VAL A 1158 30.66 -39.22 7.61
N VAL A 1159 31.48 -39.05 8.64
CA VAL A 1159 32.40 -40.09 9.14
C VAL A 1159 31.62 -41.34 9.52
N GLN A 1160 30.57 -41.20 10.32
CA GLN A 1160 29.74 -42.32 10.75
C GLN A 1160 29.07 -43.03 9.56
N LEU A 1161 28.60 -42.27 8.56
CA LEU A 1161 27.98 -42.81 7.36
C LEU A 1161 28.97 -43.62 6.51
N LEU A 1162 30.18 -43.10 6.28
CA LEU A 1162 31.23 -43.80 5.54
C LEU A 1162 31.68 -45.07 6.27
N LEU A 1163 31.85 -45.02 7.59
CA LEU A 1163 32.22 -46.18 8.40
C LEU A 1163 31.16 -47.28 8.38
N LYS A 1164 29.87 -46.90 8.43
CA LYS A 1164 28.75 -47.84 8.32
C LYS A 1164 28.78 -48.64 7.00
N HIS A 1165 29.28 -48.03 5.92
CA HIS A 1165 29.41 -48.65 4.60
C HIS A 1165 30.80 -49.27 4.36
N GLY A 1166 31.58 -49.49 5.42
CA GLY A 1166 32.82 -50.27 5.35
C GLY A 1166 34.09 -49.47 5.12
N ALA A 1167 34.09 -48.14 5.31
CA ALA A 1167 35.33 -47.35 5.21
C ALA A 1167 36.39 -47.86 6.21
N GLN A 1168 37.63 -48.02 5.72
CA GLN A 1168 38.74 -48.51 6.53
C GLN A 1168 39.34 -47.38 7.37
N VAL A 1169 39.29 -47.52 8.71
CA VAL A 1169 39.79 -46.52 9.66
C VAL A 1169 41.32 -46.43 9.68
N GLN A 1170 42.01 -47.53 9.33
CA GLN A 1170 43.47 -47.67 9.42
C GLN A 1170 44.19 -47.54 8.07
N VAL A 1171 43.47 -47.09 7.04
CA VAL A 1171 44.06 -46.79 5.74
C VAL A 1171 45.18 -45.75 5.90
N ARG A 1172 46.23 -45.85 5.08
CA ARG A 1172 47.37 -44.93 5.10
C ARG A 1172 47.50 -44.23 3.75
N ASP A 1173 47.74 -42.92 3.77
CA ASP A 1173 48.01 -42.13 2.58
C ASP A 1173 49.50 -42.23 2.18
N ASN A 1174 49.93 -41.51 1.14
CA ASN A 1174 51.32 -41.57 0.67
C ASN A 1174 52.35 -41.04 1.72
N ALA A 1175 51.92 -40.23 2.69
CA ALA A 1175 52.73 -39.79 3.81
C ALA A 1175 52.71 -40.78 4.99
N GLY A 1176 51.93 -41.86 4.89
CA GLY A 1176 51.71 -42.82 5.95
C GLY A 1176 50.70 -42.36 6.99
N ASP A 1177 50.04 -41.21 6.78
CA ASP A 1177 49.04 -40.66 7.70
C ASP A 1177 47.74 -41.46 7.61
N THR A 1178 47.15 -41.79 8.76
CA THR A 1178 45.79 -42.36 8.82
C THR A 1178 44.73 -41.25 8.85
N PRO A 1179 43.44 -41.56 8.61
CA PRO A 1179 42.36 -40.58 8.79
C PRO A 1179 42.40 -39.87 10.15
N LEU A 1180 42.81 -40.58 11.21
CA LEU A 1180 43.01 -40.02 12.55
C LEU A 1180 44.11 -38.94 12.59
N HIS A 1181 45.22 -39.12 11.85
CA HIS A 1181 46.30 -38.13 11.76
C HIS A 1181 45.82 -36.84 11.08
N VAL A 1182 45.06 -36.97 9.99
CA VAL A 1182 44.54 -35.82 9.26
C VAL A 1182 43.47 -35.08 10.07
N ALA A 1183 42.53 -35.80 10.67
CA ALA A 1183 41.50 -35.24 11.56
C ALA A 1183 42.12 -34.47 12.75
N ALA A 1184 43.17 -35.02 13.38
CA ALA A 1184 43.85 -34.38 14.51
C ALA A 1184 44.62 -33.10 14.11
N SER A 1185 45.09 -33.01 12.85
CA SER A 1185 45.90 -31.88 12.35
C SER A 1185 45.10 -30.63 11.96
N ARG A 1186 43.81 -30.78 11.61
CA ARG A 1186 42.97 -29.69 11.05
C ARG A 1186 42.70 -28.54 12.02
N VAL A 1187 42.73 -28.81 13.33
CA VAL A 1187 42.31 -27.86 14.38
C VAL A 1187 43.28 -26.69 14.59
N GLY A 1188 44.43 -26.70 13.94
CA GLY A 1188 45.44 -25.63 14.06
C GLY A 1188 45.17 -24.34 13.28
N ARG A 1189 44.10 -24.23 12.48
CA ARG A 1189 43.83 -23.09 11.58
C ARG A 1189 42.47 -22.38 11.71
N GLU A 1190 41.54 -22.82 12.58
CA GLU A 1190 40.17 -22.28 12.57
C GLU A 1190 39.59 -21.89 13.96
N TYR A 1191 38.67 -20.91 13.95
CA TYR A 1191 38.00 -20.30 15.10
C TYR A 1191 37.15 -21.28 15.94
N ARG A 1192 36.86 -20.90 17.21
CA ARG A 1192 36.23 -21.68 18.31
C ARG A 1192 35.02 -22.59 17.98
N HIS A 1193 34.32 -22.42 16.86
CA HIS A 1193 33.21 -23.30 16.45
C HIS A 1193 33.65 -24.62 15.79
N GLY A 1194 34.86 -24.73 15.26
CA GLY A 1194 35.36 -25.95 14.64
C GLY A 1194 35.72 -27.09 15.61
N VAL A 1195 36.09 -26.76 16.85
CA VAL A 1195 36.62 -27.72 17.82
C VAL A 1195 35.59 -28.78 18.22
N ARG A 1196 34.31 -28.42 18.37
CA ARG A 1196 33.25 -29.37 18.76
C ARG A 1196 32.99 -30.45 17.71
N GLU A 1197 32.99 -30.09 16.44
CA GLU A 1197 32.78 -31.05 15.34
C GLU A 1197 34.00 -31.94 15.14
N SER A 1198 35.22 -31.40 15.25
CA SER A 1198 36.44 -32.21 15.20
C SER A 1198 36.56 -33.18 16.39
N VAL A 1199 36.09 -32.79 17.59
CA VAL A 1199 36.00 -33.71 18.74
C VAL A 1199 35.00 -34.84 18.45
N LYS A 1200 33.87 -34.54 17.80
CA LYS A 1200 32.87 -35.55 17.40
C LYS A 1200 33.44 -36.52 16.35
N GLU A 1201 34.07 -36.00 15.30
CA GLU A 1201 34.79 -36.77 14.26
C GLU A 1201 35.84 -37.71 14.88
N LEU A 1202 36.72 -37.17 15.73
CA LEU A 1202 37.77 -37.96 16.37
C LEU A 1202 37.21 -39.00 17.32
N THR A 1203 36.16 -38.69 18.09
CA THR A 1203 35.51 -39.66 18.98
C THR A 1203 34.96 -40.85 18.20
N ILE A 1204 34.29 -40.59 17.07
CA ILE A 1204 33.71 -41.64 16.22
C ILE A 1204 34.80 -42.52 15.59
N LEU A 1205 35.90 -41.92 15.11
CA LEU A 1205 37.04 -42.68 14.58
C LEU A 1205 37.68 -43.58 15.65
N LEU A 1206 37.84 -43.07 16.88
CA LEU A 1206 38.40 -43.82 18.01
C LEU A 1206 37.47 -44.97 18.43
N GLU A 1207 36.17 -44.73 18.52
CA GLU A 1207 35.16 -45.75 18.80
C GLU A 1207 35.11 -46.83 17.71
N ALA A 1208 35.38 -46.47 16.46
CA ALA A 1208 35.51 -47.40 15.34
C ALA A 1208 36.85 -48.15 15.27
N GLY A 1209 37.73 -47.97 16.27
CA GLY A 1209 38.99 -48.70 16.40
C GLY A 1209 40.20 -48.04 15.74
N ALA A 1210 40.21 -46.71 15.59
CA ALA A 1210 41.41 -45.98 15.16
C ALA A 1210 42.56 -46.16 16.17
N ASP A 1211 43.76 -46.42 15.67
CA ASP A 1211 44.93 -46.71 16.50
C ASP A 1211 45.66 -45.39 16.80
N VAL A 1212 45.54 -44.95 18.06
CA VAL A 1212 46.21 -43.75 18.57
C VAL A 1212 47.74 -43.86 18.62
N SER A 1213 48.27 -45.09 18.56
CA SER A 1213 49.70 -45.37 18.56
C SER A 1213 50.28 -45.52 17.15
N ALA A 1214 49.44 -45.52 16.11
CA ALA A 1214 49.89 -45.62 14.73
C ALA A 1214 50.84 -44.45 14.41
N ARG A 1215 52.00 -44.79 13.82
CA ARG A 1215 53.02 -43.82 13.39
C ARG A 1215 53.03 -43.69 11.87
N ASN A 1216 53.11 -42.46 11.36
CA ASN A 1216 53.26 -42.17 9.93
C ASN A 1216 54.70 -42.41 9.43
N ASN A 1217 54.98 -42.13 8.15
CA ASN A 1217 56.32 -42.35 7.57
C ASN A 1217 57.40 -41.43 8.19
N PHE A 1218 56.99 -40.38 8.91
CA PHE A 1218 57.86 -39.49 9.68
C PHE A 1218 58.00 -39.90 11.15
N ASN A 1219 57.52 -41.10 11.51
CA ASN A 1219 57.52 -41.65 12.87
C ASN A 1219 56.69 -40.82 13.88
N GLN A 1220 55.71 -40.05 13.39
CA GLN A 1220 54.84 -39.19 14.19
C GLN A 1220 53.50 -39.88 14.46
N THR A 1221 52.98 -39.77 15.67
CA THR A 1221 51.62 -40.19 16.03
C THR A 1221 50.60 -39.07 15.76
N ALA A 1222 49.30 -39.38 15.82
CA ALA A 1222 48.24 -38.38 15.67
C ALA A 1222 48.33 -37.23 16.71
N LEU A 1223 49.06 -37.42 17.82
CA LEU A 1223 49.33 -36.37 18.82
C LEU A 1223 50.26 -35.25 18.33
N TYR A 1224 51.09 -35.50 17.31
CA TYR A 1224 52.16 -34.61 16.87
C TYR A 1224 51.67 -33.22 16.44
N ASN A 1225 50.51 -33.13 15.78
CA ASN A 1225 49.95 -31.87 15.27
C ASN A 1225 48.76 -31.31 16.08
N VAL A 1226 48.47 -31.87 17.27
CA VAL A 1226 47.32 -31.45 18.10
C VAL A 1226 47.63 -30.13 18.83
N ARG A 1227 46.84 -29.09 18.53
CA ARG A 1227 46.95 -27.77 19.18
C ARG A 1227 45.86 -27.46 20.22
N SER A 1228 44.82 -28.29 20.30
CA SER A 1228 43.70 -28.12 21.25
C SER A 1228 43.86 -29.01 22.48
N THR A 1229 43.69 -28.42 23.68
CA THR A 1229 43.74 -29.14 24.96
C THR A 1229 42.65 -30.20 25.10
N GLU A 1230 41.48 -29.98 24.51
CA GLU A 1230 40.35 -30.91 24.56
C GLU A 1230 40.62 -32.18 23.74
N ILE A 1231 41.21 -32.03 22.56
CA ILE A 1231 41.58 -33.14 21.67
C ILE A 1231 42.76 -33.92 22.25
N LEU A 1232 43.72 -33.22 22.84
CA LEU A 1232 44.82 -33.84 23.57
C LEU A 1232 44.29 -34.76 24.68
N GLN A 1233 43.36 -34.26 25.51
CA GLN A 1233 42.73 -35.03 26.57
C GLN A 1233 41.94 -36.24 26.03
N LEU A 1234 41.26 -36.08 24.89
CA LEU A 1234 40.50 -37.16 24.25
C LEU A 1234 41.40 -38.32 23.78
N LEU A 1235 42.48 -38.01 23.06
CA LEU A 1235 43.44 -39.00 22.55
C LEU A 1235 44.18 -39.71 23.69
N VAL A 1236 44.59 -38.96 24.72
CA VAL A 1236 45.24 -39.52 25.93
C VAL A 1236 44.31 -40.47 26.68
N ARG A 1237 43.00 -40.13 26.81
CA ARG A 1237 42.01 -41.03 27.43
C ARG A 1237 41.86 -42.36 26.70
N HIS A 1238 42.12 -42.39 25.40
CA HIS A 1238 42.02 -43.60 24.56
C HIS A 1238 43.37 -44.32 24.41
N GLY A 1239 44.35 -44.03 25.29
CA GLY A 1239 45.60 -44.78 25.38
C GLY A 1239 46.78 -44.17 24.62
N ALA A 1240 46.68 -42.93 24.12
CA ALA A 1240 47.81 -42.28 23.47
C ALA A 1240 48.92 -41.97 24.50
N GLY A 1241 50.14 -42.45 24.23
CA GLY A 1241 51.28 -42.32 25.14
C GLY A 1241 51.75 -40.87 25.27
N ILE A 1242 51.60 -40.28 26.46
CA ILE A 1242 52.04 -38.90 26.76
C ILE A 1242 53.57 -38.73 26.57
N LYS A 1243 54.37 -39.79 26.75
CA LYS A 1243 55.83 -39.77 26.57
C LYS A 1243 56.24 -39.30 25.17
N ASP A 1244 55.52 -39.73 24.14
CA ASP A 1244 55.78 -39.34 22.74
C ASP A 1244 55.42 -37.86 22.45
N TRP A 1245 54.60 -37.23 23.29
CA TRP A 1245 54.26 -35.79 23.20
C TRP A 1245 55.22 -34.90 23.99
N ILE A 1246 55.74 -35.40 25.12
CA ILE A 1246 56.70 -34.69 25.99
C ILE A 1246 58.09 -34.65 25.36
N ASP A 1247 58.56 -35.76 24.76
CA ASP A 1247 59.89 -35.84 24.14
C ASP A 1247 60.10 -34.81 23.00
N TYR A 1248 59.02 -34.29 22.42
CA TYR A 1248 59.05 -33.22 21.40
C TYR A 1248 59.10 -31.80 22.00
N LYS A 1249 58.40 -31.53 23.12
CA LYS A 1249 58.43 -30.20 23.75
C LYS A 1249 59.76 -29.90 24.45
N ASP A 1250 60.43 -30.92 24.97
CA ASP A 1250 61.75 -30.80 25.58
C ASP A 1250 62.91 -30.81 24.56
N GLY A 1251 62.65 -31.14 23.29
CA GLY A 1251 63.64 -31.20 22.20
C GLY A 1251 63.91 -29.88 21.46
N LEU A 1252 63.21 -28.80 21.78
CA LEU A 1252 63.43 -27.46 21.20
C LEU A 1252 64.52 -26.70 21.97
N VAL A 1253 65.77 -27.14 21.82
CA VAL A 1253 66.92 -26.26 22.01
C VAL A 1253 66.91 -25.27 20.84
N ILE A 1254 66.70 -24.00 21.17
CA ILE A 1254 66.83 -22.88 20.24
C ILE A 1254 68.30 -22.79 19.84
N GLU A 1255 68.67 -23.25 18.65
CA GLU A 1255 69.84 -22.73 17.96
C GLU A 1255 69.45 -21.43 17.26
N GLU A 1256 69.95 -20.34 17.83
CA GLU A 1256 70.02 -19.04 17.18
C GLU A 1256 70.84 -19.14 15.90
N SER A 1257 70.32 -18.64 14.77
CA SER A 1257 71.11 -17.89 13.80
C SER A 1257 70.23 -17.04 12.87
N PRO A 1258 70.74 -15.89 12.38
CA PRO A 1258 69.92 -14.72 12.07
C PRO A 1258 69.78 -14.47 10.56
N GLY A 1259 68.69 -13.80 10.15
CA GLY A 1259 68.71 -13.02 8.91
C GLY A 1259 67.37 -12.85 8.20
N ALA A 1260 67.01 -11.56 8.03
CA ALA A 1260 66.44 -10.96 6.82
C ALA A 1260 64.92 -10.61 6.76
N PHE A 1261 64.68 -9.28 6.81
CA PHE A 1261 63.56 -8.44 6.31
C PHE A 1261 62.15 -8.64 6.92
N ASP A 1262 61.58 -7.75 7.74
CA ASP A 1262 61.28 -6.29 7.70
C ASP A 1262 59.90 -5.92 7.06
N SER A 1263 59.28 -4.86 7.61
CA SER A 1263 57.95 -4.22 7.38
C SER A 1263 56.74 -4.90 8.06
N GLY A 1264 56.21 -4.45 9.21
CA GLY A 1264 55.47 -3.19 9.48
C GLY A 1264 53.95 -3.46 9.36
N SER A 1265 53.01 -3.24 10.29
CA SER A 1265 52.85 -2.28 11.39
C SER A 1265 51.69 -2.72 12.34
N GLY A 1266 51.68 -2.15 13.56
CA GLY A 1266 50.75 -2.26 14.73
C GLY A 1266 49.28 -2.70 14.55
N SER A 1267 48.53 -3.11 15.57
CA SER A 1267 48.61 -2.92 17.03
C SER A 1267 47.50 -3.77 17.68
N GLY A 1268 47.69 -4.32 18.88
CA GLY A 1268 46.58 -4.92 19.63
C GLY A 1268 47.00 -5.89 20.73
N SER A 1269 47.24 -5.35 21.91
CA SER A 1269 47.54 -6.06 23.16
C SER A 1269 46.45 -7.07 23.56
N VAL A 1270 46.80 -8.34 23.84
CA VAL A 1270 46.10 -9.16 24.85
C VAL A 1270 47.07 -10.12 25.55
N GLY A 1271 47.01 -10.06 26.89
CA GLY A 1271 47.71 -10.80 27.93
C GLY A 1271 48.28 -12.20 27.65
N ARG A 1272 49.50 -12.39 28.20
CA ARG A 1272 50.01 -13.70 28.62
C ARG A 1272 48.98 -14.45 29.48
N PRO A 1273 48.75 -15.74 29.25
CA PRO A 1273 48.37 -16.66 30.30
C PRO A 1273 49.61 -17.38 30.84
N LYS A 1274 49.53 -17.62 32.13
CA LYS A 1274 50.51 -18.21 33.03
C LYS A 1274 50.92 -19.62 32.59
N SER A 1275 52.13 -19.97 33.00
CA SER A 1275 52.60 -21.34 33.22
C SER A 1275 51.49 -22.25 33.74
N LEU A 1276 51.29 -23.37 33.07
CA LEU A 1276 50.56 -24.51 33.61
C LEU A 1276 51.51 -25.72 33.56
N THR A 1277 51.95 -26.09 34.75
CA THR A 1277 52.31 -27.46 35.14
C THR A 1277 51.28 -28.47 34.71
#